data_AF-A0A6P1GG80-F1
#
_entry.id   AF-A0A6P1GG80-F1
#
_cell.length_a   1.000
_cell.length_b   1.000
_cell.length_c   1.000
_cell.angle_alpha   90.00
_cell.angle_beta   90.00
_cell.angle_gamma   90.00
#
_symmetry.space_group_name_H-M   'P 1'
#
loop_
_entity.id
_entity.type
_entity.pdbx_description
1 polymer ?
#
loop_
_entity_poly.entity_id
_entity_poly.type
_entity_poly.pdbx_seq_one_letter_code
_entity_poly.pdbx_strand_id
1 'polypeptide(L)'
;MEFSYEQGGSISVTHGSKTVAGAGTSWATGYAGVLLNIAGLNYPVASIDGAMAMTLVDPYPGETATDLPYALIPVQPENYQLSRQVNNVLDLVQPLVDASTGPAGPPGPAGPVGPTGPEGVGHLEIVNLSEAAGQLAGQTGVYVMVPVVTNDPGVELTQQASVTIPFANSNARVALYATTSLTGLSLILGATNAPAPQPEVPTEPIDLSGSGTIYGAPGTIFPLGIYLGGSTAEFTISIPNDFPVKIERKAETSTPVASQWLTGASGSPYPVAGNAVSSSAVLDKKIYGDGTTDFQNGHLILNRHAYLQSQPLGLEFGQVADEATSETPPRIKIGIKAAITGDNYPILAALYQYGFGQIQLRPHWSGQNMVVTLGRGGSEEYIISDEDPRRHRGDGVMQLYEVEYIDNVGGVGGTVKFYLDGVQVGAAKPANVKPRISNTVPFEVNATASNTNDSVDGLEVEYVTIDFDRPGVASTYEAVVSGPIQASDLEALVVDASGYTAAVPERHVTYTANPASGPQTTDLTVVVGPMQIPAGRAYKAVLEDWSSGVGVAHPNELIMTKPAAQNCRFEDVTLFGSQPSWMEVLPQGAVPTIGGISYYCEGIRMGNYVQFQFGYDWDSATMPANPFGDPTNKDSYMVPHKWMIYDAMGTLLARIEQPNGQPLNTTATPAIWEGQYDGRGVAMITADNRWYPKGTVRSGVIWRSHDPVAYSQEFVWRNVPTYDLAVPFASQTGYSVNGFDLRVYEGSAGNDGQSNGFANYRWMPWESSTYNEMIQAGANSLNPWKVGADQISITPNAGVWLKYTPFNQAGRSPITGPGGTRDDRQAMAEPVARYARDVTVKRPHDNRDMKEIALDYLTGYASDPYHCFENGRLTPLFKGNARRNVTMRNHYYGGGEGSTPADQAYYVQGGRLYEWASGHNPLRVQVPFAGVSSSKPVFGTNMIDDAHGHQFPHWGSLLFQSPEFAMLGHKFSDQIRLYMNNILASPWGEAGNPAQRGPAWKFIHAALMWKTASRNSQRLYSRAEVLDWVVFDFETFYDNYYASTPGYLNPPTTLNGPNDAIYAATARFGPCLYDGTYGVWQHDFMAGYWMSALHVAEKLGFNDALRAASPKAEAVVNWLITAQQKRIVGRINEGMLVNALDNLDYTTPIWRPEQIEAAQGEASALPQSFGQIVTAQGDGKSPSWDSFRSMDGANVYGRDGQAMDQLLAGPSLLLDMGRTASDLVAAETAALAYRQSKIDSETAKGAQDAGRTWFQYNQTTNNPPFKPPL
;
A
#
# COMPACT_ATOMS: atom_id res chain seq x y z
N MET A 1 18.26 -27.89 -22.47
CA MET A 1 19.35 -28.84 -22.77
C MET A 1 18.64 -30.16 -23.02
N GLU A 2 18.44 -30.55 -24.28
CA GLU A 2 17.89 -31.87 -24.61
C GLU A 2 18.96 -32.92 -24.31
N PHE A 3 18.73 -33.78 -23.31
CA PHE A 3 19.54 -34.98 -23.17
C PHE A 3 19.05 -35.98 -24.21
N SER A 4 19.73 -36.02 -25.36
CA SER A 4 19.62 -37.12 -26.31
C SER A 4 20.16 -38.39 -25.63
N TYR A 5 19.29 -39.27 -25.13
CA TYR A 5 19.69 -40.63 -24.79
C TYR A 5 20.09 -41.35 -26.08
N GLU A 6 21.37 -41.68 -26.25
CA GLU A 6 21.87 -42.30 -27.47
C GLU A 6 21.25 -43.70 -27.68
N GLN A 7 20.47 -43.87 -28.76
CA GLN A 7 19.80 -45.12 -29.17
C GLN A 7 20.60 -45.90 -30.22
N GLY A 8 21.93 -45.69 -30.31
CA GLY A 8 22.79 -46.42 -31.24
C GLY A 8 23.13 -47.84 -30.75
N GLY A 9 23.31 -48.77 -31.69
CA GLY A 9 23.72 -50.17 -31.42
C GLY A 9 22.56 -51.17 -31.32
N SER A 10 22.89 -52.44 -31.07
CA SER A 10 21.95 -53.53 -30.81
C SER A 10 22.22 -54.16 -29.44
N ILE A 11 21.29 -54.94 -28.91
CA ILE A 11 21.48 -55.66 -27.65
C ILE A 11 21.29 -57.17 -27.79
N SER A 12 21.87 -57.90 -26.85
CA SER A 12 21.70 -59.33 -26.66
C SER A 12 21.18 -59.60 -25.25
N VAL A 13 20.14 -60.42 -25.16
CA VAL A 13 19.49 -60.84 -23.91
C VAL A 13 19.39 -62.36 -23.86
N THR A 14 19.53 -62.92 -22.67
CA THR A 14 19.45 -64.36 -22.44
C THR A 14 18.29 -64.67 -21.50
N HIS A 15 17.44 -65.62 -21.87
CA HIS A 15 16.33 -66.07 -21.04
C HIS A 15 16.81 -66.46 -19.64
N GLY A 16 16.20 -65.88 -18.60
CA GLY A 16 16.58 -66.12 -17.21
C GLY A 16 17.85 -65.42 -16.74
N SER A 17 18.43 -64.50 -17.53
CA SER A 17 19.59 -63.68 -17.16
C SER A 17 19.19 -62.24 -16.87
N LYS A 18 19.81 -61.61 -15.87
CA LYS A 18 19.67 -60.16 -15.61
C LYS A 18 20.57 -59.31 -16.49
N THR A 19 21.60 -59.89 -17.11
CA THR A 19 22.60 -59.14 -17.86
C THR A 19 22.17 -58.96 -19.31
N VAL A 20 22.23 -57.72 -19.78
CA VAL A 20 22.01 -57.31 -21.17
C VAL A 20 23.34 -56.81 -21.73
N ALA A 21 23.77 -57.41 -22.84
CA ALA A 21 25.02 -57.03 -23.51
C ALA A 21 24.71 -56.16 -24.73
N GLY A 22 25.31 -54.98 -24.82
CA GLY A 22 25.21 -54.08 -25.98
C GLY A 22 26.32 -54.33 -26.99
N ALA A 23 26.00 -54.20 -28.27
CA ALA A 23 26.94 -54.23 -29.38
C ALA A 23 26.85 -52.91 -30.16
N GLY A 24 27.95 -52.15 -30.20
CA GLY A 24 27.98 -50.81 -30.80
C GLY A 24 27.20 -49.75 -30.00
N THR A 25 26.84 -50.04 -28.75
CA THR A 25 26.18 -49.11 -27.82
C THR A 25 27.20 -48.26 -27.07
N SER A 26 26.78 -47.09 -26.58
CA SER A 26 27.62 -46.17 -25.79
C SER A 26 26.86 -45.62 -24.57
N TRP A 27 26.40 -46.52 -23.69
CA TRP A 27 25.62 -46.13 -22.51
C TRP A 27 26.43 -45.38 -21.45
N ALA A 28 25.82 -44.35 -20.83
CA ALA A 28 26.45 -43.59 -19.76
C ALA A 28 26.47 -44.41 -18.45
N THR A 29 27.66 -44.82 -18.00
CA THR A 29 27.86 -45.52 -16.72
C THR A 29 27.38 -44.71 -15.53
N GLY A 30 26.72 -45.37 -14.57
CA GLY A 30 26.27 -44.74 -13.32
C GLY A 30 24.92 -44.02 -13.41
N TYR A 31 24.23 -44.08 -14.55
CA TYR A 31 22.87 -43.56 -14.69
C TYR A 31 21.84 -44.62 -14.27
N ALA A 32 21.07 -44.34 -13.22
CA ALA A 32 19.94 -45.17 -12.78
C ALA A 32 18.63 -44.41 -12.98
N GLY A 33 17.57 -45.10 -13.42
CA GLY A 33 16.25 -44.49 -13.69
C GLY A 33 15.76 -44.63 -15.14
N VAL A 34 16.08 -45.72 -15.84
CA VAL A 34 15.57 -46.02 -17.18
C VAL A 34 14.92 -47.41 -17.23
N LEU A 35 13.93 -47.58 -18.10
CA LEU A 35 13.43 -48.90 -18.53
C LEU A 35 14.07 -49.25 -19.87
N LEU A 36 14.54 -50.47 -20.01
CA LEU A 36 14.91 -51.04 -21.29
C LEU A 36 13.64 -51.49 -22.01
N ASN A 37 13.30 -50.88 -23.13
CA ASN A 37 12.23 -51.34 -23.99
C ASN A 37 12.78 -52.25 -25.09
N ILE A 38 12.24 -53.47 -25.18
CA ILE A 38 12.51 -54.41 -26.26
C ILE A 38 11.18 -54.80 -26.88
N ALA A 39 10.98 -54.45 -28.15
CA ALA A 39 9.77 -54.75 -28.92
C ALA A 39 8.45 -54.32 -28.22
N GLY A 40 8.45 -53.16 -27.55
CA GLY A 40 7.27 -52.61 -26.88
C GLY A 40 7.08 -53.06 -25.43
N LEU A 41 7.89 -54.00 -24.92
CA LEU A 41 7.88 -54.44 -23.53
C LEU A 41 8.99 -53.75 -22.73
N ASN A 42 8.65 -53.26 -21.54
CA ASN A 42 9.54 -52.50 -20.67
C ASN A 42 10.13 -53.39 -19.58
N TYR A 43 11.45 -53.34 -19.43
CA TYR A 43 12.22 -54.08 -18.44
C TYR A 43 12.98 -53.09 -17.55
N PRO A 44 12.72 -53.05 -16.23
CA PRO A 44 13.43 -52.14 -15.34
C PRO A 44 14.93 -52.41 -15.30
N VAL A 45 15.74 -51.36 -15.46
CA VAL A 45 17.21 -51.44 -15.38
C VAL A 45 17.64 -51.14 -13.94
N ALA A 46 18.35 -52.08 -13.33
CA ALA A 46 18.95 -51.93 -12.00
C ALA A 46 20.21 -51.05 -12.04
N SER A 47 21.05 -51.26 -13.05
CA SER A 47 22.28 -50.46 -13.27
C SER A 47 22.75 -50.53 -14.72
N ILE A 48 23.36 -49.44 -15.19
CA ILE A 48 24.18 -49.43 -16.42
C ILE A 48 25.63 -49.62 -15.99
N ASP A 49 26.14 -50.83 -16.23
CA ASP A 49 27.43 -51.32 -15.73
C ASP A 49 28.61 -50.92 -16.63
N GLY A 50 28.32 -50.49 -17.86
CA GLY A 50 29.31 -50.08 -18.86
C GLY A 50 28.64 -49.52 -20.11
N ALA A 51 29.43 -48.96 -21.02
CA ALA A 51 28.97 -48.50 -22.33
C ALA A 51 28.25 -49.60 -23.16
N MET A 52 28.53 -50.87 -22.84
CA MET A 52 28.04 -52.07 -23.54
C MET A 52 27.45 -53.12 -22.58
N ALA A 53 27.15 -52.77 -21.34
CA ALA A 53 26.59 -53.71 -20.37
C ALA A 53 25.61 -53.02 -19.43
N MET A 54 24.45 -53.65 -19.19
CA MET A 54 23.51 -53.23 -18.15
C MET A 54 22.90 -54.45 -17.46
N THR A 55 22.43 -54.23 -16.23
CA THR A 55 21.77 -55.24 -15.40
C THR A 55 20.31 -54.84 -15.19
N LEU A 56 19.39 -55.75 -15.49
CA LEU A 56 17.96 -55.64 -15.23
C LEU A 56 17.64 -55.95 -13.77
N VAL A 57 16.53 -55.41 -13.27
CA VAL A 57 16.01 -55.71 -11.93
C VAL A 57 15.62 -57.18 -11.84
N ASP A 58 14.86 -57.67 -12.82
CA ASP A 58 14.43 -59.06 -12.93
C ASP A 58 15.12 -59.78 -14.09
N PRO A 59 15.32 -61.11 -14.01
CA PRO A 59 15.87 -61.86 -15.13
C PRO A 59 14.97 -61.74 -16.36
N TYR A 60 15.56 -61.57 -17.54
CA TYR A 60 14.83 -61.40 -18.79
C TYR A 60 13.92 -62.61 -19.05
N PRO A 61 12.59 -62.43 -19.11
CA PRO A 61 11.65 -63.55 -19.21
C PRO A 61 11.42 -64.00 -20.67
N GLY A 62 11.85 -63.21 -21.66
CA GLY A 62 11.71 -63.55 -23.08
C GLY A 62 12.73 -64.59 -23.57
N GLU A 63 12.60 -65.01 -24.82
CA GLU A 63 13.52 -65.95 -25.47
C GLU A 63 14.92 -65.34 -25.66
N THR A 64 15.97 -66.16 -25.55
CA THR A 64 17.35 -65.71 -25.80
C THR A 64 17.50 -65.22 -27.24
N ALA A 65 17.98 -63.99 -27.41
CA ALA A 65 18.10 -63.35 -28.72
C ALA A 65 19.25 -62.33 -28.75
N THR A 66 19.87 -62.19 -29.92
CA THR A 66 20.97 -61.25 -30.20
C THR A 66 20.55 -60.26 -31.29
N ASP A 67 21.25 -59.13 -31.40
CA ASP A 67 20.99 -58.06 -32.37
C ASP A 67 19.59 -57.43 -32.31
N LEU A 68 19.02 -57.35 -31.11
CA LEU A 68 17.71 -56.75 -30.92
C LEU A 68 17.77 -55.22 -30.92
N PRO A 69 16.80 -54.53 -31.56
CA PRO A 69 16.61 -53.11 -31.37
C PRO A 69 16.05 -52.84 -29.98
N TYR A 70 16.47 -51.72 -29.38
CA TYR A 70 16.04 -51.33 -28.03
C TYR A 70 15.83 -49.82 -27.94
N ALA A 71 15.09 -49.39 -26.92
CA ALA A 71 15.06 -48.00 -26.49
C ALA A 71 15.22 -47.93 -24.97
N LEU A 72 15.94 -46.92 -24.48
CA LEU A 72 15.97 -46.60 -23.05
C LEU A 72 14.92 -45.51 -22.77
N ILE A 73 13.95 -45.83 -21.93
CA ILE A 73 12.87 -44.92 -21.55
C ILE A 73 13.17 -44.35 -20.16
N PRO A 74 13.37 -43.04 -20.00
CA PRO A 74 13.59 -42.44 -18.69
C PRO A 74 12.33 -42.55 -17.82
N VAL A 75 12.54 -42.88 -16.54
CA VAL A 75 11.50 -42.96 -15.50
C VAL A 75 11.67 -41.78 -14.56
N GLN A 76 10.57 -41.12 -14.18
CA GLN A 76 10.64 -40.03 -13.21
C GLN A 76 11.20 -40.52 -11.85
N PRO A 77 12.05 -39.73 -11.17
CA PRO A 77 12.76 -40.14 -9.95
C PRO A 77 11.84 -40.67 -8.83
N GLU A 78 10.62 -40.14 -8.70
CA GLU A 78 9.66 -40.58 -7.67
C GLU A 78 9.16 -42.01 -7.94
N ASN A 79 8.92 -42.37 -9.20
CA ASN A 79 8.49 -43.71 -9.60
C ASN A 79 9.62 -44.75 -9.47
N TYR A 80 10.87 -44.33 -9.65
CA TYR A 80 12.05 -45.18 -9.42
C TYR A 80 12.28 -45.45 -7.93
N GLN A 81 12.19 -44.41 -7.07
CA GLN A 81 12.26 -44.56 -5.61
C GLN A 81 11.15 -45.45 -5.07
N LEU A 82 9.91 -45.27 -5.55
CA LEU A 82 8.77 -46.10 -5.17
C LEU A 82 8.96 -47.56 -5.61
N SER A 83 9.41 -47.80 -6.84
CA SER A 83 9.67 -49.16 -7.34
C SER A 83 10.78 -49.86 -6.53
N ARG A 84 11.83 -49.14 -6.12
CA ARG A 84 12.87 -49.68 -5.23
C ARG A 84 12.37 -49.99 -3.83
N GLN A 85 11.49 -49.15 -3.27
CA GLN A 85 10.90 -49.37 -1.95
C GLN A 85 9.92 -50.55 -1.97
N VAL A 86 9.09 -50.67 -3.01
CA VAL A 86 8.18 -51.81 -3.21
C VAL A 86 8.98 -53.10 -3.39
N ASN A 87 10.07 -53.10 -4.15
CA ASN A 87 10.91 -54.30 -4.32
C ASN A 87 11.68 -54.68 -3.05
N ASN A 88 12.16 -53.71 -2.27
CA ASN A 88 12.74 -53.99 -0.94
C ASN A 88 11.71 -54.64 0.00
N VAL A 89 10.44 -54.22 -0.08
CA VAL A 89 9.35 -54.83 0.70
C VAL A 89 9.05 -56.25 0.17
N LEU A 90 9.01 -56.46 -1.14
CA LEU A 90 8.81 -57.78 -1.73
C LEU A 90 9.95 -58.74 -1.37
N ASP A 91 11.21 -58.31 -1.41
CA ASP A 91 12.39 -59.11 -1.02
C ASP A 91 12.39 -59.43 0.50
N LEU A 92 11.90 -58.52 1.34
CA LEU A 92 11.72 -58.75 2.79
C LEU A 92 10.59 -59.73 3.11
N VAL A 93 9.57 -59.79 2.25
CA VAL A 93 8.36 -60.61 2.44
C VAL A 93 8.49 -61.97 1.75
N GLN A 94 9.36 -62.11 0.74
CA GLN A 94 9.59 -63.35 0.00
C GLN A 94 9.92 -64.57 0.90
N PRO A 95 10.78 -64.46 1.94
CA PRO A 95 11.05 -65.58 2.86
C PRO A 95 9.85 -65.96 3.75
N LEU A 96 8.90 -65.05 3.98
CA LEU A 96 7.66 -65.29 4.73
C LEU A 96 6.58 -65.94 3.85
N VAL A 97 6.60 -65.67 2.54
CA VAL A 97 5.71 -66.29 1.54
C VAL A 97 6.17 -67.71 1.19
N ASP A 98 7.48 -67.97 1.19
CA ASP A 98 8.06 -69.28 0.87
C ASP A 98 8.10 -70.25 2.07
N ALA A 99 7.74 -69.80 3.28
CA ALA A 99 7.71 -70.62 4.49
C ALA A 99 6.47 -71.55 4.54
N SER A 100 6.57 -72.71 3.91
CA SER A 100 5.60 -73.80 4.04
C SER A 100 5.90 -74.66 5.29
N THR A 101 5.08 -74.47 6.33
CA THR A 101 5.05 -75.15 7.65
C THR A 101 5.91 -74.54 8.76
N GLY A 102 5.25 -74.04 9.82
CA GLY A 102 5.90 -73.58 11.05
C GLY A 102 6.14 -74.75 12.03
N PRO A 103 7.35 -74.91 12.60
CA PRO A 103 7.60 -75.93 13.61
C PRO A 103 7.13 -75.48 15.01
N ALA A 104 6.54 -76.43 15.75
CA ALA A 104 6.12 -76.28 17.14
C ALA A 104 7.32 -76.11 18.08
N GLY A 105 7.20 -75.21 19.07
CA GLY A 105 8.30 -74.82 19.96
C GLY A 105 8.59 -75.79 21.11
N PRO A 106 9.81 -75.77 21.69
CA PRO A 106 10.11 -76.45 22.95
C PRO A 106 9.79 -75.55 24.17
N PRO A 107 9.28 -76.11 25.29
CA PRO A 107 9.00 -75.33 26.50
C PRO A 107 10.27 -75.04 27.31
N GLY A 108 10.40 -73.81 27.80
CA GLY A 108 11.44 -73.35 28.74
C GLY A 108 10.84 -72.83 30.06
N PRO A 109 11.64 -72.75 31.15
CA PRO A 109 11.20 -72.93 32.54
C PRO A 109 10.61 -71.67 33.21
N ALA A 110 9.83 -71.90 34.27
CA ALA A 110 9.20 -70.83 35.06
C ALA A 110 10.23 -69.99 35.83
N GLY A 111 10.26 -68.69 35.55
CA GLY A 111 10.98 -67.68 36.34
C GLY A 111 10.18 -67.25 37.58
N PRO A 112 10.84 -66.90 38.71
CA PRO A 112 10.17 -66.55 39.95
C PRO A 112 9.46 -65.19 39.93
N VAL A 113 8.41 -65.13 40.73
CA VAL A 113 7.50 -64.00 40.96
C VAL A 113 8.25 -62.75 41.46
N GLY A 114 8.22 -61.69 40.66
CA GLY A 114 8.52 -60.33 41.10
C GLY A 114 7.25 -59.64 41.63
N PRO A 115 7.31 -58.90 42.76
CA PRO A 115 6.13 -58.30 43.38
C PRO A 115 5.56 -57.13 42.57
N THR A 116 4.23 -57.06 42.62
CA THR A 116 3.31 -56.09 42.03
C THR A 116 3.59 -54.63 42.36
N GLY A 117 3.76 -53.80 41.32
CA GLY A 117 3.38 -52.39 41.31
C GLY A 117 2.04 -52.24 40.56
N PRO A 118 1.08 -51.44 41.05
CA PRO A 118 -0.28 -51.41 40.52
C PRO A 118 -0.36 -50.51 39.29
N GLU A 119 -0.41 -51.12 38.11
CA GLU A 119 -0.93 -50.46 36.92
C GLU A 119 -2.29 -51.07 36.59
N GLY A 120 -3.33 -50.33 36.94
CA GLY A 120 -4.68 -50.59 36.48
C GLY A 120 -4.73 -50.42 34.97
N VAL A 121 -4.62 -51.53 34.24
CA VAL A 121 -4.97 -51.59 32.83
C VAL A 121 -6.49 -51.61 32.74
N GLY A 122 -7.08 -50.47 32.39
CA GLY A 122 -8.48 -50.40 31.99
C GLY A 122 -8.67 -51.14 30.67
N HIS A 123 -9.02 -52.42 30.74
CA HIS A 123 -9.52 -53.16 29.59
C HIS A 123 -10.98 -52.74 29.33
N LEU A 124 -11.24 -52.18 28.14
CA LEU A 124 -12.58 -52.06 27.58
C LEU A 124 -13.01 -53.46 27.12
N GLU A 125 -13.83 -54.13 27.92
CA GLU A 125 -14.51 -55.37 27.53
C GLU A 125 -15.99 -55.06 27.27
N ILE A 126 -16.53 -55.51 26.14
CA ILE A 126 -17.97 -55.46 25.86
C ILE A 126 -18.60 -56.59 26.68
N VAL A 127 -19.12 -56.26 27.86
CA VAL A 127 -19.75 -57.24 28.77
C VAL A 127 -21.22 -57.44 28.39
N ASN A 128 -21.66 -58.70 28.41
CA ASN A 128 -23.05 -59.07 28.19
C ASN A 128 -23.91 -58.65 29.41
N LEU A 129 -24.96 -57.85 29.20
CA LEU A 129 -25.76 -57.19 30.25
C LEU A 129 -26.37 -58.13 31.31
N SER A 130 -26.49 -59.42 31.03
CA SER A 130 -26.98 -60.42 32.00
C SER A 130 -26.03 -60.66 33.17
N GLU A 131 -24.74 -60.30 33.05
CA GLU A 131 -23.73 -60.49 34.11
C GLU A 131 -23.71 -59.36 35.15
N ALA A 132 -24.40 -58.24 34.89
CA ALA A 132 -24.44 -57.06 35.76
C ALA A 132 -25.63 -57.03 36.74
N ALA A 133 -26.49 -58.05 36.74
CA ALA A 133 -27.64 -58.11 37.63
C ALA A 133 -27.21 -58.47 39.07
N GLY A 134 -27.13 -57.46 39.96
CA GLY A 134 -26.97 -57.66 41.40
C GLY A 134 -25.95 -56.78 42.14
N GLN A 135 -25.32 -55.80 41.49
CA GLN A 135 -24.35 -54.93 42.18
C GLN A 135 -25.03 -53.88 43.08
N LEU A 136 -24.66 -53.89 44.37
CA LEU A 136 -25.10 -52.91 45.37
C LEU A 136 -24.38 -51.57 45.18
N ALA A 137 -25.12 -50.47 45.35
CA ALA A 137 -24.60 -49.10 45.21
C ALA A 137 -23.38 -48.87 46.12
N GLY A 138 -22.26 -48.43 45.53
CA GLY A 138 -21.03 -48.08 46.25
C GLY A 138 -19.77 -48.89 45.89
N GLN A 139 -19.83 -49.83 44.94
CA GLN A 139 -18.62 -50.47 44.38
C GLN A 139 -18.14 -49.78 43.10
N THR A 140 -16.85 -49.96 42.77
CA THR A 140 -16.18 -49.42 41.58
C THR A 140 -16.90 -49.90 40.32
N GLY A 141 -17.66 -48.99 39.69
CA GLY A 141 -18.63 -49.34 38.65
C GLY A 141 -18.00 -49.76 37.32
N VAL A 142 -18.57 -50.81 36.73
CA VAL A 142 -18.44 -51.11 35.29
C VAL A 142 -19.32 -50.13 34.53
N TYR A 143 -18.73 -49.37 33.60
CA TYR A 143 -19.46 -48.41 32.78
C TYR A 143 -19.87 -49.06 31.45
N VAL A 144 -21.17 -49.15 31.19
CA VAL A 144 -21.72 -49.70 29.94
C VAL A 144 -22.06 -48.55 28.99
N MET A 145 -21.43 -48.51 27.81
CA MET A 145 -21.92 -47.68 26.70
C MET A 145 -22.99 -48.46 25.95
N VAL A 146 -24.24 -47.98 25.95
CA VAL A 146 -25.34 -48.58 25.20
C VAL A 146 -25.55 -47.74 23.92
N PRO A 147 -25.27 -48.26 22.72
CA PRO A 147 -25.69 -47.61 21.49
C PRO A 147 -27.21 -47.76 21.37
N VAL A 148 -27.95 -46.65 21.54
CA VAL A 148 -29.41 -46.65 21.39
C VAL A 148 -29.73 -46.38 19.93
N VAL A 149 -30.33 -47.36 19.25
CA VAL A 149 -30.92 -47.16 17.92
C VAL A 149 -32.41 -46.85 18.07
N THR A 150 -32.93 -46.02 17.17
CA THR A 150 -34.34 -45.61 17.16
C THR A 150 -35.23 -46.85 17.17
N ASN A 151 -36.05 -47.00 18.22
CA ASN A 151 -36.96 -48.12 18.58
C ASN A 151 -36.51 -49.08 19.70
N ASP A 152 -35.38 -48.85 20.37
CA ASP A 152 -35.06 -49.61 21.60
C ASP A 152 -35.96 -49.25 22.79
N PRO A 153 -36.30 -50.22 23.66
CA PRO A 153 -37.21 -50.02 24.78
C PRO A 153 -36.62 -49.02 25.78
N GLY A 154 -37.46 -48.04 26.15
CA GLY A 154 -37.08 -46.81 26.85
C GLY A 154 -36.28 -47.04 28.12
N VAL A 155 -35.02 -46.61 28.07
CA VAL A 155 -34.26 -46.24 29.27
C VAL A 155 -34.75 -44.86 29.68
N GLU A 156 -35.49 -44.78 30.79
CA GLU A 156 -35.93 -43.50 31.35
C GLU A 156 -34.73 -42.85 32.07
N LEU A 157 -34.08 -41.90 31.40
CA LEU A 157 -32.99 -41.13 31.98
C LEU A 157 -33.57 -40.13 33.00
N THR A 158 -33.31 -40.34 34.29
CA THR A 158 -33.76 -39.43 35.36
C THR A 158 -33.09 -38.05 35.29
N GLN A 159 -31.96 -37.95 34.58
CA GLN A 159 -31.27 -36.70 34.24
C GLN A 159 -30.62 -36.85 32.87
N GLN A 160 -30.76 -35.85 32.00
CA GLN A 160 -30.16 -35.84 30.67
C GLN A 160 -29.35 -34.56 30.46
N ALA A 161 -28.22 -34.70 29.77
CA ALA A 161 -27.50 -33.60 29.14
C ALA A 161 -27.29 -33.99 27.66
N SER A 162 -27.91 -33.24 26.75
CA SER A 162 -27.79 -33.47 25.31
C SER A 162 -26.66 -32.62 24.72
N VAL A 163 -25.77 -33.24 23.95
CA VAL A 163 -24.80 -32.53 23.10
C VAL A 163 -25.24 -32.69 21.65
N THR A 164 -25.60 -31.57 21.00
CA THR A 164 -25.97 -31.54 19.58
C THR A 164 -24.74 -31.16 18.76
N ILE A 165 -24.30 -32.06 17.88
CA ILE A 165 -23.18 -31.83 16.96
C ILE A 165 -23.73 -31.23 15.66
N PRO A 166 -23.28 -30.05 15.21
CA PRO A 166 -23.71 -29.50 13.92
C PRO A 166 -23.20 -30.35 12.76
N PHE A 167 -24.11 -30.90 11.95
CA PHE A 167 -23.80 -31.80 10.82
C PHE A 167 -23.01 -31.13 9.67
N ALA A 168 -22.83 -29.81 9.71
CA ALA A 168 -22.25 -29.04 8.61
C ALA A 168 -20.71 -29.05 8.52
N ASN A 169 -20.00 -29.63 9.50
CA ASN A 169 -18.53 -29.64 9.50
C ASN A 169 -17.97 -31.08 9.48
N SER A 170 -17.50 -31.52 8.32
CA SER A 170 -16.91 -32.85 8.09
C SER A 170 -15.59 -33.10 8.84
N ASN A 171 -14.99 -32.07 9.44
CA ASN A 171 -13.73 -32.15 10.19
C ASN A 171 -13.91 -32.10 11.71
N ALA A 172 -15.15 -31.94 12.21
CA ALA A 172 -15.40 -31.94 13.65
C ALA A 172 -15.24 -33.36 14.23
N ARG A 173 -14.12 -33.60 14.91
CA ARG A 173 -13.91 -34.81 15.73
C ARG A 173 -14.33 -34.49 17.17
N VAL A 174 -14.84 -35.45 17.93
CA VAL A 174 -15.15 -35.27 19.37
C VAL A 174 -14.19 -36.14 20.16
N ALA A 175 -13.57 -35.58 21.20
CA ALA A 175 -12.88 -36.36 22.23
C ALA A 175 -13.71 -36.37 23.52
N LEU A 176 -13.77 -37.54 24.14
CA LEU A 176 -14.24 -37.73 25.50
C LEU A 176 -13.00 -37.79 26.40
N TYR A 177 -12.84 -36.81 27.29
CA TYR A 177 -11.77 -36.77 28.27
C TYR A 177 -12.38 -36.97 29.66
N ALA A 178 -11.94 -38.01 30.36
CA ALA A 178 -12.37 -38.27 31.74
C ALA A 178 -11.25 -37.85 32.70
N THR A 179 -11.57 -36.95 33.64
CA THR A 179 -10.65 -36.57 34.72
C THR A 179 -11.26 -36.89 36.07
N THR A 180 -10.49 -37.54 36.93
CA THR A 180 -10.89 -37.83 38.31
C THR A 180 -10.52 -36.67 39.21
N SER A 181 -11.49 -36.13 39.94
CA SER A 181 -11.26 -35.26 41.09
C SER A 181 -11.48 -36.03 42.39
N LEU A 182 -11.16 -35.41 43.54
CA LEU A 182 -11.41 -35.99 44.86
C LEU A 182 -12.90 -36.27 45.14
N THR A 183 -13.82 -35.71 44.35
CA THR A 183 -15.27 -35.83 44.56
C THR A 183 -16.01 -36.53 43.42
N GLY A 184 -15.34 -36.95 42.34
CA GLY A 184 -15.99 -37.70 41.26
C GLY A 184 -15.20 -37.75 39.95
N LEU A 185 -15.76 -38.46 38.97
CA LEU A 185 -15.28 -38.48 37.58
C LEU A 185 -15.97 -37.36 36.79
N SER A 186 -15.22 -36.38 36.32
CA SER A 186 -15.70 -35.37 35.38
C SER A 186 -15.47 -35.87 33.96
N LEU A 187 -16.56 -36.00 33.19
CA LEU A 187 -16.51 -36.30 31.76
C LEU A 187 -16.60 -34.98 30.98
N ILE A 188 -15.53 -34.64 30.26
CA ILE A 188 -15.45 -33.46 29.41
C ILE A 188 -15.61 -33.92 27.96
N LEU A 189 -16.64 -33.40 27.29
CA LEU A 189 -16.88 -33.59 25.86
C LEU A 189 -16.41 -32.34 25.14
N GLY A 190 -15.43 -32.47 24.26
CA GLY A 190 -14.89 -31.35 23.47
C GLY A 190 -14.67 -31.74 22.03
N ALA A 191 -14.85 -30.79 21.10
CA ALA A 191 -14.42 -30.97 19.73
C ALA A 191 -12.88 -31.00 19.68
N THR A 192 -12.29 -32.03 19.09
CA THR A 192 -10.86 -32.03 18.74
C THR A 192 -10.68 -31.29 17.42
N ASN A 193 -9.74 -30.35 17.40
CA ASN A 193 -9.34 -29.56 16.23
C ASN A 193 -10.33 -28.49 15.73
N ALA A 194 -11.37 -28.15 16.51
CA ALA A 194 -12.21 -26.98 16.21
C ALA A 194 -11.71 -25.75 17.00
N PRO A 195 -11.59 -24.56 16.39
CA PRO A 195 -11.28 -23.35 17.13
C PRO A 195 -12.35 -23.06 18.18
N ALA A 196 -11.96 -22.40 19.27
CA ALA A 196 -12.91 -21.92 20.26
C ALA A 196 -13.93 -20.98 19.57
N PRO A 197 -15.24 -21.14 19.77
CA PRO A 197 -16.24 -20.26 19.19
C PRO A 197 -16.00 -18.83 19.60
N GLN A 198 -16.03 -17.88 18.65
CA GLN A 198 -15.95 -16.44 18.96
C GLN A 198 -16.93 -16.09 20.08
N PRO A 199 -16.56 -15.20 21.04
CA PRO A 199 -17.49 -14.77 22.07
C PRO A 199 -18.76 -14.19 21.44
N GLU A 200 -19.90 -14.33 22.11
CA GLU A 200 -21.14 -13.70 21.62
C GLU A 200 -20.95 -12.18 21.55
N VAL A 201 -21.14 -11.65 20.35
CA VAL A 201 -21.05 -10.21 20.06
C VAL A 201 -22.21 -9.49 20.76
N PRO A 202 -22.03 -8.25 21.25
CA PRO A 202 -23.11 -7.49 21.88
C PRO A 202 -24.39 -7.48 21.02
N THR A 203 -25.53 -7.78 21.65
CA THR A 203 -26.85 -7.86 20.99
C THR A 203 -27.58 -6.51 20.94
N GLU A 204 -26.92 -5.43 21.37
CA GLU A 204 -27.51 -4.10 21.37
C GLU A 204 -27.70 -3.62 19.93
N PRO A 205 -28.86 -3.07 19.53
CA PRO A 205 -29.01 -2.44 18.23
C PRO A 205 -28.01 -1.30 18.06
N ILE A 206 -27.44 -1.14 16.86
CA ILE A 206 -26.57 0.00 16.56
C ILE A 206 -27.33 1.31 16.76
N ASP A 207 -26.76 2.19 17.58
CA ASP A 207 -27.28 3.52 17.89
C ASP A 207 -26.14 4.53 17.77
N LEU A 208 -26.25 5.38 16.75
CA LEU A 208 -25.31 6.46 16.51
C LEU A 208 -25.76 7.79 17.17
N SER A 209 -26.92 7.81 17.84
CA SER A 209 -27.40 8.96 18.60
C SER A 209 -26.50 9.22 19.82
N GLY A 210 -26.42 10.48 20.26
CA GLY A 210 -25.51 10.89 21.33
C GLY A 210 -24.05 11.15 20.89
N SER A 211 -23.74 11.09 19.58
CA SER A 211 -22.49 11.62 19.04
C SER A 211 -22.39 13.13 19.33
N GLY A 212 -21.62 13.54 20.33
CA GLY A 212 -21.57 14.94 20.77
C GLY A 212 -21.04 15.16 22.19
N THR A 213 -20.85 14.10 22.98
CA THR A 213 -20.16 14.22 24.28
C THR A 213 -18.67 14.50 24.08
N ILE A 214 -18.17 15.51 24.78
CA ILE A 214 -16.77 15.95 24.76
C ILE A 214 -16.17 15.68 26.14
N TYR A 215 -15.05 14.98 26.18
CA TYR A 215 -14.33 14.64 27.40
C TYR A 215 -13.03 15.44 27.53
N GLY A 216 -12.68 15.83 28.75
CA GLY A 216 -11.39 16.45 29.03
C GLY A 216 -10.85 16.07 30.40
N ALA A 217 -9.52 16.08 30.54
CA ALA A 217 -8.89 15.79 31.82
C ALA A 217 -8.85 17.04 32.72
N PRO A 218 -9.04 16.90 34.04
CA PRO A 218 -8.72 17.97 34.98
C PRO A 218 -7.27 18.46 34.79
N GLY A 219 -7.02 19.76 34.92
CA GLY A 219 -5.70 20.36 34.74
C GLY A 219 -5.30 20.64 33.29
N THR A 220 -6.20 20.48 32.32
CA THR A 220 -5.92 20.66 30.88
C THR A 220 -6.79 21.74 30.24
N ILE A 221 -6.38 22.25 29.08
CA ILE A 221 -7.23 23.03 28.17
C ILE A 221 -7.52 22.16 26.96
N PHE A 222 -8.79 22.00 26.59
CA PHE A 222 -9.18 21.14 25.48
C PHE A 222 -10.27 21.78 24.61
N PRO A 223 -10.23 21.57 23.27
CA PRO A 223 -11.18 22.19 22.36
C PRO A 223 -12.56 21.53 22.43
N LEU A 224 -13.62 22.33 22.20
CA LEU A 224 -14.96 21.81 21.98
C LEU A 224 -15.13 21.18 20.57
N GLY A 225 -14.18 21.43 19.67
CA GLY A 225 -14.14 20.79 18.34
C GLY A 225 -15.36 21.12 17.48
N ILE A 226 -15.92 22.32 17.64
CA ILE A 226 -17.08 22.77 16.85
C ILE A 226 -16.60 23.08 15.42
N TYR A 227 -17.37 22.61 14.44
CA TYR A 227 -17.19 22.95 13.04
C TYR A 227 -18.55 23.31 12.45
N LEU A 228 -18.66 24.47 11.81
CA LEU A 228 -19.93 25.03 11.36
C LEU A 228 -20.14 24.90 9.85
N GLY A 229 -19.23 24.22 9.13
CA GLY A 229 -19.39 23.97 7.70
C GLY A 229 -19.45 25.23 6.84
N GLY A 230 -18.83 26.33 7.30
CA GLY A 230 -18.91 27.63 6.63
C GLY A 230 -20.27 28.33 6.73
N SER A 231 -21.13 27.93 7.68
CA SER A 231 -22.42 28.58 7.93
C SER A 231 -22.26 30.08 8.21
N THR A 232 -23.09 30.88 7.54
CA THR A 232 -23.17 32.35 7.70
C THR A 232 -24.31 32.80 8.61
N ALA A 233 -24.97 31.86 9.30
CA ALA A 233 -26.04 32.18 10.25
C ALA A 233 -25.53 33.03 11.42
N GLU A 234 -26.43 33.76 12.07
CA GLU A 234 -26.13 34.38 13.36
C GLU A 234 -26.19 33.33 14.47
N PHE A 235 -25.18 33.34 15.35
CA PHE A 235 -25.05 32.36 16.42
C PHE A 235 -25.21 32.99 17.79
N THR A 236 -25.90 32.28 18.67
CA THR A 236 -25.94 32.56 20.12
C THR A 236 -25.43 31.34 20.88
N ILE A 237 -24.71 31.57 21.97
CA ILE A 237 -24.20 30.53 22.86
C ILE A 237 -24.76 30.68 24.28
N SER A 238 -25.03 29.55 24.94
CA SER A 238 -25.36 29.47 26.36
C SER A 238 -24.32 28.61 27.08
N ILE A 239 -23.68 29.19 28.08
CA ILE A 239 -22.63 28.61 28.90
C ILE A 239 -23.08 28.65 30.37
N PRO A 240 -22.92 27.55 31.14
CA PRO A 240 -23.16 27.56 32.58
C PRO A 240 -22.26 28.58 33.30
N ASN A 241 -22.83 29.34 34.25
CA ASN A 241 -22.15 30.46 34.92
C ASN A 241 -20.83 30.09 35.63
N ASP A 242 -20.64 28.82 35.97
CA ASP A 242 -19.47 28.27 36.67
C ASP A 242 -18.50 27.50 35.75
N PHE A 243 -18.74 27.48 34.43
CA PHE A 243 -17.98 26.66 33.50
C PHE A 243 -17.01 27.51 32.64
N PRO A 244 -15.69 27.25 32.70
CA PRO A 244 -14.65 28.12 32.12
C PRO A 244 -14.46 27.87 30.62
N VAL A 245 -15.42 28.26 29.81
CA VAL A 245 -15.25 28.29 28.35
C VAL A 245 -14.44 29.52 27.94
N LYS A 246 -13.49 29.35 27.03
CA LYS A 246 -12.61 30.38 26.49
C LYS A 246 -12.57 30.33 24.97
N ILE A 247 -12.10 31.40 24.34
CA ILE A 247 -11.78 31.43 22.92
C ILE A 247 -10.27 31.31 22.76
N GLU A 248 -9.79 30.34 22.00
CA GLU A 248 -8.37 30.20 21.67
C GLU A 248 -8.01 31.12 20.49
N ARG A 249 -6.99 31.97 20.67
CA ARG A 249 -6.37 32.76 19.61
C ARG A 249 -4.98 32.21 19.32
N LYS A 250 -4.73 31.86 18.07
CA LYS A 250 -3.42 31.36 17.63
C LYS A 250 -2.66 32.48 16.93
N ALA A 251 -1.42 32.70 17.33
CA ALA A 251 -0.50 33.61 16.67
C ALA A 251 0.76 32.85 16.25
N GLU A 252 1.22 33.06 15.02
CA GLU A 252 2.50 32.53 14.57
C GLU A 252 3.63 33.10 15.44
N THR A 253 4.58 32.23 15.78
CA THR A 253 5.77 32.58 16.54
C THR A 253 7.00 32.03 15.84
N SER A 254 8.17 32.55 16.23
CA SER A 254 9.46 32.03 15.81
C SER A 254 10.28 31.69 17.04
N THR A 255 10.83 30.48 17.10
CA THR A 255 11.70 30.02 18.18
C THR A 255 13.13 29.85 17.66
N PRO A 256 14.11 30.59 18.19
CA PRO A 256 15.51 30.40 17.83
C PRO A 256 16.01 28.99 18.21
N VAL A 257 16.69 28.32 17.28
CA VAL A 257 17.30 26.99 17.48
C VAL A 257 18.73 27.00 16.97
N ALA A 258 19.63 26.30 17.66
CA ALA A 258 21.05 26.27 17.30
C ALA A 258 21.64 24.85 17.36
N SER A 259 22.60 24.58 16.48
CA SER A 259 23.40 23.36 16.46
C SER A 259 24.88 23.65 16.23
N GLN A 260 25.74 22.79 16.77
CA GLN A 260 27.19 22.91 16.71
C GLN A 260 27.86 21.55 16.46
N TRP A 261 28.92 21.54 15.67
CA TRP A 261 29.82 20.39 15.49
C TRP A 261 31.21 20.75 16.01
N LEU A 262 31.66 20.05 17.05
CA LEU A 262 33.01 20.21 17.60
C LEU A 262 33.97 19.23 16.90
N THR A 263 35.03 19.74 16.29
CA THR A 263 36.06 18.94 15.63
C THR A 263 37.15 18.55 16.63
N GLY A 264 37.10 17.31 17.11
CA GLY A 264 38.00 16.78 18.14
C GLY A 264 38.94 15.66 17.68
N ALA A 265 39.89 15.28 18.54
CA ALA A 265 40.87 14.22 18.27
C ALA A 265 40.27 12.79 18.21
N SER A 266 38.99 12.60 18.55
CA SER A 266 38.28 11.31 18.50
C SER A 266 38.01 10.81 17.06
N GLY A 267 38.30 11.61 16.04
CA GLY A 267 38.16 11.26 14.62
C GLY A 267 36.75 11.47 14.07
N SER A 268 36.67 11.71 12.76
CA SER A 268 35.42 11.85 11.98
C SER A 268 34.65 10.53 11.87
N PRO A 269 33.30 10.52 11.82
CA PRO A 269 32.39 11.68 11.79
C PRO A 269 32.27 12.44 13.13
N TYR A 270 32.09 13.76 13.08
CA TYR A 270 31.89 14.61 14.25
C TYR A 270 30.40 14.72 14.60
N PRO A 271 29.99 14.41 15.84
CA PRO A 271 28.59 14.48 16.26
C PRO A 271 28.10 15.93 16.36
N VAL A 272 26.81 16.13 16.12
CA VAL A 272 26.13 17.41 16.32
C VAL A 272 25.61 17.52 17.76
N ALA A 273 25.76 18.69 18.36
CA ALA A 273 25.10 19.09 19.60
C ALA A 273 24.08 20.19 19.31
N GLY A 274 22.99 20.24 20.08
CA GLY A 274 21.92 21.26 19.92
C GLY A 274 20.65 20.70 19.29
N ASN A 275 19.77 21.60 18.83
CA ASN A 275 18.41 21.27 18.41
C ASN A 275 17.99 21.89 17.07
N ALA A 276 18.90 22.50 16.31
CA ALA A 276 18.59 23.08 15.01
C ALA A 276 18.44 22.02 13.91
N VAL A 277 19.32 21.02 13.88
CA VAL A 277 19.33 19.93 12.88
C VAL A 277 19.28 18.54 13.52
N SER A 278 18.99 17.51 12.72
CA SER A 278 18.90 16.12 13.18
C SER A 278 20.23 15.62 13.76
N SER A 279 20.16 14.78 14.80
CA SER A 279 21.34 14.10 15.36
C SER A 279 22.11 13.25 14.34
N SER A 280 21.45 12.86 13.24
CA SER A 280 22.04 12.12 12.11
C SER A 280 22.91 13.01 11.20
N ALA A 281 22.78 14.34 11.28
CA ALA A 281 23.51 15.31 10.48
C ALA A 281 24.95 15.47 10.98
N VAL A 282 25.69 14.37 11.12
CA VAL A 282 27.10 14.37 11.53
C VAL A 282 27.97 15.05 10.47
N LEU A 283 29.08 15.65 10.90
CA LEU A 283 30.03 16.33 10.03
C LEU A 283 31.19 15.38 9.67
N ASP A 284 31.28 14.99 8.41
CA ASP A 284 32.30 14.09 7.89
C ASP A 284 33.55 14.85 7.42
N LYS A 285 34.72 14.30 7.72
CA LYS A 285 36.00 14.63 7.09
C LYS A 285 36.09 13.93 5.74
N LYS A 286 36.24 14.70 4.67
CA LYS A 286 36.35 14.22 3.30
C LYS A 286 37.71 14.63 2.70
N ILE A 287 38.23 13.77 1.82
CA ILE A 287 39.47 14.00 1.09
C ILE A 287 39.19 13.74 -0.38
N TYR A 288 39.52 14.70 -1.23
CA TYR A 288 39.51 14.56 -2.69
C TYR A 288 40.95 14.39 -3.19
N GLY A 289 41.20 13.42 -4.08
CA GLY A 289 42.52 13.23 -4.67
C GLY A 289 43.65 13.04 -3.64
N ASP A 290 44.65 13.92 -3.68
CA ASP A 290 45.87 13.92 -2.87
C ASP A 290 45.77 14.78 -1.59
N GLY A 291 44.57 15.22 -1.22
CA GLY A 291 44.35 16.04 -0.02
C GLY A 291 44.79 15.35 1.29
N THR A 292 45.18 16.15 2.26
CA THR A 292 45.65 15.66 3.57
C THR A 292 44.98 16.39 4.73
N THR A 293 44.99 15.77 5.91
CA THR A 293 44.50 16.37 7.16
C THR A 293 45.48 16.10 8.28
N ASP A 294 45.60 17.03 9.21
CA ASP A 294 46.43 16.88 10.41
C ASP A 294 45.64 17.27 11.66
N PHE A 295 46.26 17.20 12.84
CA PHE A 295 45.70 17.72 14.08
C PHE A 295 46.71 18.62 14.79
N GLN A 296 46.24 19.77 15.24
CA GLN A 296 47.00 20.70 16.06
C GLN A 296 46.12 21.17 17.21
N ASN A 297 46.66 21.23 18.42
CA ASN A 297 45.92 21.65 19.63
C ASN A 297 44.62 20.86 19.90
N GLY A 298 44.48 19.64 19.38
CA GLY A 298 43.26 18.84 19.49
C GLY A 298 42.18 19.16 18.45
N HIS A 299 42.46 20.09 17.53
CA HIS A 299 41.60 20.55 16.44
C HIS A 299 42.04 19.96 15.10
N LEU A 300 41.09 19.86 14.16
CA LEU A 300 41.35 19.32 12.83
C LEU A 300 41.98 20.37 11.93
N ILE A 301 43.07 20.04 11.25
CA ILE A 301 43.63 20.84 10.15
C ILE A 301 43.18 20.26 8.82
N LEU A 302 42.58 21.10 7.98
CA LEU A 302 42.22 20.82 6.60
C LEU A 302 43.29 21.42 5.67
N ASN A 303 43.99 20.57 4.91
CA ASN A 303 44.84 21.04 3.82
C ASN A 303 44.06 21.10 2.50
N ARG A 304 44.72 21.58 1.44
CA ARG A 304 44.13 21.63 0.10
C ARG A 304 43.59 20.25 -0.28
N HIS A 305 42.42 20.23 -0.90
CA HIS A 305 41.62 19.04 -1.24
C HIS A 305 41.06 18.23 -0.05
N ALA A 306 41.24 18.68 1.19
CA ALA A 306 40.52 18.16 2.36
C ALA A 306 39.46 19.15 2.86
N TYR A 307 38.29 18.64 3.20
CA TYR A 307 37.13 19.45 3.57
C TYR A 307 36.23 18.75 4.59
N LEU A 308 35.36 19.53 5.23
CA LEU A 308 34.28 18.99 6.06
C LEU A 308 32.96 19.10 5.31
N GLN A 309 32.13 18.07 5.43
CA GLN A 309 30.81 18.04 4.82
C GLN A 309 29.85 17.30 5.74
N SER A 310 28.71 17.91 6.06
CA SER A 310 27.66 17.20 6.79
C SER A 310 26.85 16.31 5.86
N GLN A 311 26.12 15.36 6.44
CA GLN A 311 24.93 14.85 5.75
C GLN A 311 23.95 16.00 5.44
N PRO A 312 23.04 15.86 4.45
CA PRO A 312 22.04 16.89 4.18
C PRO A 312 21.29 17.30 5.45
N LEU A 313 21.15 18.60 5.68
CA LEU A 313 20.71 19.14 6.97
C LEU A 313 19.20 19.00 7.22
N GLY A 314 18.41 18.77 6.17
CA GLY A 314 16.95 18.62 6.28
C GLY A 314 16.24 19.91 6.71
N LEU A 315 16.82 21.08 6.45
CA LEU A 315 16.24 22.37 6.82
C LEU A 315 14.96 22.64 6.03
N GLU A 316 13.86 22.88 6.73
CA GLU A 316 12.59 23.26 6.12
C GLU A 316 12.24 24.71 6.47
N PHE A 317 12.15 25.57 5.45
CA PHE A 317 11.66 26.94 5.55
C PHE A 317 10.35 27.06 4.75
N GLY A 318 9.54 28.08 5.07
CA GLY A 318 8.20 28.24 4.50
C GLY A 318 8.20 28.21 2.96
N GLN A 319 7.29 27.42 2.39
CA GLN A 319 7.09 27.32 0.95
C GLN A 319 5.86 28.13 0.53
N VAL A 320 6.05 29.10 -0.36
CA VAL A 320 4.97 29.91 -0.92
C VAL A 320 4.96 29.78 -2.45
N ALA A 321 3.85 30.15 -3.09
CA ALA A 321 3.70 30.07 -4.54
C ALA A 321 4.70 30.96 -5.31
N ASP A 322 5.20 32.03 -4.67
CA ASP A 322 6.17 32.94 -5.25
C ASP A 322 7.61 32.41 -5.07
N GLU A 323 8.24 32.01 -6.18
CA GLU A 323 9.63 31.54 -6.20
C GLU A 323 10.61 32.61 -5.69
N ALA A 324 10.28 33.90 -5.72
CA ALA A 324 11.16 34.94 -5.19
C ALA A 324 11.24 34.94 -3.65
N THR A 325 10.24 34.36 -2.98
CA THR A 325 10.11 34.41 -1.51
C THR A 325 10.07 33.02 -0.86
N SER A 326 9.87 31.95 -1.63
CA SER A 326 9.84 30.57 -1.13
C SER A 326 11.18 30.09 -0.55
N GLU A 327 11.15 29.20 0.45
CA GLU A 327 12.32 28.59 1.12
C GLU A 327 13.32 29.61 1.67
N THR A 328 12.81 30.80 2.00
CA THR A 328 13.62 31.84 2.64
C THR A 328 13.56 31.65 4.16
N PRO A 329 14.71 31.52 4.84
CA PRO A 329 14.72 31.51 6.30
C PRO A 329 14.29 32.88 6.83
N PRO A 330 13.37 32.98 7.80
CA PRO A 330 13.05 34.24 8.47
C PRO A 330 14.31 34.89 9.08
N ARG A 331 15.19 34.05 9.61
CA ARG A 331 16.54 34.39 10.05
C ARG A 331 17.41 33.14 9.99
N ILE A 332 18.64 33.28 9.50
CA ILE A 332 19.66 32.23 9.55
C ILE A 332 21.03 32.83 9.87
N LYS A 333 21.78 32.17 10.74
CA LYS A 333 23.15 32.50 11.10
C LYS A 333 24.01 31.26 10.95
N ILE A 334 25.11 31.39 10.20
CA ILE A 334 26.13 30.34 10.04
C ILE A 334 27.46 30.84 10.57
N GLY A 335 28.23 29.95 11.18
CA GLY A 335 29.51 30.33 11.79
C GLY A 335 30.52 29.20 11.85
N ILE A 336 31.78 29.58 12.02
CA ILE A 336 32.90 28.69 12.23
C ILE A 336 33.92 29.33 13.14
N LYS A 337 34.44 28.55 14.09
CA LYS A 337 35.64 28.92 14.86
C LYS A 337 36.83 28.20 14.25
N ALA A 338 37.70 28.97 13.61
CA ALA A 338 38.85 28.45 12.89
C ALA A 338 40.06 29.40 12.98
N ALA A 339 41.25 28.86 12.74
CA ALA A 339 42.46 29.62 12.50
C ALA A 339 42.86 29.52 11.03
N ILE A 340 43.07 30.68 10.40
CA ILE A 340 43.49 30.78 9.00
C ILE A 340 44.99 31.01 8.98
N THR A 341 45.74 30.15 8.28
CA THR A 341 47.20 30.30 8.09
C THR A 341 47.54 30.86 6.71
N GLY A 342 48.46 31.81 6.65
CA GLY A 342 48.90 32.45 5.40
C GLY A 342 47.85 33.39 4.79
N ASP A 343 48.17 34.02 3.66
CA ASP A 343 47.25 34.89 2.90
C ASP A 343 46.22 34.08 2.08
N ASN A 344 45.52 33.18 2.76
CA ASN A 344 44.53 32.26 2.18
C ASN A 344 43.09 32.80 2.36
N TYR A 345 42.19 32.40 1.45
CA TYR A 345 40.78 32.82 1.45
C TYR A 345 39.85 31.60 1.47
N PRO A 346 39.87 30.79 2.55
CA PRO A 346 39.07 29.58 2.66
C PRO A 346 37.57 29.84 2.53
N ILE A 347 36.87 28.80 2.11
CA ILE A 347 35.43 28.68 2.32
C ILE A 347 35.22 28.36 3.81
N LEU A 348 34.77 29.35 4.57
CA LEU A 348 34.64 29.23 6.02
C LEU A 348 33.39 28.47 6.43
N ALA A 349 32.26 28.78 5.80
CA ALA A 349 31.00 28.09 6.02
C ALA A 349 30.14 28.23 4.77
N ALA A 350 29.56 27.15 4.27
CA ALA A 350 28.70 27.17 3.11
C ALA A 350 27.48 26.25 3.28
N LEU A 351 26.31 26.81 3.00
CA LEU A 351 25.11 26.08 2.60
C LEU A 351 24.91 26.40 1.12
N TYR A 352 25.26 25.49 0.23
CA TYR A 352 25.30 25.75 -1.21
C TYR A 352 24.69 24.60 -2.01
N GLN A 353 23.76 24.92 -2.89
CA GLN A 353 23.29 24.02 -3.94
C GLN A 353 23.35 24.71 -5.30
N TYR A 354 24.09 24.09 -6.22
CA TYR A 354 24.31 24.62 -7.56
C TYR A 354 22.99 24.86 -8.30
N GLY A 355 22.82 26.07 -8.85
CA GLY A 355 21.62 26.47 -9.59
C GLY A 355 20.36 26.70 -8.75
N PHE A 356 20.41 26.48 -7.43
CA PHE A 356 19.24 26.57 -6.56
C PHE A 356 19.32 27.74 -5.58
N GLY A 357 20.36 27.79 -4.75
CA GLY A 357 20.54 28.86 -3.79
C GLY A 357 21.69 28.63 -2.82
N GLN A 358 22.07 29.68 -2.10
CA GLN A 358 23.20 29.62 -1.17
C GLN A 358 23.20 30.69 -0.08
N ILE A 359 23.89 30.38 1.01
CA ILE A 359 24.56 31.33 1.90
C ILE A 359 25.99 30.84 2.13
N GLN A 360 26.98 31.65 1.76
CA GLN A 360 28.38 31.28 1.82
C GLN A 360 29.22 32.39 2.45
N LEU A 361 29.92 32.08 3.55
CA LEU A 361 30.84 32.97 4.25
C LEU A 361 32.30 32.71 3.83
N ARG A 362 33.02 33.79 3.50
CA ARG A 362 34.45 33.78 3.22
C ARG A 362 35.16 35.01 3.82
N PRO A 363 36.48 34.95 4.04
CA PRO A 363 37.29 36.15 4.19
C PRO A 363 37.42 36.85 2.83
N HIS A 364 37.26 38.17 2.78
CA HIS A 364 37.52 38.94 1.56
C HIS A 364 39.03 39.05 1.29
N TRP A 365 39.39 39.16 -0.01
CA TRP A 365 40.77 39.16 -0.49
C TRP A 365 41.53 40.47 -0.24
N SER A 366 40.81 41.58 -0.09
CA SER A 366 41.36 42.88 0.28
C SER A 366 40.88 43.30 1.67
N GLY A 367 41.78 43.82 2.48
CA GLY A 367 41.47 44.43 3.78
C GLY A 367 41.17 43.42 4.89
N GLN A 368 40.51 43.90 5.95
CA GLN A 368 40.07 43.11 7.10
C GLN A 368 38.56 42.79 7.03
N ASN A 369 37.99 42.70 5.83
CA ASN A 369 36.55 42.54 5.58
C ASN A 369 36.15 41.09 5.37
N MET A 370 35.03 40.63 5.92
CA MET A 370 34.40 39.38 5.50
C MET A 370 33.49 39.62 4.29
N VAL A 371 33.20 38.55 3.54
CA VAL A 371 32.23 38.58 2.45
C VAL A 371 31.25 37.42 2.61
N VAL A 372 29.98 37.69 2.37
CA VAL A 372 28.96 36.65 2.21
C VAL A 372 28.41 36.68 0.79
N THR A 373 28.21 35.51 0.22
CA THR A 373 27.45 35.34 -1.02
C THR A 373 26.06 34.81 -0.67
N LEU A 374 25.02 35.50 -1.12
CA LEU A 374 23.63 35.05 -1.07
C LEU A 374 23.17 34.67 -2.47
N GLY A 375 22.45 33.57 -2.63
CA GLY A 375 21.95 33.16 -3.94
C GLY A 375 20.58 32.50 -3.94
N ARG A 376 19.89 32.64 -5.09
CA ARG A 376 18.57 32.10 -5.41
C ARG A 376 18.38 31.95 -6.92
N GLY A 377 18.06 30.74 -7.41
CA GLY A 377 17.59 30.49 -8.78
C GLY A 377 18.43 31.10 -9.89
N GLY A 378 19.76 31.14 -9.72
CA GLY A 378 20.71 31.77 -10.66
C GLY A 378 21.05 33.25 -10.41
N SER A 379 20.39 33.92 -9.45
CA SER A 379 20.76 35.25 -8.95
C SER A 379 21.69 35.15 -7.76
N GLU A 380 22.74 35.98 -7.72
CA GLU A 380 23.71 36.02 -6.62
C GLU A 380 24.06 37.47 -6.25
N GLU A 381 24.32 37.69 -4.96
CA GLU A 381 24.77 38.97 -4.43
C GLU A 381 25.95 38.77 -3.47
N TYR A 382 27.01 39.58 -3.64
CA TYR A 382 28.18 39.60 -2.79
C TYR A 382 28.09 40.80 -1.85
N ILE A 383 28.06 40.55 -0.55
CA ILE A 383 27.94 41.58 0.48
C ILE A 383 29.22 41.57 1.32
N ILE A 384 29.88 42.72 1.39
CA ILE A 384 31.17 42.88 2.09
C ILE A 384 30.93 43.61 3.42
N SER A 385 31.56 43.13 4.50
CA SER A 385 31.52 43.78 5.82
C SER A 385 32.29 45.10 5.83
N ASP A 386 32.09 45.92 6.86
CA ASP A 386 33.05 47.00 7.15
C ASP A 386 34.43 46.41 7.53
N GLU A 387 35.49 47.22 7.42
CA GLU A 387 36.81 46.82 7.92
C GLU A 387 36.79 46.76 9.45
N ASP A 388 37.34 45.70 10.03
CA ASP A 388 37.44 45.56 11.48
C ASP A 388 38.87 45.18 11.90
N PRO A 389 39.56 46.02 12.70
CA PRO A 389 40.92 45.76 13.14
C PRO A 389 41.08 44.49 13.98
N ARG A 390 40.00 43.94 14.53
CA ARG A 390 40.00 42.69 15.29
C ARG A 390 40.10 41.45 14.40
N ARG A 391 39.89 41.58 13.09
CA ARG A 391 39.99 40.44 12.19
C ARG A 391 41.45 40.05 11.96
N HIS A 392 41.75 38.81 12.26
CA HIS A 392 43.02 38.17 12.00
C HIS A 392 43.20 37.83 10.49
N ARG A 393 44.41 37.99 9.96
CA ARG A 393 44.76 37.73 8.56
C ARG A 393 45.94 36.77 8.48
N GLY A 394 45.65 35.47 8.43
CA GLY A 394 46.66 34.47 8.10
C GLY A 394 47.71 34.20 9.19
N ASP A 395 47.52 34.74 10.39
CA ASP A 395 48.44 34.64 11.52
C ASP A 395 48.22 33.39 12.39
N GLY A 396 47.31 32.50 11.98
CA GLY A 396 47.02 31.25 12.68
C GLY A 396 46.35 31.45 14.04
N VAL A 397 45.69 32.59 14.27
CA VAL A 397 44.91 32.82 15.49
C VAL A 397 43.50 32.26 15.33
N MET A 398 43.07 31.47 16.32
CA MET A 398 41.73 30.91 16.39
C MET A 398 40.70 32.03 16.63
N GLN A 399 39.77 32.22 15.71
CA GLN A 399 38.75 33.27 15.75
C GLN A 399 37.39 32.72 15.29
N LEU A 400 36.31 33.19 15.90
CA LEU A 400 34.96 32.87 15.47
C LEU A 400 34.49 33.86 14.40
N TYR A 401 34.18 33.34 13.22
CA TYR A 401 33.64 34.07 12.06
C TYR A 401 32.19 33.68 11.86
N GLU A 402 31.28 34.67 11.78
CA GLU A 402 29.85 34.37 11.57
C GLU A 402 29.18 35.42 10.68
N VAL A 403 28.11 34.98 10.01
CA VAL A 403 27.21 35.85 9.26
C VAL A 403 25.76 35.48 9.57
N GLU A 404 24.93 36.50 9.76
CA GLU A 404 23.49 36.40 9.99
C GLU A 404 22.75 37.10 8.85
N TYR A 405 21.75 36.43 8.28
CA TYR A 405 20.76 37.00 7.39
C TYR A 405 19.41 37.08 8.13
N ILE A 406 18.70 38.21 7.96
CA ILE A 406 17.36 38.45 8.49
C ILE A 406 16.46 38.86 7.33
N ASP A 407 15.33 38.17 7.17
CA ASP A 407 14.42 38.39 6.07
C ASP A 407 13.64 39.71 6.19
N ASN A 408 13.31 40.31 5.04
CA ASN A 408 12.27 41.31 4.91
C ASN A 408 10.99 40.66 4.38
N VAL A 409 10.13 40.18 5.29
CA VAL A 409 8.96 39.34 4.95
C VAL A 409 8.05 39.96 3.89
N GLY A 410 7.86 41.29 3.91
CA GLY A 410 6.96 42.01 2.99
C GLY A 410 7.63 42.62 1.75
N GLY A 411 8.92 42.37 1.51
CA GLY A 411 9.67 43.05 0.44
C GLY A 411 10.84 42.25 -0.14
N VAL A 412 11.59 42.89 -1.03
CA VAL A 412 12.76 42.28 -1.68
C VAL A 412 13.91 42.14 -0.69
N GLY A 413 14.62 41.01 -0.76
CA GLY A 413 15.87 40.78 -0.03
C GLY A 413 15.74 40.76 1.49
N GLY A 414 16.65 41.42 2.20
CA GLY A 414 16.73 41.38 3.67
C GLY A 414 17.89 42.20 4.22
N THR A 415 18.39 41.81 5.40
CA THR A 415 19.54 42.46 6.06
C THR A 415 20.59 41.42 6.45
N VAL A 416 21.86 41.72 6.17
CA VAL A 416 23.02 40.91 6.57
C VAL A 416 23.80 41.59 7.68
N LYS A 417 24.23 40.80 8.66
CA LYS A 417 25.14 41.21 9.74
C LYS A 417 26.31 40.26 9.84
N PHE A 418 27.49 40.80 10.07
CA PHE A 418 28.73 40.05 10.24
C PHE A 418 29.15 40.07 11.70
N TYR A 419 29.77 39.00 12.19
CA TYR A 419 30.25 38.90 13.57
C TYR A 419 31.67 38.33 13.64
N LEU A 420 32.46 38.87 14.55
CA LEU A 420 33.74 38.33 14.99
C LEU A 420 33.67 38.11 16.49
N ASP A 421 33.95 36.88 16.93
CA ASP A 421 33.95 36.50 18.35
C ASP A 421 32.63 36.87 19.06
N GLY A 422 31.51 36.68 18.34
CA GLY A 422 30.15 36.98 18.80
C GLY A 422 29.78 38.47 18.79
N VAL A 423 30.68 39.37 18.38
CA VAL A 423 30.45 40.81 18.34
C VAL A 423 30.26 41.28 16.90
N GLN A 424 29.19 42.05 16.65
CA GLN A 424 28.89 42.55 15.31
C GLN A 424 30.04 43.41 14.75
N VAL A 425 30.34 43.22 13.47
CA VAL A 425 31.27 44.03 12.67
C VAL A 425 30.49 45.09 11.93
N GLY A 426 30.78 46.36 12.22
CA GLY A 426 30.22 47.49 11.50
C GLY A 426 28.69 47.57 11.50
N ALA A 427 28.15 48.34 10.55
CA ALA A 427 26.71 48.46 10.37
C ALA A 427 26.14 47.28 9.56
N ALA A 428 24.88 46.95 9.85
CA ALA A 428 24.14 45.96 9.07
C ALA A 428 24.04 46.39 7.59
N LYS A 429 24.16 45.44 6.67
CA LYS A 429 24.16 45.70 5.22
C LYS A 429 22.83 45.26 4.61
N PRO A 430 22.23 46.05 3.70
CA PRO A 430 21.06 45.59 2.96
C PRO A 430 21.44 44.45 2.02
N ALA A 431 20.51 43.53 1.81
CA ALA A 431 20.55 42.50 0.78
C ALA A 431 19.36 42.71 -0.17
N ASN A 432 19.59 42.57 -1.47
CA ASN A 432 18.57 42.56 -2.51
C ASN A 432 18.16 41.14 -2.89
N VAL A 433 19.00 40.14 -2.60
CA VAL A 433 18.71 38.73 -2.84
C VAL A 433 18.28 38.04 -1.53
N LYS A 434 17.15 37.32 -1.56
CA LYS A 434 16.75 36.39 -0.50
C LYS A 434 17.49 35.07 -0.70
N PRO A 435 18.30 34.57 0.25
CA PRO A 435 18.92 33.27 0.11
C PRO A 435 17.84 32.19 0.04
N ARG A 436 18.06 31.18 -0.79
CA ARG A 436 17.20 30.00 -0.89
C ARG A 436 17.98 28.80 -0.36
N ILE A 437 17.46 28.16 0.68
CA ILE A 437 18.13 27.04 1.35
C ILE A 437 17.24 25.81 1.25
N SER A 438 17.69 24.81 0.48
CA SER A 438 16.96 23.55 0.33
C SER A 438 17.17 22.65 1.56
N ASN A 439 16.28 21.70 1.71
CA ASN A 439 16.40 20.60 2.67
C ASN A 439 17.57 19.63 2.36
N THR A 440 18.03 19.55 1.10
CA THR A 440 19.12 18.65 0.68
C THR A 440 20.50 19.27 0.87
N VAL A 441 20.60 20.53 1.29
CA VAL A 441 21.89 21.22 1.37
C VAL A 441 22.73 20.64 2.52
N PRO A 442 23.99 20.25 2.28
CA PRO A 442 24.94 19.97 3.35
C PRO A 442 25.56 21.27 3.88
N PHE A 443 26.12 21.21 5.09
CA PHE A 443 27.06 22.20 5.58
C PHE A 443 28.46 21.83 5.13
N GLU A 444 29.17 22.74 4.47
CA GLU A 444 30.54 22.53 4.01
C GLU A 444 31.53 23.57 4.54
N VAL A 445 32.76 23.12 4.78
CA VAL A 445 33.93 23.94 5.14
C VAL A 445 35.09 23.53 4.26
N ASN A 446 35.83 24.51 3.71
CA ASN A 446 36.92 24.33 2.74
C ASN A 446 36.47 23.74 1.38
N ALA A 447 35.17 23.68 1.10
CA ALA A 447 34.59 23.24 -0.18
C ALA A 447 33.19 23.85 -0.38
N THR A 448 32.68 23.79 -1.62
CA THR A 448 31.28 24.11 -1.97
C THR A 448 30.75 23.16 -3.03
N ALA A 449 29.58 22.56 -2.83
CA ALA A 449 29.05 21.44 -3.61
C ALA A 449 30.11 20.35 -3.85
N SER A 450 30.87 20.00 -2.82
CA SER A 450 32.00 19.05 -2.89
C SER A 450 33.13 19.44 -3.85
N ASN A 451 33.10 20.65 -4.41
CA ASN A 451 34.18 21.19 -5.21
C ASN A 451 35.27 21.76 -4.29
N THR A 452 36.49 21.25 -4.44
CA THR A 452 37.66 21.61 -3.61
C THR A 452 38.66 22.51 -4.34
N ASN A 453 38.33 23.04 -5.53
CA ASN A 453 39.26 23.92 -6.27
C ASN A 453 39.68 25.18 -5.48
N ASP A 454 38.75 25.69 -4.68
CA ASP A 454 38.93 26.86 -3.81
C ASP A 454 39.39 26.49 -2.39
N SER A 455 39.68 25.21 -2.11
CA SER A 455 40.20 24.78 -0.82
C SER A 455 41.62 25.32 -0.57
N VAL A 456 41.97 25.53 0.69
CA VAL A 456 43.27 26.09 1.10
C VAL A 456 44.02 25.13 2.02
N ASP A 457 45.32 25.38 2.18
CA ASP A 457 46.18 24.67 3.13
C ASP A 457 46.11 25.28 4.54
N GLY A 458 46.16 24.41 5.55
CA GLY A 458 46.35 24.82 6.95
C GLY A 458 45.14 25.44 7.66
N LEU A 459 43.91 25.17 7.24
CA LEU A 459 42.71 25.64 7.95
C LEU A 459 42.48 24.80 9.21
N GLU A 460 42.82 25.33 10.39
CA GLU A 460 42.56 24.68 11.69
C GLU A 460 41.12 24.97 12.13
N VAL A 461 40.30 23.96 12.34
CA VAL A 461 38.88 24.08 12.70
C VAL A 461 38.66 23.54 14.12
N GLU A 462 38.06 24.36 14.99
CA GLU A 462 37.64 23.96 16.34
C GLU A 462 36.16 23.55 16.36
N TYR A 463 35.27 24.35 15.79
CA TYR A 463 33.86 23.97 15.62
C TYR A 463 33.16 24.76 14.52
N VAL A 464 32.01 24.25 14.10
CA VAL A 464 31.09 24.88 13.13
C VAL A 464 29.70 25.03 13.76
N THR A 465 28.96 26.09 13.44
CA THR A 465 27.63 26.39 13.98
C THR A 465 26.61 26.77 12.92
N ILE A 466 25.35 26.41 13.19
CA ILE A 466 24.17 26.90 12.48
C ILE A 466 23.08 27.28 13.50
N ASP A 467 22.43 28.41 13.27
CA ASP A 467 21.36 28.94 14.12
C ASP A 467 20.27 29.57 13.23
N PHE A 468 19.01 29.27 13.48
CA PHE A 468 17.90 29.82 12.71
C PHE A 468 16.60 29.88 13.51
N ASP A 469 15.65 30.59 12.94
CA ASP A 469 14.33 30.82 13.50
C ASP A 469 13.35 29.73 13.03
N ARG A 470 12.92 28.85 13.95
CA ARG A 470 11.95 27.77 13.67
C ARG A 470 10.52 28.30 13.83
N PRO A 471 9.65 28.19 12.80
CA PRO A 471 8.24 28.57 12.93
C PRO A 471 7.51 27.79 14.03
N GLY A 472 6.59 28.45 14.71
CA GLY A 472 5.74 27.90 15.76
C GLY A 472 4.40 28.63 15.86
N VAL A 473 3.56 28.21 16.80
CA VAL A 473 2.28 28.86 17.09
C VAL A 473 2.13 28.98 18.60
N ALA A 474 1.81 30.18 19.10
CA ALA A 474 1.43 30.41 20.48
C ALA A 474 -0.09 30.62 20.58
N SER A 475 -0.69 30.07 21.64
CA SER A 475 -2.12 30.23 21.94
C SER A 475 -2.32 31.22 23.09
N THR A 476 -3.26 32.15 22.94
CA THR A 476 -3.83 32.94 24.04
C THR A 476 -5.32 32.60 24.22
N TYR A 477 -5.86 32.83 25.43
CA TYR A 477 -7.20 32.40 25.79
C TYR A 477 -8.04 33.56 26.33
N GLU A 478 -9.09 33.92 25.60
CA GLU A 478 -10.01 35.01 25.92
C GLU A 478 -11.26 34.48 26.63
N ALA A 479 -11.80 35.20 27.62
CA ALA A 479 -13.03 34.78 28.29
C ALA A 479 -14.26 34.96 27.39
N VAL A 480 -15.17 33.99 27.40
CA VAL A 480 -16.47 34.08 26.71
C VAL A 480 -17.63 33.95 27.70
N VAL A 481 -18.74 34.63 27.42
CA VAL A 481 -19.98 34.58 28.20
C VAL A 481 -21.15 34.27 27.27
N SER A 482 -22.26 33.81 27.84
CA SER A 482 -23.50 33.56 27.10
C SER A 482 -23.98 34.79 26.33
N GLY A 483 -24.39 34.62 25.08
CA GLY A 483 -24.83 35.72 24.21
C GLY A 483 -24.52 35.48 22.73
N PRO A 484 -24.63 36.52 21.89
CA PRO A 484 -24.20 36.46 20.48
C PRO A 484 -22.71 36.13 20.36
N ILE A 485 -22.37 35.28 19.41
CA ILE A 485 -20.99 34.86 19.14
C ILE A 485 -20.74 34.79 17.63
N GLN A 486 -19.53 35.12 17.19
CA GLN A 486 -19.14 34.98 15.78
C GLN A 486 -18.88 33.51 15.45
N ALA A 487 -19.12 33.12 14.19
CA ALA A 487 -18.87 31.75 13.74
C ALA A 487 -17.42 31.30 14.01
N SER A 488 -16.44 32.15 13.71
CA SER A 488 -15.00 31.89 13.95
C SER A 488 -14.65 31.75 15.43
N ASP A 489 -15.34 32.49 16.31
CA ASP A 489 -15.13 32.42 17.76
C ASP A 489 -15.74 31.16 18.34
N LEU A 490 -16.91 30.76 17.83
CA LEU A 490 -17.60 29.52 18.18
C LEU A 490 -16.77 28.29 17.81
N GLU A 491 -16.14 28.28 16.62
CA GLU A 491 -15.22 27.21 16.21
C GLU A 491 -13.91 27.18 17.02
N ALA A 492 -13.51 28.31 17.62
CA ALA A 492 -12.30 28.46 18.43
C ALA A 492 -12.51 28.21 19.93
N LEU A 493 -13.69 27.72 20.34
CA LEU A 493 -13.99 27.50 21.75
C LEU A 493 -13.22 26.32 22.36
N VAL A 494 -12.70 26.57 23.55
CA VAL A 494 -12.02 25.60 24.40
C VAL A 494 -12.61 25.64 25.81
N VAL A 495 -12.41 24.57 26.56
CA VAL A 495 -12.69 24.52 28.00
C VAL A 495 -11.36 24.61 28.73
N ASP A 496 -11.22 25.61 29.59
CA ASP A 496 -10.07 25.79 30.46
C ASP A 496 -10.30 25.04 31.79
N ALA A 497 -10.00 23.74 31.78
CA ALA A 497 -10.07 22.89 32.96
C ALA A 497 -8.80 22.94 33.82
N SER A 498 -7.89 23.90 33.59
CA SER A 498 -6.61 24.01 34.33
C SER A 498 -6.82 24.22 35.85
N GLY A 499 -7.92 24.86 36.23
CA GLY A 499 -8.30 25.07 37.63
C GLY A 499 -8.96 23.87 38.33
N TYR A 500 -9.32 22.80 37.59
CA TYR A 500 -9.92 21.60 38.17
C TYR A 500 -8.84 20.57 38.53
N THR A 501 -8.87 20.06 39.76
CA THR A 501 -7.94 19.02 40.24
C THR A 501 -8.58 17.63 40.31
N ALA A 502 -9.88 17.53 40.08
CA ALA A 502 -10.67 16.29 40.08
C ALA A 502 -11.80 16.39 39.04
N ALA A 503 -12.46 15.25 38.77
CA ALA A 503 -13.62 15.22 37.89
C ALA A 503 -14.76 16.11 38.43
N VAL A 504 -15.48 16.79 37.54
CA VAL A 504 -16.66 17.59 37.88
C VAL A 504 -17.92 17.02 37.20
N PRO A 505 -19.13 17.35 37.70
CA PRO A 505 -20.36 16.88 37.06
C PRO A 505 -20.48 17.37 35.62
N GLU A 506 -21.19 16.63 34.78
CA GLU A 506 -21.40 17.01 33.38
C GLU A 506 -22.01 18.43 33.26
N ARG A 507 -21.66 19.08 32.15
CA ARG A 507 -22.10 20.44 31.81
C ARG A 507 -22.60 20.46 30.38
N HIS A 508 -23.58 21.31 30.12
CA HIS A 508 -24.17 21.47 28.79
C HIS A 508 -23.80 22.84 28.26
N VAL A 509 -23.15 22.87 27.10
CA VAL A 509 -22.88 24.09 26.34
C VAL A 509 -23.75 24.03 25.10
N THR A 510 -24.70 24.96 24.98
CA THR A 510 -25.60 24.99 23.83
C THR A 510 -25.25 26.14 22.91
N TYR A 511 -25.36 25.93 21.61
CA TYR A 511 -25.34 27.02 20.64
C TYR A 511 -26.54 26.93 19.70
N THR A 512 -27.07 28.07 19.30
CA THR A 512 -28.21 28.16 18.38
C THR A 512 -27.79 28.91 17.14
N ALA A 513 -27.87 28.23 16.00
CA ALA A 513 -27.79 28.86 14.68
C ALA A 513 -29.17 29.43 14.32
N ASN A 514 -29.22 30.66 13.82
CA ASN A 514 -30.48 31.31 13.40
C ASN A 514 -30.54 31.49 11.87
N PRO A 515 -30.61 30.41 11.07
CA PRO A 515 -30.78 30.52 9.62
C PRO A 515 -32.20 30.98 9.27
N ALA A 516 -32.39 31.40 8.01
CA ALA A 516 -33.70 31.83 7.50
C ALA A 516 -34.80 30.75 7.59
N SER A 517 -34.43 29.48 7.69
CA SER A 517 -35.32 28.33 7.89
C SER A 517 -35.82 28.15 9.33
N GLY A 518 -35.31 28.95 10.29
CA GLY A 518 -35.68 28.93 11.70
C GLY A 518 -34.54 28.45 12.62
N PRO A 519 -34.59 28.74 13.93
CA PRO A 519 -33.51 28.44 14.87
C PRO A 519 -33.20 26.94 14.95
N GLN A 520 -31.91 26.59 14.95
CA GLN A 520 -31.39 25.23 15.12
C GLN A 520 -30.46 25.22 16.32
N THR A 521 -30.86 24.54 17.40
CA THR A 521 -30.07 24.45 18.64
C THR A 521 -29.31 23.13 18.71
N THR A 522 -28.01 23.22 18.94
CA THR A 522 -27.15 22.08 19.25
C THR A 522 -26.78 22.12 20.73
N ASP A 523 -26.89 20.97 21.39
CA ASP A 523 -26.47 20.77 22.78
C ASP A 523 -25.20 19.91 22.84
N LEU A 524 -24.14 20.45 23.45
CA LEU A 524 -22.87 19.75 23.65
C LEU A 524 -22.76 19.35 25.11
N THR A 525 -22.80 18.05 25.38
CA THR A 525 -22.47 17.50 26.69
C THR A 525 -20.96 17.53 26.88
N VAL A 526 -20.49 18.19 27.94
CA VAL A 526 -19.08 18.30 28.28
C VAL A 526 -18.80 17.65 29.63
N VAL A 527 -17.85 16.72 29.64
CA VAL A 527 -17.45 15.96 30.83
C VAL A 527 -15.97 16.22 31.11
N VAL A 528 -15.68 16.87 32.25
CA VAL A 528 -14.30 16.99 32.74
C VAL A 528 -14.07 15.84 33.72
N GLY A 529 -13.43 14.77 33.26
CA GLY A 529 -13.28 13.51 33.99
C GLY A 529 -13.09 12.30 33.06
N PRO A 530 -12.93 11.09 33.61
CA PRO A 530 -12.74 9.87 32.82
C PRO A 530 -13.99 9.50 32.02
N MET A 531 -13.80 9.10 30.76
CA MET A 531 -14.85 8.56 29.91
C MET A 531 -15.35 7.21 30.49
N GLN A 532 -16.63 7.17 30.87
CA GLN A 532 -17.28 5.97 31.39
C GLN A 532 -17.88 5.16 30.23
N ILE A 533 -17.50 3.88 30.15
CA ILE A 533 -18.01 2.94 29.13
C ILE A 533 -18.94 1.93 29.81
N PRO A 534 -20.19 1.78 29.37
CA PRO A 534 -21.11 0.76 29.89
C PRO A 534 -20.56 -0.66 29.75
N ALA A 535 -20.98 -1.56 30.66
CA ALA A 535 -20.70 -2.99 30.56
C ALA A 535 -21.25 -3.58 29.24
N GLY A 536 -20.59 -4.61 28.70
CA GLY A 536 -20.91 -5.17 27.38
C GLY A 536 -20.44 -4.35 26.17
N ARG A 537 -19.82 -3.17 26.38
CA ARG A 537 -19.24 -2.37 25.29
C ARG A 537 -17.71 -2.35 25.34
N ALA A 538 -17.09 -2.26 24.17
CA ALA A 538 -15.62 -2.30 24.05
C ALA A 538 -14.95 -1.16 24.83
N TYR A 539 -14.15 -1.55 25.82
CA TYR A 539 -13.46 -0.66 26.74
C TYR A 539 -11.94 -0.71 26.58
N LYS A 540 -11.37 -1.91 26.54
CA LYS A 540 -9.92 -2.11 26.42
C LYS A 540 -9.57 -3.22 25.43
N ALA A 541 -8.37 -3.13 24.87
CA ALA A 541 -7.74 -4.21 24.12
C ALA A 541 -6.51 -4.74 24.86
N VAL A 542 -6.31 -6.04 24.85
CA VAL A 542 -5.18 -6.72 25.49
C VAL A 542 -4.46 -7.55 24.45
N LEU A 543 -3.14 -7.34 24.34
CA LEU A 543 -2.26 -8.16 23.51
C LEU A 543 -1.90 -9.44 24.27
N GLU A 544 -2.15 -10.60 23.68
CA GLU A 544 -1.58 -11.87 24.15
C GLU A 544 -0.33 -12.18 23.35
N ASP A 545 0.80 -12.34 24.04
CA ASP A 545 2.05 -12.83 23.48
C ASP A 545 2.01 -14.37 23.41
N TRP A 546 2.14 -14.91 22.20
CA TRP A 546 2.15 -16.34 21.91
C TRP A 546 3.54 -16.87 21.54
N SER A 547 4.60 -16.10 21.76
CA SER A 547 5.99 -16.49 21.45
C SER A 547 6.44 -17.78 22.16
N SER A 548 5.83 -18.10 23.30
CA SER A 548 6.10 -19.33 24.07
C SER A 548 5.31 -20.57 23.59
N GLY A 549 4.41 -20.39 22.61
CA GLY A 549 3.42 -21.40 22.21
C GLY A 549 2.13 -21.39 23.05
N VAL A 550 2.09 -20.61 24.14
CA VAL A 550 0.90 -20.37 24.98
C VAL A 550 0.67 -18.87 25.09
N GLY A 551 -0.59 -18.44 25.03
CA GLY A 551 -0.97 -17.04 25.18
C GLY A 551 -0.73 -16.50 26.59
N VAL A 552 0.07 -15.45 26.70
CA VAL A 552 0.31 -14.69 27.94
C VAL A 552 -0.12 -13.25 27.73
N ALA A 553 -1.06 -12.76 28.54
CA ALA A 553 -1.50 -11.37 28.47
C ALA A 553 -0.34 -10.41 28.80
N HIS A 554 -0.11 -9.44 27.92
CA HIS A 554 0.89 -8.40 28.13
C HIS A 554 0.46 -7.45 29.26
N PRO A 555 1.37 -7.00 30.15
CA PRO A 555 1.01 -6.15 31.29
C PRO A 555 0.46 -4.76 30.92
N ASN A 556 0.88 -4.22 29.78
CA ASN A 556 0.37 -2.94 29.26
C ASN A 556 -0.96 -3.16 28.52
N GLU A 557 -2.08 -3.11 29.26
CA GLU A 557 -3.42 -3.14 28.67
C GLU A 557 -3.77 -1.81 27.99
N LEU A 558 -4.39 -1.86 26.82
CA LEU A 558 -4.77 -0.67 26.04
C LEU A 558 -6.18 -0.22 26.41
N ILE A 559 -6.32 0.63 27.42
CA ILE A 559 -7.62 1.20 27.83
C ILE A 559 -8.02 2.33 26.86
N MET A 560 -9.00 2.10 25.98
CA MET A 560 -9.30 2.94 24.81
C MET A 560 -10.27 4.09 25.14
N THR A 561 -9.88 4.96 26.06
CA THR A 561 -10.73 6.05 26.59
C THR A 561 -10.07 7.43 26.59
N LYS A 562 -8.84 7.58 26.07
CA LYS A 562 -8.16 8.88 25.97
C LYS A 562 -8.57 9.58 24.68
N PRO A 563 -9.31 10.70 24.70
CA PRO A 563 -9.63 11.42 23.47
C PRO A 563 -8.37 12.02 22.85
N ALA A 564 -8.21 11.86 21.55
CA ALA A 564 -7.16 12.50 20.76
C ALA A 564 -7.72 13.65 19.91
N ALA A 565 -8.88 13.39 19.31
CA ALA A 565 -9.70 14.37 18.61
C ALA A 565 -11.18 14.09 18.90
N GLN A 566 -11.98 15.14 18.99
CA GLN A 566 -13.36 15.05 19.47
C GLN A 566 -14.28 15.89 18.61
N ASN A 567 -15.55 15.47 18.59
CA ASN A 567 -16.58 16.11 17.78
C ASN A 567 -16.15 16.26 16.30
N CYS A 568 -15.37 15.30 15.82
CA CYS A 568 -14.88 15.30 14.45
C CYS A 568 -16.08 15.11 13.50
N ARG A 569 -16.07 15.86 12.41
CA ARG A 569 -17.09 15.85 11.35
C ARG A 569 -16.40 16.01 10.02
N PHE A 570 -17.01 15.48 8.97
CA PHE A 570 -16.58 15.81 7.60
C PHE A 570 -16.91 17.27 7.28
N GLU A 571 -16.06 17.91 6.47
CA GLU A 571 -16.24 19.29 6.04
C GLU A 571 -17.25 19.44 4.90
N ASP A 572 -17.54 18.36 4.19
CA ASP A 572 -18.57 18.35 3.16
C ASP A 572 -19.96 18.54 3.76
N VAL A 573 -20.73 19.51 3.26
CA VAL A 573 -22.05 19.86 3.81
C VAL A 573 -23.00 18.66 3.82
N THR A 574 -22.97 17.82 2.77
CA THR A 574 -23.85 16.66 2.69
C THR A 574 -23.42 15.56 3.66
N LEU A 575 -22.12 15.25 3.71
CA LEU A 575 -21.61 14.25 4.67
C LEU A 575 -21.72 14.73 6.12
N PHE A 576 -21.54 16.02 6.38
CA PHE A 576 -21.71 16.65 7.69
C PHE A 576 -23.10 16.41 8.26
N GLY A 577 -24.14 16.59 7.43
CA GLY A 577 -25.53 16.39 7.85
C GLY A 577 -25.98 14.92 7.91
N SER A 578 -25.25 14.01 7.26
CA SER A 578 -25.66 12.61 7.12
C SER A 578 -24.81 11.62 7.92
N GLN A 579 -23.61 12.01 8.36
CA GLN A 579 -22.76 11.23 9.24
C GLN A 579 -22.73 11.83 10.65
N PRO A 580 -22.95 11.03 11.71
CA PRO A 580 -22.76 11.42 13.12
C PRO A 580 -21.32 11.89 13.42
N SER A 581 -21.11 12.63 14.52
CA SER A 581 -19.75 12.99 14.92
C SER A 581 -19.06 11.76 15.44
N TRP A 582 -17.75 11.75 15.31
CA TRP A 582 -16.94 10.73 15.95
C TRP A 582 -15.93 11.34 16.91
N MET A 583 -15.44 10.47 17.77
CA MET A 583 -14.30 10.71 18.63
C MET A 583 -13.17 9.79 18.22
N GLU A 584 -11.98 10.33 18.06
CA GLU A 584 -10.75 9.55 17.92
C GLU A 584 -10.20 9.29 19.32
N VAL A 585 -9.96 8.02 19.66
CA VAL A 585 -9.50 7.60 20.98
C VAL A 585 -8.19 6.83 20.91
N LEU A 586 -7.37 7.03 21.94
CA LEU A 586 -6.08 6.38 22.16
C LEU A 586 -6.11 5.60 23.49
N PRO A 587 -5.13 4.70 23.70
CA PRO A 587 -4.96 4.02 24.97
C PRO A 587 -4.53 4.99 26.09
N GLN A 588 -4.96 4.68 27.32
CA GLN A 588 -4.39 5.26 28.54
C GLN A 588 -3.07 4.55 28.83
N GLY A 589 -1.95 5.27 28.79
CA GLY A 589 -0.63 4.74 29.16
C GLY A 589 0.22 4.27 27.97
N ALA A 590 1.24 3.45 28.29
CA ALA A 590 2.19 2.94 27.31
C ALA A 590 1.60 1.78 26.50
N VAL A 591 2.05 1.63 25.26
CA VAL A 591 1.69 0.49 24.41
C VAL A 591 2.54 -0.75 24.73
N PRO A 592 2.08 -1.97 24.41
CA PRO A 592 2.92 -3.16 24.43
C PRO A 592 4.11 -3.03 23.47
N THR A 593 5.27 -3.51 23.90
CA THR A 593 6.47 -3.61 23.06
C THR A 593 7.06 -5.01 23.22
N ILE A 594 7.21 -5.74 22.12
CA ILE A 594 7.77 -7.09 22.09
C ILE A 594 8.82 -7.14 20.97
N GLY A 595 10.06 -7.54 21.30
CA GLY A 595 11.11 -7.73 20.29
C GLY A 595 11.48 -6.46 19.50
N GLY A 596 11.40 -5.29 20.12
CA GLY A 596 11.66 -4.00 19.45
C GLY A 596 10.49 -3.45 18.62
N ILE A 597 9.32 -4.11 18.67
CA ILE A 597 8.11 -3.73 17.94
C ILE A 597 7.06 -3.24 18.93
N SER A 598 6.54 -2.04 18.70
CA SER A 598 5.40 -1.47 19.42
C SER A 598 4.07 -1.85 18.77
N TYR A 599 3.10 -2.23 19.60
CA TYR A 599 1.78 -2.71 19.20
C TYR A 599 0.73 -1.65 19.55
N TYR A 600 0.41 -0.79 18.59
CA TYR A 600 -0.49 0.34 18.73
C TYR A 600 -1.96 -0.05 18.54
N CYS A 601 -2.84 0.75 19.14
CA CYS A 601 -4.27 0.74 18.86
C CYS A 601 -4.78 2.17 18.84
N GLU A 602 -5.51 2.54 17.79
CA GLU A 602 -6.34 3.75 17.75
C GLU A 602 -7.79 3.34 17.54
N GLY A 603 -8.74 4.15 18.01
CA GLY A 603 -10.15 3.84 17.85
C GLY A 603 -10.98 5.03 17.39
N ILE A 604 -12.14 4.72 16.81
CA ILE A 604 -13.23 5.68 16.63
C ILE A 604 -14.43 5.25 17.48
N ARG A 605 -15.10 6.23 18.11
CA ARG A 605 -16.36 6.05 18.84
C ARG A 605 -17.44 6.95 18.26
N MET A 606 -18.59 6.38 17.93
CA MET A 606 -19.76 7.04 17.37
C MET A 606 -21.03 6.43 17.98
N GLY A 607 -21.58 7.06 19.02
CA GLY A 607 -22.65 6.43 19.81
C GLY A 607 -22.16 5.11 20.43
N ASN A 608 -22.84 3.99 20.13
CA ASN A 608 -22.40 2.65 20.53
C ASN A 608 -21.54 1.93 19.48
N TYR A 609 -21.35 2.50 18.29
CA TYR A 609 -20.40 1.99 17.30
C TYR A 609 -18.96 2.31 17.72
N VAL A 610 -18.17 1.27 17.86
CA VAL A 610 -16.72 1.32 18.11
C VAL A 610 -16.00 0.54 17.04
N GLN A 611 -14.92 1.14 16.53
CA GLN A 611 -13.94 0.47 15.69
C GLN A 611 -12.55 0.69 16.27
N PHE A 612 -11.77 -0.38 16.35
CA PHE A 612 -10.36 -0.35 16.76
C PHE A 612 -9.47 -0.73 15.58
N GLN A 613 -8.47 0.09 15.33
CA GLN A 613 -7.44 -0.14 14.34
C GLN A 613 -6.13 -0.43 15.06
N PHE A 614 -5.68 -1.66 14.94
CA PHE A 614 -4.41 -2.13 15.44
C PHE A 614 -3.33 -1.85 14.42
N GLY A 615 -2.23 -1.32 14.92
CA GLY A 615 -1.06 -0.95 14.17
C GLY A 615 0.18 -1.52 14.81
N TYR A 616 1.20 -1.68 14.01
CA TYR A 616 2.47 -2.19 14.48
C TYR A 616 3.55 -1.29 13.94
N ASP A 617 4.61 -1.10 14.70
CA ASP A 617 5.78 -0.40 14.20
C ASP A 617 7.02 -0.67 15.03
N TRP A 618 8.18 -0.32 14.50
CA TRP A 618 9.42 -0.33 15.28
C TRP A 618 9.34 0.68 16.43
N ASP A 619 9.86 0.28 17.59
CA ASP A 619 10.04 1.20 18.70
C ASP A 619 11.15 2.22 18.41
N SER A 620 11.19 3.29 19.18
CA SER A 620 12.16 4.38 18.98
C SER A 620 13.60 3.96 19.28
N ALA A 621 13.82 2.85 19.97
CA ALA A 621 15.17 2.31 20.21
C ALA A 621 15.69 1.57 18.97
N THR A 622 14.79 0.91 18.25
CA THR A 622 15.10 0.14 17.04
C THR A 622 15.12 1.03 15.80
N MET A 623 14.18 1.97 15.68
CA MET A 623 14.06 2.90 14.55
C MET A 623 13.63 4.29 15.05
N PRO A 624 14.60 5.16 15.40
CA PRO A 624 14.29 6.46 16.04
C PRO A 624 13.47 7.43 15.18
N ALA A 625 13.61 7.38 13.85
CA ALA A 625 12.94 8.28 12.90
C ALA A 625 11.65 7.69 12.31
N ASN A 626 11.14 6.61 12.90
CA ASN A 626 9.99 5.86 12.42
C ASN A 626 8.75 6.77 12.11
N PRO A 627 8.15 6.71 10.90
CA PRO A 627 8.20 5.65 9.91
C PRO A 627 9.41 5.68 8.97
N PHE A 628 10.28 6.68 9.11
CA PHE A 628 11.44 6.94 8.26
C PHE A 628 12.72 6.34 8.86
N GLY A 629 13.76 6.25 8.05
CA GLY A 629 15.04 5.66 8.42
C GLY A 629 15.31 4.34 7.72
N ASP A 630 16.60 3.99 7.61
CA ASP A 630 17.04 2.77 6.95
C ASP A 630 16.71 1.53 7.82
N PRO A 631 15.89 0.56 7.33
CA PRO A 631 15.56 -0.64 8.08
C PRO A 631 16.55 -1.79 7.84
N THR A 632 17.70 -1.53 7.22
CA THR A 632 18.75 -2.55 7.00
C THR A 632 19.08 -3.29 8.31
N ASN A 633 19.11 -4.62 8.23
CA ASN A 633 19.34 -5.58 9.32
C ASN A 633 18.23 -5.71 10.40
N LYS A 634 16.99 -5.27 10.15
CA LYS A 634 15.86 -5.39 11.10
C LYS A 634 14.79 -6.40 10.63
N ASP A 635 14.13 -7.12 11.57
CA ASP A 635 13.08 -8.13 11.27
C ASP A 635 11.63 -7.64 11.34
N SER A 636 10.99 -7.37 10.20
CA SER A 636 9.63 -6.84 10.10
C SER A 636 8.50 -7.79 10.52
N TYR A 637 8.74 -9.07 10.83
CA TYR A 637 7.67 -9.94 11.32
C TYR A 637 7.37 -9.67 12.80
N MET A 638 6.09 -9.40 13.09
CA MET A 638 5.61 -9.41 14.46
C MET A 638 5.66 -10.82 15.02
N VAL A 639 5.88 -10.92 16.34
CA VAL A 639 5.78 -12.21 17.05
C VAL A 639 4.37 -12.80 16.93
N PRO A 640 4.19 -14.12 17.13
CA PRO A 640 2.87 -14.70 17.24
C PRO A 640 2.06 -14.01 18.35
N HIS A 641 0.85 -13.52 18.03
CA HIS A 641 0.03 -12.81 19.02
C HIS A 641 -1.48 -12.92 18.74
N LYS A 642 -2.29 -12.57 19.73
CA LYS A 642 -3.75 -12.35 19.58
C LYS A 642 -4.14 -11.01 20.20
N TRP A 643 -5.22 -10.42 19.69
CA TRP A 643 -5.86 -9.29 20.38
C TRP A 643 -7.17 -9.73 21.00
N MET A 644 -7.34 -9.36 22.26
CA MET A 644 -8.48 -9.69 23.09
C MET A 644 -9.21 -8.41 23.46
N ILE A 645 -10.50 -8.33 23.16
CA ILE A 645 -11.30 -7.12 23.38
C ILE A 645 -12.19 -7.33 24.60
N TYR A 646 -12.07 -6.46 25.60
CA TYR A 646 -12.82 -6.57 26.85
C TYR A 646 -13.72 -5.36 27.09
N ASP A 647 -14.80 -5.59 27.83
CA ASP A 647 -15.59 -4.53 28.44
C ASP A 647 -14.96 -3.98 29.73
N ALA A 648 -15.61 -3.00 30.34
CA ALA A 648 -15.14 -2.37 31.58
C ALA A 648 -15.18 -3.29 32.81
N MET A 649 -15.92 -4.41 32.75
CA MET A 649 -16.05 -5.42 33.81
C MET A 649 -15.08 -6.60 33.64
N GLY A 650 -14.31 -6.64 32.54
CA GLY A 650 -13.40 -7.74 32.22
C GLY A 650 -14.05 -8.89 31.45
N THR A 651 -15.25 -8.70 30.89
CA THR A 651 -15.90 -9.68 30.00
C THR A 651 -15.24 -9.63 28.63
N LEU A 652 -14.84 -10.80 28.10
CA LEU A 652 -14.29 -10.91 26.74
C LEU A 652 -15.41 -10.76 25.70
N LEU A 653 -15.27 -9.79 24.81
CA LEU A 653 -16.23 -9.48 23.74
C LEU A 653 -15.81 -10.02 22.37
N ALA A 654 -14.51 -10.08 22.08
CA ALA A 654 -14.02 -10.55 20.79
C ALA A 654 -12.56 -11.03 20.86
N ARG A 655 -12.20 -11.92 19.92
CA ARG A 655 -10.83 -12.35 19.67
C ARG A 655 -10.44 -12.09 18.22
N ILE A 656 -9.30 -11.45 18.03
CA ILE A 656 -8.70 -11.23 16.72
C ILE A 656 -7.59 -12.27 16.56
N GLU A 657 -7.85 -13.25 15.69
CA GLU A 657 -7.02 -14.44 15.49
C GLU A 657 -7.18 -14.95 14.05
N GLN A 658 -6.37 -15.94 13.65
CA GLN A 658 -6.54 -16.59 12.34
C GLN A 658 -7.89 -17.33 12.27
N PRO A 659 -8.46 -17.58 11.07
CA PRO A 659 -9.73 -18.30 10.92
C PRO A 659 -9.76 -19.71 11.56
N ASN A 660 -8.59 -20.34 11.74
CA ASN A 660 -8.44 -21.64 12.41
C ASN A 660 -8.20 -21.53 13.94
N GLY A 661 -8.29 -20.33 14.52
CA GLY A 661 -8.07 -20.04 15.94
C GLY A 661 -6.61 -19.96 16.39
N GLN A 662 -5.64 -20.10 15.48
CA GLN A 662 -4.22 -19.89 15.77
C GLN A 662 -3.91 -18.39 15.97
N PRO A 663 -2.85 -18.04 16.71
CA PRO A 663 -2.42 -16.65 16.81
C PRO A 663 -2.10 -16.07 15.43
N LEU A 664 -2.30 -14.76 15.31
CA LEU A 664 -1.77 -13.98 14.22
C LEU A 664 -0.24 -14.21 14.16
N ASN A 665 0.33 -14.31 12.96
CA ASN A 665 1.76 -14.61 12.75
C ASN A 665 2.29 -15.89 13.43
N THR A 666 1.43 -16.91 13.63
CA THR A 666 1.85 -18.22 14.13
C THR A 666 3.11 -18.77 13.46
N THR A 667 3.97 -19.44 14.23
CA THR A 667 5.16 -20.15 13.72
C THR A 667 4.79 -21.45 13.01
N ALA A 668 3.56 -21.94 13.17
CA ALA A 668 3.08 -23.17 12.53
C ALA A 668 2.86 -23.01 11.02
N THR A 669 2.61 -21.79 10.55
CA THR A 669 2.48 -21.48 9.12
C THR A 669 3.80 -20.90 8.63
N PRO A 670 4.37 -21.37 7.52
CA PRO A 670 5.57 -20.77 6.95
C PRO A 670 5.30 -19.32 6.47
N ALA A 671 6.36 -18.52 6.31
CA ALA A 671 6.25 -17.12 5.85
C ALA A 671 5.78 -17.00 4.39
N ILE A 672 6.01 -18.05 3.61
CA ILE A 672 5.51 -18.28 2.25
C ILE A 672 4.83 -19.65 2.22
N TRP A 673 3.89 -19.88 1.32
CA TRP A 673 3.26 -21.21 1.21
C TRP A 673 4.33 -22.23 0.81
N GLU A 674 4.23 -23.49 1.29
CA GLU A 674 5.25 -24.54 1.09
C GLU A 674 4.72 -25.87 0.47
N GLY A 675 3.52 -25.86 -0.10
CA GLY A 675 2.82 -27.08 -0.55
C GLY A 675 3.07 -27.52 -2.01
N GLN A 676 2.20 -28.41 -2.51
CA GLN A 676 2.27 -28.96 -3.88
C GLN A 676 1.68 -28.05 -4.96
N TYR A 677 2.39 -27.91 -6.08
CA TYR A 677 1.92 -27.17 -7.24
C TYR A 677 1.31 -28.09 -8.30
N ASP A 678 0.43 -27.55 -9.14
CA ASP A 678 -0.23 -28.30 -10.22
C ASP A 678 0.68 -28.61 -11.45
N GLY A 679 2.00 -28.47 -11.28
CA GLY A 679 3.00 -28.66 -12.33
C GLY A 679 3.10 -27.50 -13.33
N ARG A 680 2.33 -26.42 -13.16
CA ARG A 680 2.30 -25.25 -14.05
C ARG A 680 2.28 -23.92 -13.30
N GLY A 681 2.65 -23.93 -12.01
CA GLY A 681 2.89 -22.74 -11.18
C GLY A 681 1.76 -22.32 -10.24
N VAL A 682 0.62 -23.03 -10.19
CA VAL A 682 -0.48 -22.71 -9.26
C VAL A 682 -0.44 -23.58 -8.00
N ALA A 683 -0.52 -22.92 -6.84
CA ALA A 683 -0.50 -23.58 -5.53
C ALA A 683 -1.77 -24.42 -5.31
N MET A 684 -1.61 -25.71 -5.01
CA MET A 684 -2.73 -26.60 -4.69
C MET A 684 -3.00 -26.58 -3.19
N ILE A 685 -3.87 -25.66 -2.78
CA ILE A 685 -4.33 -25.54 -1.40
C ILE A 685 -5.36 -26.63 -1.13
N THR A 686 -5.11 -27.43 -0.10
CA THR A 686 -5.93 -28.55 0.37
C THR A 686 -6.36 -28.28 1.81
N ALA A 687 -7.24 -29.15 2.35
CA ALA A 687 -7.66 -29.05 3.74
C ALA A 687 -6.48 -29.22 4.72
N ASP A 688 -5.48 -30.04 4.37
CA ASP A 688 -4.34 -30.37 5.23
C ASP A 688 -3.21 -29.33 5.17
N ASN A 689 -3.21 -28.45 4.17
CA ASN A 689 -2.17 -27.43 3.96
C ASN A 689 -2.77 -26.05 3.63
N ARG A 690 -3.83 -25.66 4.36
CA ARG A 690 -4.46 -24.33 4.21
C ARG A 690 -3.44 -23.21 4.43
N TRP A 691 -3.46 -22.24 3.53
CA TRP A 691 -2.59 -21.08 3.55
C TRP A 691 -3.23 -19.91 4.32
N TYR A 692 -2.46 -19.28 5.22
CA TYR A 692 -2.85 -18.03 5.88
C TYR A 692 -1.69 -17.03 5.83
N PRO A 693 -1.94 -15.78 5.39
CA PRO A 693 -0.89 -14.76 5.31
C PRO A 693 -0.44 -14.29 6.69
N LYS A 694 0.80 -13.80 6.75
CA LYS A 694 1.39 -13.14 7.91
C LYS A 694 1.43 -11.63 7.71
N GLY A 695 1.24 -10.87 8.79
CA GLY A 695 1.39 -9.43 8.81
C GLY A 695 2.81 -9.01 9.15
N THR A 696 3.15 -7.77 8.85
CA THR A 696 4.43 -7.14 9.18
C THR A 696 4.23 -5.92 10.06
N VAL A 697 5.32 -5.29 10.55
CA VAL A 697 5.30 -4.04 11.33
C VAL A 697 4.70 -2.82 10.59
N ARG A 698 4.00 -3.00 9.46
CA ARG A 698 3.24 -1.95 8.74
C ARG A 698 1.88 -2.38 8.25
N SER A 699 1.50 -3.62 8.52
CA SER A 699 0.13 -4.09 8.32
C SER A 699 -0.76 -3.53 9.42
N GLY A 700 -2.04 -3.31 9.12
CA GLY A 700 -3.06 -3.00 10.11
C GLY A 700 -4.07 -4.13 10.26
N VAL A 701 -4.78 -4.10 11.39
CA VAL A 701 -5.95 -4.95 11.64
C VAL A 701 -7.09 -4.09 12.15
N ILE A 702 -8.30 -4.36 11.69
CA ILE A 702 -9.50 -3.66 12.10
C ILE A 702 -10.42 -4.62 12.83
N TRP A 703 -10.97 -4.17 13.94
CA TRP A 703 -12.11 -4.80 14.59
C TRP A 703 -13.23 -3.79 14.77
N ARG A 704 -14.47 -4.25 14.61
CA ARG A 704 -15.67 -3.43 14.80
C ARG A 704 -16.62 -4.14 15.77
N SER A 705 -17.29 -3.33 16.58
CA SER A 705 -18.40 -3.79 17.40
C SER A 705 -19.63 -4.19 16.58
N HIS A 706 -19.84 -3.56 15.42
CA HIS A 706 -20.98 -3.76 14.52
C HIS A 706 -20.57 -3.48 13.08
N ASP A 707 -21.39 -3.89 12.11
CA ASP A 707 -21.27 -3.37 10.75
C ASP A 707 -21.66 -1.89 10.71
N PRO A 708 -20.96 -1.05 9.93
CA PRO A 708 -21.33 0.36 9.80
C PRO A 708 -22.68 0.51 9.08
N VAL A 709 -23.46 1.51 9.49
CA VAL A 709 -24.77 1.80 8.89
C VAL A 709 -24.60 2.21 7.43
N ALA A 710 -25.25 1.53 6.49
CA ALA A 710 -25.21 1.87 5.07
C ALA A 710 -26.07 3.11 4.75
N TYR A 711 -25.64 3.90 3.78
CA TYR A 711 -26.50 4.95 3.22
C TYR A 711 -27.60 4.36 2.34
N SER A 712 -28.69 5.11 2.15
CA SER A 712 -29.79 4.72 1.26
C SER A 712 -29.38 4.82 -0.21
N GLN A 713 -30.07 4.08 -1.09
CA GLN A 713 -29.81 4.14 -2.53
C GLN A 713 -29.93 5.57 -3.09
N GLU A 714 -30.93 6.34 -2.65
CA GLU A 714 -31.13 7.73 -3.08
C GLU A 714 -29.94 8.61 -2.68
N PHE A 715 -29.43 8.44 -1.45
CA PHE A 715 -28.25 9.16 -1.01
C PHE A 715 -27.04 8.83 -1.90
N VAL A 716 -26.81 7.55 -2.18
CA VAL A 716 -25.69 7.10 -3.00
C VAL A 716 -25.77 7.68 -4.42
N TRP A 717 -26.92 7.59 -5.09
CA TRP A 717 -27.08 8.14 -6.44
C TRP A 717 -26.85 9.66 -6.53
N ARG A 718 -27.14 10.42 -5.47
CA ARG A 718 -26.95 11.87 -5.43
C ARG A 718 -25.52 12.29 -5.13
N ASN A 719 -24.73 11.45 -4.48
CA ASN A 719 -23.43 11.83 -3.91
C ASN A 719 -22.24 11.00 -4.42
N VAL A 720 -22.49 9.90 -5.12
CA VAL A 720 -21.47 8.98 -5.63
C VAL A 720 -21.68 8.82 -7.15
N PRO A 721 -20.61 8.93 -7.96
CA PRO A 721 -20.72 8.63 -9.38
C PRO A 721 -21.09 7.15 -9.56
N THR A 722 -22.19 6.90 -10.27
CA THR A 722 -22.66 5.56 -10.60
C THR A 722 -22.71 5.37 -12.10
N TYR A 723 -22.51 4.13 -12.54
CA TYR A 723 -22.29 3.78 -13.94
C TYR A 723 -23.20 2.64 -14.35
N ASP A 724 -23.48 2.57 -15.66
CA ASP A 724 -24.37 1.58 -16.23
C ASP A 724 -23.79 0.15 -16.12
N LEU A 725 -24.68 -0.84 -15.97
CA LEU A 725 -24.38 -2.27 -15.88
C LEU A 725 -25.06 -3.08 -17.00
N ALA A 726 -25.45 -2.43 -18.11
CA ALA A 726 -26.18 -3.06 -19.21
C ALA A 726 -25.45 -4.24 -19.90
N VAL A 727 -24.16 -4.46 -19.65
CA VAL A 727 -23.39 -5.58 -20.21
C VAL A 727 -23.33 -6.74 -19.20
N PRO A 728 -24.19 -7.77 -19.31
CA PRO A 728 -24.33 -8.80 -18.27
C PRO A 728 -23.15 -9.78 -18.20
N PHE A 729 -22.36 -9.87 -19.28
CA PHE A 729 -21.14 -10.69 -19.39
C PHE A 729 -19.84 -9.88 -19.37
N ALA A 730 -19.87 -8.62 -18.96
CA ALA A 730 -18.65 -7.83 -18.79
C ALA A 730 -17.79 -8.39 -17.66
N SER A 731 -16.45 -8.37 -17.79
CA SER A 731 -15.51 -8.73 -16.73
C SER A 731 -15.83 -10.10 -16.10
N GLN A 732 -15.85 -11.13 -16.95
CA GLN A 732 -16.13 -12.53 -16.56
C GLN A 732 -14.85 -13.37 -16.39
N THR A 733 -13.65 -12.80 -16.49
CA THR A 733 -12.41 -13.57 -16.32
C THR A 733 -12.27 -14.10 -14.89
N GLY A 734 -11.85 -15.36 -14.74
CA GLY A 734 -11.63 -15.97 -13.42
C GLY A 734 -10.22 -15.84 -12.88
N TYR A 735 -9.26 -15.44 -13.71
CA TYR A 735 -7.86 -15.37 -13.33
C TYR A 735 -7.31 -13.94 -13.38
N SER A 736 -6.44 -13.66 -12.44
CA SER A 736 -5.46 -12.58 -12.40
C SER A 736 -4.21 -13.29 -11.91
N VAL A 737 -3.05 -13.26 -12.56
CA VAL A 737 -1.87 -14.06 -12.15
C VAL A 737 -0.60 -13.20 -12.15
N ASN A 738 0.17 -13.23 -11.07
CA ASN A 738 1.38 -12.40 -10.89
C ASN A 738 2.64 -13.08 -11.45
N GLY A 739 2.53 -13.63 -12.65
CA GLY A 739 3.50 -14.56 -13.20
C GLY A 739 3.30 -15.97 -12.67
N PHE A 740 4.01 -16.93 -13.26
CA PHE A 740 4.05 -18.36 -12.91
C PHE A 740 2.95 -19.26 -13.51
N ASP A 741 1.79 -18.75 -13.96
CA ASP A 741 0.79 -19.59 -14.66
C ASP A 741 0.92 -19.45 -16.19
N LEU A 742 1.59 -20.42 -16.80
CA LEU A 742 1.83 -20.44 -18.26
C LEU A 742 0.56 -20.65 -19.09
N ARG A 743 -0.55 -21.10 -18.48
CA ARG A 743 -1.82 -21.38 -19.19
C ARG A 743 -2.52 -20.11 -19.67
N VAL A 744 -2.20 -18.97 -19.07
CA VAL A 744 -2.91 -17.71 -19.31
C VAL A 744 -2.44 -16.99 -20.59
N TYR A 745 -1.18 -17.18 -21.02
CA TYR A 745 -0.61 -16.50 -22.21
C TYR A 745 0.42 -17.35 -22.99
N GLU A 746 0.15 -18.62 -23.26
CA GLU A 746 1.05 -19.49 -24.03
C GLU A 746 1.60 -18.82 -25.31
N GLY A 747 2.94 -18.77 -25.47
CA GLY A 747 3.56 -18.75 -26.82
C GLY A 747 4.44 -17.58 -27.26
N SER A 748 4.79 -16.58 -26.44
CA SER A 748 5.75 -15.53 -26.86
C SER A 748 7.01 -15.49 -25.99
N ALA A 749 8.17 -15.38 -26.65
CA ALA A 749 9.46 -15.23 -25.99
C ALA A 749 9.46 -13.96 -25.14
N GLY A 750 9.38 -14.11 -23.81
CA GLY A 750 9.32 -12.99 -22.85
C GLY A 750 8.01 -12.85 -22.05
N ASN A 751 7.04 -13.77 -22.19
CA ASN A 751 5.82 -13.74 -21.37
C ASN A 751 5.97 -14.60 -20.10
N ASP A 752 6.11 -13.96 -18.93
CA ASP A 752 6.31 -14.59 -17.61
C ASP A 752 5.05 -15.27 -17.03
N GLY A 753 4.02 -15.54 -17.85
CA GLY A 753 2.71 -16.05 -17.40
C GLY A 753 1.97 -15.05 -16.50
N GLN A 754 2.13 -13.76 -16.73
CA GLN A 754 1.57 -12.68 -15.91
C GLN A 754 0.32 -12.06 -16.56
N SER A 755 -0.81 -12.09 -15.87
CA SER A 755 -2.06 -11.37 -16.19
C SER A 755 -2.42 -10.42 -15.05
N ASN A 756 -2.30 -9.12 -15.31
CA ASN A 756 -2.54 -8.12 -14.29
C ASN A 756 -4.04 -7.88 -14.06
N GLY A 757 -4.58 -8.37 -12.94
CA GLY A 757 -5.60 -7.66 -12.14
C GLY A 757 -6.97 -7.45 -12.76
N PHE A 758 -7.63 -8.49 -13.29
CA PHE A 758 -8.99 -8.37 -13.81
C PHE A 758 -9.99 -9.34 -13.15
N ALA A 759 -11.12 -8.78 -12.68
CA ALA A 759 -12.40 -9.47 -12.49
C ALA A 759 -12.51 -10.62 -11.45
N ASN A 760 -11.46 -10.91 -10.69
CA ASN A 760 -11.43 -12.09 -9.81
C ASN A 760 -12.55 -12.12 -8.75
N TYR A 761 -13.07 -10.98 -8.28
CA TYR A 761 -14.15 -10.94 -7.29
C TYR A 761 -15.41 -11.75 -7.69
N ARG A 762 -15.64 -12.03 -8.97
CA ARG A 762 -16.76 -12.87 -9.41
C ARG A 762 -16.57 -14.34 -9.07
N TRP A 763 -15.32 -14.79 -9.05
CA TRP A 763 -14.94 -16.20 -8.90
C TRP A 763 -14.17 -16.47 -7.60
N MET A 764 -13.67 -15.43 -6.93
CA MET A 764 -13.06 -15.55 -5.62
C MET A 764 -14.07 -16.05 -4.59
N PRO A 765 -13.70 -17.05 -3.78
CA PRO A 765 -14.59 -17.52 -2.74
C PRO A 765 -14.77 -16.43 -1.67
N TRP A 766 -15.92 -16.44 -1.01
CA TRP A 766 -16.16 -15.53 0.10
C TRP A 766 -15.25 -15.86 1.29
N GLU A 767 -15.16 -17.14 1.66
CA GLU A 767 -14.29 -17.65 2.72
C GLU A 767 -13.12 -18.45 2.14
N SER A 768 -12.13 -18.80 2.96
CA SER A 768 -11.02 -19.67 2.56
C SER A 768 -11.55 -20.99 1.97
N SER A 769 -11.01 -21.38 0.82
CA SER A 769 -11.43 -22.54 0.02
C SER A 769 -10.22 -23.41 -0.33
N THR A 770 -10.46 -24.57 -0.96
CA THR A 770 -9.44 -25.48 -1.48
C THR A 770 -9.50 -25.56 -3.01
N TYR A 771 -8.42 -26.06 -3.60
CA TYR A 771 -8.30 -26.23 -5.06
C TYR A 771 -9.48 -27.01 -5.65
N ASN A 772 -9.88 -28.12 -5.02
CA ASN A 772 -11.01 -28.94 -5.48
C ASN A 772 -12.37 -28.28 -5.22
N GLU A 773 -12.53 -27.58 -4.09
CA GLU A 773 -13.76 -26.83 -3.79
C GLU A 773 -13.98 -25.71 -4.82
N MET A 774 -12.91 -25.04 -5.28
CA MET A 774 -13.01 -24.05 -6.35
C MET A 774 -13.48 -24.65 -7.68
N ILE A 775 -12.99 -25.84 -8.05
CA ILE A 775 -13.46 -26.55 -9.25
C ILE A 775 -14.95 -26.85 -9.16
N GLN A 776 -15.41 -27.35 -8.01
CA GLN A 776 -16.81 -27.65 -7.77
C GLN A 776 -17.66 -26.37 -7.76
N ALA A 777 -17.18 -25.28 -7.17
CA ALA A 777 -17.87 -23.99 -7.15
C ALA A 777 -18.06 -23.42 -8.56
N GLY A 778 -17.05 -23.55 -9.44
CA GLY A 778 -17.18 -23.17 -10.86
C GLY A 778 -18.27 -23.98 -11.57
N ALA A 779 -18.29 -25.30 -11.38
CA ALA A 779 -19.31 -26.18 -11.96
C ALA A 779 -20.72 -25.88 -11.45
N ASN A 780 -20.85 -25.50 -10.18
CA ASN A 780 -22.12 -25.22 -9.51
C ASN A 780 -22.56 -23.75 -9.57
N SER A 781 -21.81 -22.89 -10.27
CA SER A 781 -22.07 -21.45 -10.27
C SER A 781 -23.43 -21.09 -10.86
N LEU A 782 -24.14 -20.17 -10.19
CA LEU A 782 -25.43 -19.61 -10.62
C LEU A 782 -25.29 -18.59 -11.75
N ASN A 783 -24.07 -18.19 -12.11
CA ASN A 783 -23.82 -17.21 -13.17
C ASN A 783 -24.27 -17.79 -14.53
N PRO A 784 -25.19 -17.13 -15.26
CA PRO A 784 -25.66 -17.62 -16.55
C PRO A 784 -24.58 -17.58 -17.63
N TRP A 785 -23.55 -16.74 -17.48
CA TRP A 785 -22.41 -16.64 -18.39
C TRP A 785 -21.26 -17.48 -17.85
N LYS A 786 -20.68 -18.31 -18.71
CA LYS A 786 -19.73 -19.36 -18.30
C LYS A 786 -18.27 -19.08 -18.66
N VAL A 787 -17.99 -17.96 -19.33
CA VAL A 787 -16.62 -17.44 -19.48
C VAL A 787 -15.98 -17.32 -18.09
N GLY A 788 -14.79 -17.91 -17.92
CA GLY A 788 -14.05 -17.89 -16.66
C GLY A 788 -14.44 -18.95 -15.62
N ALA A 789 -15.42 -19.82 -15.91
CA ALA A 789 -15.79 -20.95 -15.05
C ALA A 789 -14.95 -22.21 -15.28
N ASP A 790 -13.97 -22.16 -16.20
CA ASP A 790 -13.08 -23.28 -16.50
C ASP A 790 -12.00 -23.45 -15.41
N GLN A 791 -11.39 -24.63 -15.36
CA GLN A 791 -10.41 -24.98 -14.33
C GLN A 791 -9.20 -24.04 -14.29
N ILE A 792 -8.74 -23.55 -15.44
CA ILE A 792 -7.58 -22.64 -15.55
C ILE A 792 -7.93 -21.33 -14.85
N SER A 793 -9.15 -20.85 -15.07
CA SER A 793 -9.64 -19.60 -14.52
C SER A 793 -9.93 -19.65 -13.02
N ILE A 794 -10.58 -20.71 -12.52
CA ILE A 794 -11.09 -20.73 -11.14
C ILE A 794 -10.07 -21.21 -10.10
N THR A 795 -9.18 -22.14 -10.46
CA THR A 795 -8.29 -22.80 -9.48
C THR A 795 -7.25 -21.88 -8.82
N PRO A 796 -6.71 -20.83 -9.48
CA PRO A 796 -5.85 -19.86 -8.80
C PRO A 796 -6.52 -19.24 -7.57
N ASN A 797 -7.84 -19.02 -7.61
CA ASN A 797 -8.58 -18.35 -6.53
C ASN A 797 -8.66 -19.12 -5.21
N ALA A 798 -8.17 -20.36 -5.12
CA ALA A 798 -8.17 -21.12 -3.87
C ALA A 798 -7.34 -20.46 -2.75
N GLY A 799 -6.34 -19.65 -3.10
CA GLY A 799 -5.44 -18.99 -2.14
C GLY A 799 -5.85 -17.60 -1.68
N VAL A 800 -6.99 -17.11 -2.16
CA VAL A 800 -7.49 -15.77 -1.88
C VAL A 800 -8.98 -15.83 -1.55
N TRP A 801 -9.48 -14.92 -0.73
CA TRP A 801 -10.90 -14.85 -0.38
C TRP A 801 -11.30 -13.41 -0.06
N LEU A 802 -12.60 -13.11 -0.17
CA LEU A 802 -13.12 -11.75 -0.06
C LEU A 802 -13.48 -11.33 1.38
N LYS A 803 -13.84 -12.29 2.24
CA LYS A 803 -14.17 -12.01 3.65
C LYS A 803 -12.97 -11.42 4.37
N TYR A 804 -13.18 -10.35 5.10
CA TYR A 804 -12.12 -9.73 5.89
C TYR A 804 -11.65 -10.69 6.98
N THR A 805 -10.37 -11.05 6.93
CA THR A 805 -9.71 -11.84 7.97
C THR A 805 -8.35 -11.20 8.22
N PRO A 806 -7.91 -10.96 9.46
CA PRO A 806 -6.66 -10.26 9.72
C PRO A 806 -5.50 -10.74 8.83
N PHE A 807 -4.86 -9.79 8.15
CA PHE A 807 -3.78 -10.00 7.18
C PHE A 807 -4.14 -10.62 5.83
N ASN A 808 -5.42 -10.87 5.54
CA ASN A 808 -5.80 -11.20 4.17
C ASN A 808 -5.42 -10.03 3.25
N GLN A 809 -4.73 -10.36 2.18
CA GLN A 809 -4.20 -9.37 1.27
C GLN A 809 -5.21 -9.15 0.15
N ALA A 810 -5.73 -7.94 0.06
CA ALA A 810 -6.49 -7.46 -1.09
C ALA A 810 -5.56 -7.11 -2.28
N GLY A 811 -4.26 -6.90 -2.04
CA GLY A 811 -3.28 -6.61 -3.09
C GLY A 811 -2.66 -7.83 -3.78
N ARG A 812 -1.69 -7.58 -4.67
CA ARG A 812 -0.91 -8.59 -5.42
C ARG A 812 -0.19 -9.55 -4.46
N SER A 813 -0.80 -10.68 -4.09
CA SER A 813 -0.06 -11.73 -3.38
C SER A 813 0.87 -12.45 -4.36
N PRO A 814 2.18 -12.54 -4.09
CA PRO A 814 3.08 -13.31 -4.93
C PRO A 814 3.01 -14.81 -4.61
N ILE A 815 2.48 -15.21 -3.43
CA ILE A 815 2.60 -16.57 -2.88
C ILE A 815 1.60 -17.57 -3.51
N THR A 816 0.42 -17.11 -3.94
CA THR A 816 -0.68 -18.02 -4.33
C THR A 816 -0.99 -18.06 -5.81
N GLY A 817 -0.33 -17.27 -6.66
CA GLY A 817 -0.51 -17.40 -8.11
C GLY A 817 -1.89 -17.03 -8.64
N PRO A 818 -2.73 -16.27 -7.92
CA PRO A 818 -3.39 -15.17 -8.60
C PRO A 818 -3.06 -13.78 -8.03
N GLY A 819 -2.92 -12.79 -8.91
CA GLY A 819 -2.94 -11.39 -8.52
C GLY A 819 -4.22 -11.11 -7.74
N GLY A 820 -4.06 -10.51 -6.55
CA GLY A 820 -5.14 -10.34 -5.59
C GLY A 820 -6.28 -9.46 -6.08
N THR A 821 -7.15 -9.05 -5.16
CA THR A 821 -8.42 -8.35 -5.47
C THR A 821 -8.24 -7.00 -6.17
N ARG A 822 -7.00 -6.54 -6.35
CA ARG A 822 -6.60 -5.30 -7.02
C ARG A 822 -7.09 -5.23 -8.47
N ASP A 823 -8.15 -4.44 -8.67
CA ASP A 823 -8.63 -4.01 -9.98
C ASP A 823 -7.66 -2.97 -10.55
N ASP A 824 -6.72 -3.42 -11.39
CA ASP A 824 -5.91 -2.49 -12.16
C ASP A 824 -6.87 -1.73 -13.10
N ARG A 825 -6.80 -0.39 -13.13
CA ARG A 825 -7.44 0.48 -14.15
C ARG A 825 -8.89 0.98 -13.89
N GLN A 826 -9.37 1.06 -12.64
CA GLN A 826 -10.65 1.71 -12.31
C GLN A 826 -10.54 2.90 -11.36
N ALA A 827 -11.49 3.83 -11.48
CA ALA A 827 -11.70 4.91 -10.52
C ALA A 827 -12.40 4.45 -9.23
N MET A 828 -13.11 3.31 -9.28
CA MET A 828 -13.80 2.68 -8.15
C MET A 828 -13.78 1.18 -8.37
N ALA A 829 -13.29 0.42 -7.37
CA ALA A 829 -13.17 -1.04 -7.48
C ALA A 829 -14.53 -1.70 -7.78
N GLU A 830 -14.52 -2.74 -8.60
CA GLU A 830 -15.74 -3.30 -9.18
C GLU A 830 -16.80 -3.75 -8.16
N PRO A 831 -16.48 -4.42 -7.03
CA PRO A 831 -17.50 -4.75 -6.02
C PRO A 831 -18.16 -3.51 -5.42
N VAL A 832 -17.36 -2.44 -5.25
CA VAL A 832 -17.81 -1.15 -4.69
C VAL A 832 -18.68 -0.42 -5.71
N ALA A 833 -18.28 -0.40 -6.98
CA ALA A 833 -19.05 0.22 -8.07
C ALA A 833 -20.40 -0.47 -8.29
N ARG A 834 -20.46 -1.80 -8.19
CA ARG A 834 -21.70 -2.57 -8.29
C ARG A 834 -22.65 -2.30 -7.13
N TYR A 835 -22.13 -2.31 -5.90
CA TYR A 835 -22.94 -1.97 -4.73
C TYR A 835 -23.42 -0.53 -4.76
N ALA A 836 -22.58 0.42 -5.21
CA ALA A 836 -22.98 1.83 -5.36
C ALA A 836 -24.13 2.00 -6.38
N ARG A 837 -24.09 1.25 -7.49
CA ARG A 837 -25.16 1.25 -8.49
C ARG A 837 -26.47 0.75 -7.90
N ASP A 838 -26.45 -0.37 -7.18
CA ASP A 838 -27.62 -1.04 -6.60
C ASP A 838 -27.28 -1.70 -5.26
N VAL A 839 -27.73 -1.10 -4.16
CA VAL A 839 -27.42 -1.54 -2.79
C VAL A 839 -28.09 -2.88 -2.42
N THR A 840 -28.99 -3.39 -3.25
CA THR A 840 -29.69 -4.68 -3.05
C THR A 840 -29.11 -5.80 -3.90
N VAL A 841 -28.12 -5.50 -4.75
CA VAL A 841 -27.59 -6.46 -5.72
C VAL A 841 -26.83 -7.60 -5.03
N LYS A 842 -27.01 -8.80 -5.59
CA LYS A 842 -26.33 -10.02 -5.15
C LYS A 842 -25.34 -10.50 -6.21
N ARG A 843 -24.26 -11.14 -5.75
CA ARG A 843 -23.26 -11.73 -6.62
C ARG A 843 -23.85 -12.93 -7.38
N PRO A 844 -23.79 -12.96 -8.72
CA PRO A 844 -24.34 -14.06 -9.50
C PRO A 844 -23.68 -15.42 -9.28
N HIS A 845 -22.47 -15.49 -8.71
CA HIS A 845 -21.77 -16.75 -8.52
C HIS A 845 -22.38 -17.60 -7.39
N ASP A 846 -22.62 -16.99 -6.23
CA ASP A 846 -23.01 -17.64 -4.97
C ASP A 846 -24.16 -16.95 -4.22
N ASN A 847 -24.82 -15.97 -4.85
CA ASN A 847 -25.93 -15.20 -4.29
C ASN A 847 -25.59 -14.40 -3.00
N ARG A 848 -24.31 -14.14 -2.77
CA ARG A 848 -23.81 -13.30 -1.66
C ARG A 848 -24.22 -11.84 -1.86
N ASP A 849 -24.61 -11.15 -0.80
CA ASP A 849 -24.95 -9.73 -0.88
C ASP A 849 -23.71 -8.90 -1.23
N MET A 850 -23.78 -8.04 -2.24
CA MET A 850 -22.64 -7.18 -2.61
C MET A 850 -22.28 -6.17 -1.53
N LYS A 851 -23.21 -5.88 -0.61
CA LYS A 851 -22.94 -5.09 0.59
C LYS A 851 -21.80 -5.70 1.42
N GLU A 852 -21.89 -7.00 1.70
CA GLU A 852 -20.88 -7.72 2.51
C GLU A 852 -19.55 -7.74 1.78
N ILE A 853 -19.58 -8.02 0.47
CA ILE A 853 -18.37 -8.06 -0.36
C ILE A 853 -17.70 -6.68 -0.42
N ALA A 854 -18.44 -5.61 -0.67
CA ALA A 854 -17.90 -4.26 -0.75
C ALA A 854 -17.32 -3.82 0.60
N LEU A 855 -18.02 -4.09 1.71
CA LEU A 855 -17.56 -3.75 3.06
C LEU A 855 -16.22 -4.44 3.39
N ASP A 856 -16.14 -5.76 3.21
CA ASP A 856 -14.93 -6.50 3.55
C ASP A 856 -13.78 -6.22 2.59
N TYR A 857 -14.07 -6.01 1.31
CA TYR A 857 -13.09 -5.58 0.32
C TYR A 857 -12.45 -4.24 0.74
N LEU A 858 -13.28 -3.25 1.13
CA LEU A 858 -12.81 -1.95 1.59
C LEU A 858 -12.05 -2.04 2.92
N THR A 859 -12.41 -2.99 3.78
CA THR A 859 -11.72 -3.26 5.06
C THR A 859 -10.37 -3.94 4.85
N GLY A 860 -10.25 -4.83 3.86
CA GLY A 860 -9.02 -5.57 3.54
C GLY A 860 -7.80 -4.68 3.28
N TYR A 861 -8.01 -3.45 2.81
CA TYR A 861 -6.96 -2.44 2.65
C TYR A 861 -6.26 -2.06 3.98
N ALA A 862 -6.86 -2.32 5.15
CA ALA A 862 -6.19 -2.16 6.43
C ALA A 862 -4.96 -3.08 6.58
N SER A 863 -5.00 -4.25 5.96
CA SER A 863 -3.91 -5.24 6.05
C SER A 863 -2.78 -5.00 5.05
N ASP A 864 -2.95 -4.07 4.11
CA ASP A 864 -1.88 -3.66 3.22
C ASP A 864 -0.77 -2.93 4.00
N PRO A 865 0.51 -3.14 3.63
CA PRO A 865 1.67 -2.71 4.42
C PRO A 865 2.03 -1.21 4.28
N TYR A 866 1.03 -0.33 4.11
CA TYR A 866 1.20 1.11 3.84
C TYR A 866 0.66 2.02 4.94
N HIS A 867 0.29 1.44 6.08
CA HIS A 867 -0.15 2.21 7.25
C HIS A 867 1.08 2.66 8.04
N CYS A 868 1.72 3.72 7.56
CA CYS A 868 2.81 4.36 8.29
C CYS A 868 2.29 5.02 9.58
N PHE A 869 2.90 4.65 10.71
CA PHE A 869 2.67 5.31 12.00
C PHE A 869 3.80 6.31 12.22
N GLU A 870 3.43 7.58 12.31
CA GLU A 870 4.35 8.65 12.69
C GLU A 870 4.18 8.97 14.16
N ASN A 871 5.26 8.80 14.92
CA ASN A 871 5.24 8.92 16.38
C ASN A 871 4.14 8.06 17.03
N GLY A 872 3.97 6.83 16.52
CA GLY A 872 2.99 5.87 17.00
C GLY A 872 1.55 6.20 16.63
N ARG A 873 1.33 7.07 15.63
CA ARG A 873 -0.01 7.49 15.19
C ARG A 873 -0.26 7.43 13.70
N LEU A 874 -1.51 7.20 13.32
CA LEU A 874 -1.97 7.17 11.93
C LEU A 874 -2.25 8.58 11.36
N THR A 875 -1.41 9.55 11.68
CA THR A 875 -1.50 10.93 11.16
C THR A 875 -1.09 10.97 9.68
N PRO A 876 -1.81 11.66 8.79
CA PRO A 876 -1.37 11.83 7.41
C PRO A 876 0.00 12.54 7.33
N LEU A 877 0.89 12.05 6.46
CA LEU A 877 2.32 12.41 6.45
C LEU A 877 2.61 13.88 6.12
N PHE A 878 1.75 14.50 5.31
CA PHE A 878 1.89 15.89 4.88
C PHE A 878 0.92 16.83 5.61
N LYS A 879 0.32 16.38 6.72
CA LYS A 879 -0.65 17.20 7.47
C LYS A 879 0.08 18.40 8.09
N GLY A 880 -0.52 19.59 8.00
CA GLY A 880 0.09 20.86 8.42
C GLY A 880 1.21 21.38 7.51
N ASN A 881 1.78 20.56 6.63
CA ASN A 881 2.76 20.97 5.63
C ASN A 881 2.59 20.14 4.34
N ALA A 882 1.76 20.64 3.42
CA ALA A 882 1.45 19.97 2.16
C ALA A 882 2.69 19.69 1.29
N ARG A 883 3.78 20.43 1.53
CA ARG A 883 5.04 20.43 0.76
C ARG A 883 6.20 19.85 1.58
N ARG A 884 5.92 19.14 2.69
CA ARG A 884 6.91 18.47 3.53
C ARG A 884 7.89 17.66 2.68
N ASN A 885 9.18 17.76 2.98
CA ASN A 885 10.20 17.05 2.24
C ASN A 885 10.39 15.64 2.75
N VAL A 886 9.48 14.77 2.36
CA VAL A 886 9.57 13.33 2.61
C VAL A 886 9.40 12.60 1.29
N THR A 887 10.19 11.55 1.09
CA THR A 887 10.23 10.82 -0.17
C THR A 887 10.26 9.32 0.08
N MET A 888 10.08 8.55 -0.97
CA MET A 888 10.20 7.11 -0.95
C MET A 888 11.54 6.64 -1.53
N ARG A 889 12.13 5.60 -0.92
CA ARG A 889 13.41 4.98 -1.31
C ARG A 889 13.30 3.46 -1.44
N ASN A 890 14.16 2.85 -2.26
CA ASN A 890 14.33 1.41 -2.46
C ASN A 890 13.08 0.66 -2.97
N HIS A 891 12.35 1.26 -3.91
CA HIS A 891 11.18 0.65 -4.51
C HIS A 891 11.51 -0.40 -5.60
N TYR A 892 10.54 -1.25 -5.94
CA TYR A 892 10.65 -2.35 -6.90
C TYR A 892 11.10 -1.90 -8.29
N TYR A 893 10.69 -0.70 -8.72
CA TYR A 893 11.03 -0.11 -10.01
C TYR A 893 12.28 0.79 -9.99
N GLY A 894 12.99 0.92 -8.85
CA GLY A 894 14.22 1.70 -8.78
C GLY A 894 14.58 2.17 -7.36
N GLY A 895 15.80 2.68 -7.20
CA GLY A 895 16.35 3.13 -5.91
C GLY A 895 15.56 4.23 -5.19
N GLY A 896 14.61 4.88 -5.86
CA GLY A 896 13.86 6.03 -5.33
C GLY A 896 14.72 7.30 -5.27
N GLU A 897 14.26 8.31 -4.53
CA GLU A 897 14.97 9.60 -4.39
C GLU A 897 16.14 9.46 -3.40
N GLY A 898 17.36 9.66 -3.91
CA GLY A 898 18.60 9.37 -3.17
C GLY A 898 19.15 10.52 -2.33
N SER A 899 18.68 11.76 -2.53
CA SER A 899 19.23 12.96 -1.88
C SER A 899 18.57 13.32 -0.55
N THR A 900 17.35 12.83 -0.30
CA THR A 900 16.62 13.05 0.95
C THR A 900 17.34 12.37 2.12
N PRO A 901 17.53 13.01 3.28
CA PRO A 901 18.03 12.35 4.48
C PRO A 901 17.32 11.03 4.80
N ALA A 902 18.03 10.04 5.33
CA ALA A 902 17.44 8.74 5.63
C ALA A 902 16.27 8.83 6.64
N ASP A 903 16.33 9.75 7.60
CA ASP A 903 15.28 10.04 8.58
C ASP A 903 14.10 10.84 8.02
N GLN A 904 14.14 11.20 6.73
CA GLN A 904 13.03 11.76 5.96
C GLN A 904 12.62 10.85 4.79
N ALA A 905 13.35 9.76 4.57
CA ALA A 905 13.11 8.80 3.52
C ALA A 905 12.31 7.61 4.05
N TYR A 906 11.19 7.33 3.39
CA TYR A 906 10.39 6.15 3.61
C TYR A 906 10.99 5.00 2.80
N TYR A 907 11.60 4.04 3.49
CA TYR A 907 12.21 2.88 2.85
C TYR A 907 11.15 1.81 2.57
N VAL A 908 10.95 1.52 1.29
CA VAL A 908 10.27 0.29 0.88
C VAL A 908 11.31 -0.83 0.89
N GLN A 909 11.00 -1.98 1.49
CA GLN A 909 11.87 -3.16 1.47
C GLN A 909 11.11 -4.36 0.93
N GLY A 910 10.93 -4.43 -0.39
CA GLY A 910 10.26 -5.57 -1.00
C GLY A 910 11.20 -6.76 -1.24
N GLY A 911 10.67 -7.96 -1.07
CA GLY A 911 11.33 -9.22 -1.44
C GLY A 911 10.71 -9.83 -2.71
N ARG A 912 11.45 -10.69 -3.41
CA ARG A 912 10.90 -11.60 -4.43
C ARG A 912 10.93 -13.04 -3.92
N LEU A 913 9.89 -13.80 -4.28
CA LEU A 913 9.77 -15.25 -4.07
C LEU A 913 10.68 -16.11 -4.96
N TYR A 914 11.73 -15.53 -5.57
CA TYR A 914 12.50 -16.19 -6.63
C TYR A 914 13.20 -17.49 -6.17
N GLU A 915 13.59 -17.59 -4.89
CA GLU A 915 14.27 -18.79 -4.36
C GLU A 915 13.39 -20.05 -4.44
N TRP A 916 12.07 -19.88 -4.51
CA TRP A 916 11.09 -20.94 -4.54
C TRP A 916 11.00 -21.70 -5.86
N ALA A 917 11.58 -21.16 -6.94
CA ALA A 917 11.35 -21.70 -8.27
C ALA A 917 12.64 -22.11 -8.99
N SER A 918 13.82 -22.07 -8.37
CA SER A 918 15.07 -22.48 -9.04
C SER A 918 15.08 -23.95 -9.51
N GLY A 919 14.30 -24.84 -8.86
CA GLY A 919 14.15 -26.24 -9.26
C GLY A 919 13.02 -26.52 -10.26
N HIS A 920 12.07 -25.59 -10.42
CA HIS A 920 10.80 -25.82 -11.14
C HIS A 920 10.39 -24.66 -12.09
N ASN A 921 11.22 -23.63 -12.25
CA ASN A 921 10.97 -22.46 -13.11
C ASN A 921 11.71 -22.59 -14.45
N PRO A 922 10.98 -22.65 -15.58
CA PRO A 922 11.60 -22.63 -16.90
C PRO A 922 12.09 -21.24 -17.36
N LEU A 923 11.79 -20.15 -16.63
CA LEU A 923 12.02 -18.76 -17.08
C LEU A 923 13.00 -18.00 -16.16
N ARG A 924 14.12 -17.59 -16.74
CA ARG A 924 15.19 -16.79 -16.10
C ARG A 924 14.75 -15.33 -15.98
N VAL A 925 14.07 -14.96 -14.91
CA VAL A 925 13.71 -13.55 -14.63
C VAL A 925 14.80 -12.87 -13.79
N GLN A 926 15.29 -11.70 -14.22
CA GLN A 926 16.29 -10.91 -13.47
C GLN A 926 15.73 -10.33 -12.16
N VAL A 927 16.56 -10.31 -11.11
CA VAL A 927 16.30 -9.78 -9.77
C VAL A 927 16.40 -8.24 -9.78
N PRO A 928 15.46 -7.49 -9.17
CA PRO A 928 15.63 -6.06 -8.93
C PRO A 928 16.65 -5.78 -7.81
N PHE A 929 17.26 -4.60 -7.87
CA PHE A 929 18.37 -4.02 -7.10
C PHE A 929 18.53 -4.36 -5.58
N ALA A 930 17.54 -4.90 -4.87
CA ALA A 930 17.56 -5.07 -3.40
C ALA A 930 17.00 -6.40 -2.83
N GLY A 931 16.98 -7.49 -3.62
CA GLY A 931 16.44 -8.78 -3.16
C GLY A 931 17.10 -9.34 -1.89
N VAL A 932 16.33 -9.52 -0.81
CA VAL A 932 16.71 -10.29 0.39
C VAL A 932 16.21 -11.74 0.27
N SER A 933 16.82 -12.66 1.06
CA SER A 933 16.44 -14.08 1.14
C SER A 933 14.93 -14.29 1.40
N SER A 934 14.35 -15.41 0.94
CA SER A 934 12.94 -15.77 1.13
C SER A 934 12.53 -15.92 2.60
N SER A 935 13.50 -16.12 3.50
CA SER A 935 13.29 -16.21 4.95
C SER A 935 13.47 -14.86 5.66
N LYS A 936 13.80 -13.79 4.92
CA LYS A 936 14.02 -12.47 5.47
C LYS A 936 12.75 -11.60 5.40
N PRO A 937 12.68 -10.60 6.26
CA PRO A 937 11.50 -9.78 6.46
C PRO A 937 11.29 -8.84 5.27
N VAL A 938 10.02 -8.62 4.95
CA VAL A 938 9.59 -7.78 3.84
C VAL A 938 8.80 -6.60 4.40
N PHE A 939 9.08 -5.39 3.92
CA PHE A 939 8.14 -4.27 3.94
C PHE A 939 7.48 -4.20 2.57
N GLY A 940 6.15 -4.28 2.48
CA GLY A 940 5.51 -4.08 1.19
C GLY A 940 5.52 -5.33 0.30
N THR A 941 4.68 -6.33 0.60
CA THR A 941 4.38 -7.38 -0.39
C THR A 941 3.70 -6.82 -1.65
N ASN A 942 3.16 -5.61 -1.57
CA ASN A 942 2.43 -4.92 -2.63
C ASN A 942 3.15 -3.65 -3.07
N MET A 943 4.39 -3.67 -3.55
CA MET A 943 5.10 -2.48 -4.08
C MET A 943 4.24 -1.69 -5.12
N ILE A 944 3.40 -0.73 -4.68
CA ILE A 944 2.45 0.03 -5.53
C ILE A 944 3.18 1.26 -6.07
N ASP A 945 3.59 1.24 -7.34
CA ASP A 945 4.14 2.46 -7.95
C ASP A 945 3.10 3.55 -8.20
N ASP A 946 3.59 4.75 -8.50
CA ASP A 946 2.78 5.93 -8.78
C ASP A 946 1.72 5.71 -9.88
N ALA A 947 2.11 5.02 -10.95
CA ALA A 947 1.24 4.74 -12.09
C ALA A 947 0.15 3.70 -11.77
N HIS A 948 0.24 3.07 -10.60
CA HIS A 948 -0.54 1.93 -10.12
C HIS A 948 -1.30 2.25 -8.81
N GLY A 949 -1.26 3.49 -8.33
CA GLY A 949 -1.88 3.94 -7.08
C GLY A 949 -3.39 4.18 -7.09
N HIS A 950 -4.16 3.34 -7.78
CA HIS A 950 -5.62 3.48 -7.96
C HIS A 950 -6.45 2.74 -6.88
N GLN A 951 -5.97 2.69 -5.64
CA GLN A 951 -6.68 2.12 -4.50
C GLN A 951 -7.39 3.22 -3.72
N PHE A 952 -8.72 3.15 -3.66
CA PHE A 952 -9.55 4.25 -3.15
C PHE A 952 -10.52 3.79 -2.05
N PRO A 953 -10.05 3.35 -0.87
CA PRO A 953 -10.98 2.93 0.17
C PRO A 953 -11.91 4.05 0.64
N HIS A 954 -11.57 5.33 0.44
CA HIS A 954 -12.45 6.48 0.70
C HIS A 954 -13.91 6.31 0.25
N TRP A 955 -14.16 5.57 -0.85
CA TRP A 955 -15.51 5.24 -1.31
C TRP A 955 -16.38 4.63 -0.21
N GLY A 956 -15.80 3.88 0.72
CA GLY A 956 -16.53 3.31 1.85
C GLY A 956 -17.19 4.37 2.74
N SER A 957 -16.56 5.51 2.98
CA SER A 957 -17.16 6.60 3.78
C SER A 957 -18.24 7.39 3.01
N LEU A 958 -18.42 7.11 1.72
CA LEU A 958 -19.53 7.61 0.91
C LEU A 958 -20.68 6.59 0.80
N LEU A 959 -20.44 5.34 1.21
CA LEU A 959 -21.39 4.22 1.13
C LEU A 959 -21.87 3.75 2.51
N PHE A 960 -21.10 4.01 3.55
CA PHE A 960 -21.38 3.69 4.94
C PHE A 960 -21.10 4.91 5.82
N GLN A 961 -21.91 5.11 6.85
CA GLN A 961 -21.83 6.19 7.85
C GLN A 961 -20.67 5.94 8.83
N SER A 962 -19.44 5.92 8.34
CA SER A 962 -18.23 5.71 9.12
C SER A 962 -17.04 6.45 8.48
N PRO A 963 -16.21 7.17 9.27
CA PRO A 963 -15.01 7.84 8.77
C PRO A 963 -13.84 6.90 8.51
N GLU A 964 -13.96 5.64 8.91
CA GLU A 964 -12.90 4.64 8.88
C GLU A 964 -12.23 4.52 7.50
N PHE A 965 -13.03 4.45 6.44
CA PHE A 965 -12.50 4.22 5.10
C PHE A 965 -11.81 5.45 4.51
N ALA A 966 -12.23 6.65 4.92
CA ALA A 966 -11.49 7.87 4.65
C ALA A 966 -10.11 7.82 5.32
N MET A 967 -10.03 7.40 6.59
CA MET A 967 -8.76 7.26 7.32
C MET A 967 -7.82 6.25 6.63
N LEU A 968 -8.35 5.13 6.15
CA LEU A 968 -7.57 4.18 5.33
C LEU A 968 -7.11 4.83 4.03
N GLY A 969 -7.99 5.56 3.36
CA GLY A 969 -7.73 6.16 2.06
C GLY A 969 -6.62 7.19 2.04
N HIS A 970 -6.58 8.09 3.03
CA HIS A 970 -5.53 9.11 3.10
C HIS A 970 -4.13 8.50 3.16
N LYS A 971 -3.97 7.31 3.77
CA LYS A 971 -2.69 6.61 3.81
C LYS A 971 -2.24 6.10 2.44
N PHE A 972 -3.15 5.66 1.59
CA PHE A 972 -2.84 5.35 0.19
C PHE A 972 -2.51 6.62 -0.62
N SER A 973 -3.18 7.74 -0.32
CA SER A 973 -2.85 9.04 -0.95
C SER A 973 -1.47 9.55 -0.55
N ASP A 974 -1.05 9.36 0.71
CA ASP A 974 0.29 9.74 1.16
C ASP A 974 1.36 8.89 0.48
N GLN A 975 1.09 7.59 0.29
CA GLN A 975 2.02 6.67 -0.35
C GLN A 975 2.41 7.11 -1.76
N ILE A 976 1.46 7.50 -2.61
CA ILE A 976 1.75 8.00 -3.97
C ILE A 976 2.44 9.38 -3.96
N ARG A 977 2.14 10.21 -2.95
CA ARG A 977 2.81 11.52 -2.78
C ARG A 977 4.26 11.38 -2.37
N LEU A 978 4.63 10.31 -1.67
CA LEU A 978 6.03 9.98 -1.36
C LEU A 978 6.84 9.61 -2.62
N TYR A 979 6.21 9.13 -3.72
CA TYR A 979 6.92 8.98 -5.01
C TYR A 979 7.25 10.34 -5.58
N MET A 980 6.21 11.13 -5.80
CA MET A 980 6.30 12.48 -6.34
C MET A 980 5.09 13.28 -5.84
N ASN A 981 5.35 14.34 -5.09
CA ASN A 981 4.31 15.17 -4.45
C ASN A 981 3.71 16.22 -5.41
N ASN A 982 3.40 15.82 -6.64
CA ASN A 982 2.85 16.66 -7.71
C ASN A 982 1.72 15.93 -8.45
N ILE A 983 0.86 16.65 -9.18
CA ILE A 983 -0.17 16.07 -10.05
C ILE A 983 0.17 16.35 -11.50
N LEU A 984 0.18 17.62 -11.90
CA LEU A 984 0.41 18.06 -13.28
C LEU A 984 1.79 18.66 -13.48
N ALA A 985 2.31 19.44 -12.51
CA ALA A 985 3.57 20.14 -12.66
C ALA A 985 4.74 19.16 -12.50
N SER A 986 5.22 18.58 -13.62
CA SER A 986 6.35 17.64 -13.57
C SER A 986 7.60 18.36 -13.05
N PRO A 987 8.28 17.83 -12.01
CA PRO A 987 9.57 18.37 -11.56
C PRO A 987 10.69 18.09 -12.57
N TRP A 988 10.46 17.22 -13.56
CA TRP A 988 11.43 16.83 -14.58
C TRP A 988 11.33 17.66 -15.87
N GLY A 989 10.46 18.66 -15.93
CA GLY A 989 10.29 19.50 -17.13
C GLY A 989 9.45 18.87 -18.25
N GLU A 990 8.74 17.77 -17.99
CA GLU A 990 7.97 17.04 -19.00
C GLU A 990 6.52 17.52 -19.11
N ALA A 991 6.07 17.85 -20.32
CA ALA A 991 4.71 18.36 -20.54
C ALA A 991 3.61 17.27 -20.49
N GLY A 992 3.95 15.98 -20.54
CA GLY A 992 3.01 14.89 -20.85
C GLY A 992 2.01 14.48 -19.76
N ASN A 993 2.10 15.00 -18.53
CA ASN A 993 1.25 14.61 -17.39
C ASN A 993 -0.28 14.61 -17.65
N PRO A 994 -0.85 15.57 -18.40
CA PRO A 994 -2.27 15.56 -18.81
C PRO A 994 -2.74 14.34 -19.61
N ALA A 995 -1.80 13.52 -20.10
CA ALA A 995 -2.05 12.31 -20.86
C ALA A 995 -1.56 11.03 -20.15
N GLN A 996 -1.07 11.12 -18.90
CA GLN A 996 -0.55 9.99 -18.12
C GLN A 996 -1.50 9.55 -17.00
N ARG A 997 -1.47 8.26 -16.65
CA ARG A 997 -2.37 7.68 -15.64
C ARG A 997 -2.05 8.02 -14.17
N GLY A 998 -0.77 8.11 -13.80
CA GLY A 998 -0.36 8.42 -12.41
C GLY A 998 -0.93 9.75 -11.92
N PRO A 999 -0.76 10.84 -12.69
CA PRO A 999 -1.44 12.11 -12.46
C PRO A 999 -2.97 12.02 -12.29
N ALA A 1000 -3.65 11.24 -13.15
CA ALA A 1000 -5.10 11.04 -13.02
C ALA A 1000 -5.49 10.38 -11.69
N TRP A 1001 -4.73 9.40 -11.22
CA TRP A 1001 -4.99 8.74 -9.93
C TRP A 1001 -4.74 9.65 -8.73
N LYS A 1002 -3.66 10.43 -8.75
CA LYS A 1002 -3.42 11.46 -7.72
C LYS A 1002 -4.55 12.49 -7.68
N PHE A 1003 -5.09 12.87 -8.83
CA PHE A 1003 -6.22 13.78 -8.90
C PHE A 1003 -7.50 13.19 -8.26
N ILE A 1004 -7.79 11.90 -8.49
CA ILE A 1004 -8.91 11.21 -7.80
C ILE A 1004 -8.67 11.13 -6.29
N HIS A 1005 -7.45 10.79 -5.86
CA HIS A 1005 -7.08 10.82 -4.44
C HIS A 1005 -7.34 12.19 -3.84
N ALA A 1006 -6.88 13.26 -4.48
CA ALA A 1006 -7.14 14.63 -4.02
C ALA A 1006 -8.64 14.94 -3.91
N ALA A 1007 -9.44 14.57 -4.91
CA ALA A 1007 -10.89 14.78 -4.91
C ALA A 1007 -11.59 14.03 -3.76
N LEU A 1008 -11.23 12.76 -3.54
CA LEU A 1008 -11.77 11.94 -2.46
C LEU A 1008 -11.32 12.45 -1.08
N MET A 1009 -10.04 12.76 -0.93
CA MET A 1009 -9.49 13.36 0.29
C MET A 1009 -10.21 14.67 0.64
N TRP A 1010 -10.48 15.52 -0.35
CA TRP A 1010 -11.22 16.77 -0.15
C TRP A 1010 -12.69 16.53 0.20
N LYS A 1011 -13.33 15.52 -0.42
CA LYS A 1011 -14.72 15.15 -0.13
C LYS A 1011 -14.87 14.63 1.29
N THR A 1012 -13.94 13.80 1.77
CA THR A 1012 -13.95 13.19 3.10
C THR A 1012 -13.02 13.90 4.09
N ALA A 1013 -12.67 15.15 3.83
CA ALA A 1013 -11.79 15.94 4.69
C ALA A 1013 -12.45 16.25 6.05
N SER A 1014 -11.63 16.39 7.09
CA SER A 1014 -12.05 16.83 8.42
C SER A 1014 -10.96 17.68 9.08
N ARG A 1015 -11.27 18.95 9.33
CA ARG A 1015 -10.37 19.88 10.00
C ARG A 1015 -10.05 19.51 11.45
N ASN A 1016 -11.04 18.95 12.14
CA ASN A 1016 -10.93 18.61 13.56
C ASN A 1016 -10.41 17.18 13.79
N SER A 1017 -10.17 16.41 12.74
CA SER A 1017 -9.54 15.10 12.81
C SER A 1017 -8.02 15.21 12.83
N GLN A 1018 -7.37 14.34 13.58
CA GLN A 1018 -5.91 14.18 13.51
C GLN A 1018 -5.49 13.11 12.49
N ARG A 1019 -6.45 12.30 12.02
CA ARG A 1019 -6.25 11.20 11.08
C ARG A 1019 -6.66 11.52 9.64
N LEU A 1020 -7.29 12.68 9.40
CA LEU A 1020 -7.72 13.15 8.09
C LEU A 1020 -7.11 14.52 7.76
N TYR A 1021 -6.95 14.83 6.48
CA TYR A 1021 -6.64 16.20 6.03
C TYR A 1021 -7.88 17.10 6.14
N SER A 1022 -7.67 18.40 6.27
CA SER A 1022 -8.69 19.42 6.05
C SER A 1022 -8.83 19.78 4.57
N ARG A 1023 -9.96 20.36 4.16
CA ARG A 1023 -10.18 20.83 2.78
C ARG A 1023 -9.14 21.87 2.37
N ALA A 1024 -8.76 22.74 3.30
CA ALA A 1024 -7.74 23.76 3.07
C ALA A 1024 -6.36 23.13 2.80
N GLU A 1025 -5.96 22.12 3.58
CA GLU A 1025 -4.68 21.40 3.37
C GLU A 1025 -4.67 20.67 2.01
N VAL A 1026 -5.78 20.08 1.58
CA VAL A 1026 -5.87 19.42 0.26
C VAL A 1026 -5.79 20.44 -0.87
N LEU A 1027 -6.52 21.57 -0.77
CA LEU A 1027 -6.49 22.62 -1.79
C LEU A 1027 -5.13 23.32 -1.88
N ASP A 1028 -4.43 23.52 -0.77
CA ASP A 1028 -3.09 24.13 -0.75
C ASP A 1028 -2.07 23.33 -1.59
N TRP A 1029 -2.14 22.00 -1.54
CA TRP A 1029 -1.33 21.11 -2.39
C TRP A 1029 -1.69 21.25 -3.86
N VAL A 1030 -2.98 21.12 -4.19
CA VAL A 1030 -3.44 20.98 -5.57
C VAL A 1030 -3.39 22.31 -6.32
N VAL A 1031 -3.78 23.41 -5.66
CA VAL A 1031 -3.73 24.75 -6.27
C VAL A 1031 -2.29 25.13 -6.57
N PHE A 1032 -1.36 24.87 -5.65
CA PHE A 1032 0.06 25.12 -5.89
C PHE A 1032 0.59 24.36 -7.12
N ASP A 1033 0.28 23.06 -7.24
CA ASP A 1033 0.66 22.27 -8.42
C ASP A 1033 0.03 22.80 -9.70
N PHE A 1034 -1.25 23.20 -9.67
CA PHE A 1034 -1.97 23.70 -10.84
C PHE A 1034 -1.48 25.08 -11.27
N GLU A 1035 -1.15 25.97 -10.33
CA GLU A 1035 -0.55 27.28 -10.62
C GLU A 1035 0.87 27.12 -11.20
N THR A 1036 1.65 26.20 -10.64
CA THR A 1036 2.98 25.86 -11.18
C THR A 1036 2.86 25.30 -12.60
N PHE A 1037 1.90 24.41 -12.85
CA PHE A 1037 1.63 23.90 -14.19
C PHE A 1037 1.17 25.02 -15.14
N TYR A 1038 0.34 25.93 -14.64
CA TYR A 1038 -0.14 27.07 -15.40
C TYR A 1038 1.04 27.90 -15.92
N ASP A 1039 1.96 28.27 -15.03
CA ASP A 1039 3.09 29.15 -15.37
C ASP A 1039 4.14 28.45 -16.25
N ASN A 1040 4.46 27.18 -15.95
CA ASN A 1040 5.58 26.48 -16.60
C ASN A 1040 5.20 25.79 -17.92
N TYR A 1041 3.93 25.43 -18.11
CA TYR A 1041 3.52 24.61 -19.26
C TYR A 1041 2.31 25.18 -20.01
N TYR A 1042 1.31 25.73 -19.30
CA TYR A 1042 0.09 26.19 -19.95
C TYR A 1042 0.26 27.56 -20.62
N ALA A 1043 0.59 28.59 -19.85
CA ALA A 1043 0.72 29.97 -20.31
C ALA A 1043 2.14 30.33 -20.78
N SER A 1044 3.10 29.40 -20.66
CA SER A 1044 4.47 29.57 -21.14
C SER A 1044 4.55 29.81 -22.65
N THR A 1045 5.71 30.28 -23.13
CA THR A 1045 5.98 30.45 -24.57
C THR A 1045 7.32 29.78 -24.92
N PRO A 1046 7.32 28.62 -25.60
CA PRO A 1046 6.15 27.84 -26.03
C PRO A 1046 5.39 27.19 -24.86
N GLY A 1047 4.09 26.92 -25.05
CA GLY A 1047 3.20 26.31 -24.04
C GLY A 1047 1.86 25.84 -24.63
N TYR A 1048 0.99 25.24 -23.82
CA TYR A 1048 -0.32 24.73 -24.30
C TYR A 1048 -1.25 25.84 -24.82
N LEU A 1049 -1.21 27.03 -24.23
CA LEU A 1049 -1.94 28.22 -24.69
C LEU A 1049 -1.25 28.87 -25.89
N ASN A 1050 0.08 28.76 -25.96
CA ASN A 1050 0.92 29.35 -27.01
C ASN A 1050 1.70 28.25 -27.76
N PRO A 1051 1.02 27.36 -28.51
CA PRO A 1051 1.68 26.24 -29.17
C PRO A 1051 2.65 26.76 -30.25
N PRO A 1052 3.86 26.19 -30.35
CA PRO A 1052 4.85 26.65 -31.33
C PRO A 1052 4.45 26.27 -32.76
N THR A 1053 4.97 27.01 -33.73
CA THR A 1053 4.81 26.71 -35.17
C THR A 1053 5.89 25.76 -35.69
N THR A 1054 7.07 25.77 -35.06
CA THR A 1054 8.23 24.93 -35.40
C THR A 1054 8.60 24.07 -34.19
N LEU A 1055 8.79 22.77 -34.40
CA LEU A 1055 9.00 21.77 -33.36
C LEU A 1055 10.50 21.57 -33.09
N ASN A 1056 11.02 22.09 -31.98
CA ASN A 1056 12.44 21.98 -31.63
C ASN A 1056 12.75 20.89 -30.59
N GLY A 1057 11.71 20.24 -30.05
CA GLY A 1057 11.87 19.17 -29.07
C GLY A 1057 10.55 18.50 -28.67
N PRO A 1058 10.63 17.55 -27.73
CA PRO A 1058 9.48 16.77 -27.25
C PRO A 1058 8.30 17.61 -26.78
N ASN A 1059 8.55 18.61 -25.92
CA ASN A 1059 7.49 19.46 -25.36
C ASN A 1059 6.79 20.30 -26.45
N ASP A 1060 7.55 20.84 -27.40
CA ASP A 1060 6.98 21.59 -28.54
C ASP A 1060 5.99 20.73 -29.34
N ALA A 1061 6.38 19.48 -29.62
CA ALA A 1061 5.55 18.52 -30.33
C ALA A 1061 4.26 18.20 -29.54
N ILE A 1062 4.37 18.01 -28.22
CA ILE A 1062 3.22 17.78 -27.33
C ILE A 1062 2.28 19.00 -27.34
N TYR A 1063 2.79 20.22 -27.16
CA TYR A 1063 1.97 21.44 -27.15
C TYR A 1063 1.23 21.64 -28.47
N ALA A 1064 1.95 21.54 -29.59
CA ALA A 1064 1.40 21.71 -30.93
C ALA A 1064 0.35 20.64 -31.27
N ALA A 1065 0.61 19.39 -30.94
CA ALA A 1065 -0.36 18.31 -31.18
C ALA A 1065 -1.57 18.43 -30.25
N THR A 1066 -1.37 18.74 -28.97
CA THR A 1066 -2.47 18.83 -27.99
C THR A 1066 -3.47 19.91 -28.35
N ALA A 1067 -2.99 21.02 -28.95
CA ALA A 1067 -3.84 22.07 -29.48
C ALA A 1067 -4.84 21.58 -30.55
N ARG A 1068 -4.55 20.47 -31.24
CA ARG A 1068 -5.34 19.92 -32.35
C ARG A 1068 -6.09 18.64 -31.99
N PHE A 1069 -5.48 17.78 -31.19
CA PHE A 1069 -5.95 16.41 -30.97
C PHE A 1069 -6.40 16.13 -29.53
N GLY A 1070 -6.23 17.08 -28.60
CA GLY A 1070 -6.35 16.83 -27.17
C GLY A 1070 -5.09 16.16 -26.59
N PRO A 1071 -5.10 15.71 -25.32
CA PRO A 1071 -3.86 15.35 -24.61
C PRO A 1071 -3.04 14.28 -25.35
N CYS A 1072 -1.75 14.55 -25.55
CA CYS A 1072 -0.81 13.70 -26.28
C CYS A 1072 0.45 13.41 -25.46
N LEU A 1073 1.16 12.35 -25.83
CA LEU A 1073 2.48 11.98 -25.34
C LEU A 1073 3.49 12.06 -26.48
N TYR A 1074 4.78 12.08 -26.14
CA TYR A 1074 5.88 12.00 -27.08
C TYR A 1074 6.97 11.07 -26.57
N ASP A 1075 7.55 10.28 -27.47
CA ASP A 1075 8.88 9.71 -27.31
C ASP A 1075 9.59 9.60 -28.66
N GLY A 1076 10.91 9.40 -28.63
CA GLY A 1076 11.72 9.36 -29.85
C GLY A 1076 11.45 8.18 -30.78
N THR A 1077 10.80 7.12 -30.31
CA THR A 1077 10.47 5.91 -31.10
C THR A 1077 9.11 6.07 -31.77
N TYR A 1078 8.10 6.50 -31.02
CA TYR A 1078 6.72 6.56 -31.47
C TYR A 1078 6.29 7.92 -32.03
N GLY A 1079 7.12 8.95 -31.83
CA GLY A 1079 6.75 10.33 -32.15
C GLY A 1079 5.66 10.81 -31.21
N VAL A 1080 4.67 11.55 -31.73
CA VAL A 1080 3.49 11.97 -30.97
C VAL A 1080 2.38 10.93 -31.07
N TRP A 1081 1.82 10.56 -29.93
CA TRP A 1081 0.77 9.54 -29.84
C TRP A 1081 -0.20 9.80 -28.68
N GLN A 1082 -1.33 9.07 -28.66
CA GLN A 1082 -2.30 9.06 -27.58
C GLN A 1082 -2.48 7.65 -27.03
N HIS A 1083 -2.40 7.51 -25.71
CA HIS A 1083 -2.71 6.26 -25.01
C HIS A 1083 -4.19 6.25 -24.63
N ASP A 1084 -4.97 5.33 -25.19
CA ASP A 1084 -6.43 5.40 -25.01
C ASP A 1084 -6.85 5.14 -23.55
N PHE A 1085 -6.18 4.21 -22.87
CA PHE A 1085 -6.34 4.00 -21.42
C PHE A 1085 -5.99 5.22 -20.57
N MET A 1086 -4.78 5.79 -20.73
CA MET A 1086 -4.31 6.86 -19.84
C MET A 1086 -5.16 8.12 -19.98
N ALA A 1087 -5.53 8.49 -21.21
CA ALA A 1087 -6.46 9.57 -21.45
C ALA A 1087 -7.88 9.25 -20.93
N GLY A 1088 -8.34 7.99 -21.04
CA GLY A 1088 -9.61 7.53 -20.46
C GLY A 1088 -9.67 7.67 -18.93
N TYR A 1089 -8.57 7.37 -18.23
CA TYR A 1089 -8.52 7.55 -16.76
C TYR A 1089 -8.59 9.02 -16.36
N TRP A 1090 -7.95 9.92 -17.10
CA TRP A 1090 -8.12 11.36 -16.89
C TRP A 1090 -9.58 11.78 -17.05
N MET A 1091 -10.27 11.28 -18.07
CA MET A 1091 -11.69 11.59 -18.25
C MET A 1091 -12.55 11.04 -17.10
N SER A 1092 -12.25 9.84 -16.61
CA SER A 1092 -12.90 9.27 -15.42
C SER A 1092 -12.63 10.13 -14.18
N ALA A 1093 -11.37 10.57 -13.99
CA ALA A 1093 -10.95 11.40 -12.86
C ALA A 1093 -11.64 12.77 -12.86
N LEU A 1094 -11.73 13.43 -14.02
CA LEU A 1094 -12.42 14.71 -14.18
C LEU A 1094 -13.92 14.59 -13.90
N HIS A 1095 -14.56 13.50 -14.37
CA HIS A 1095 -15.98 13.24 -14.08
C HIS A 1095 -16.23 12.98 -12.60
N VAL A 1096 -15.42 12.12 -11.97
CA VAL A 1096 -15.49 11.87 -10.52
C VAL A 1096 -15.34 13.18 -9.73
N ALA A 1097 -14.32 13.98 -10.04
CA ALA A 1097 -14.08 15.25 -9.37
C ALA A 1097 -15.22 16.27 -9.56
N GLU A 1098 -15.88 16.28 -10.73
CA GLU A 1098 -17.08 17.10 -10.95
C GLU A 1098 -18.24 16.63 -10.06
N LYS A 1099 -18.53 15.32 -10.02
CA LYS A 1099 -19.63 14.76 -9.20
C LYS A 1099 -19.39 14.95 -7.70
N LEU A 1100 -18.13 14.96 -7.26
CA LEU A 1100 -17.78 15.23 -5.87
C LEU A 1100 -17.78 16.73 -5.52
N GLY A 1101 -17.85 17.63 -6.50
CA GLY A 1101 -17.78 19.09 -6.33
C GLY A 1101 -16.35 19.65 -6.23
N PHE A 1102 -15.33 18.82 -6.47
CA PHE A 1102 -13.93 19.21 -6.35
C PHE A 1102 -13.48 20.14 -7.49
N ASN A 1103 -13.98 19.93 -8.71
CA ASN A 1103 -13.67 20.84 -9.83
C ASN A 1103 -14.16 22.26 -9.54
N ASP A 1104 -15.36 22.42 -8.98
CA ASP A 1104 -15.88 23.74 -8.57
C ASP A 1104 -15.04 24.38 -7.47
N ALA A 1105 -14.57 23.58 -6.50
CA ALA A 1105 -13.67 24.07 -5.46
C ALA A 1105 -12.35 24.58 -6.05
N LEU A 1106 -11.78 23.90 -7.05
CA LEU A 1106 -10.57 24.37 -7.74
C LEU A 1106 -10.81 25.64 -8.55
N ARG A 1107 -11.94 25.72 -9.28
CA ARG A 1107 -12.33 26.93 -10.02
C ARG A 1107 -12.45 28.14 -9.09
N ALA A 1108 -13.04 27.95 -7.90
CA ALA A 1108 -13.20 29.00 -6.91
C ALA A 1108 -11.90 29.40 -6.20
N ALA A 1109 -10.92 28.50 -6.11
CA ALA A 1109 -9.70 28.71 -5.33
C ALA A 1109 -8.65 29.57 -6.04
N SER A 1110 -8.52 29.47 -7.37
CA SER A 1110 -7.55 30.25 -8.14
C SER A 1110 -7.98 30.42 -9.61
N PRO A 1111 -7.87 31.63 -10.20
CA PRO A 1111 -8.13 31.83 -11.63
C PRO A 1111 -7.21 31.01 -12.54
N LYS A 1112 -5.97 30.74 -12.10
CA LYS A 1112 -5.04 29.88 -12.84
C LYS A 1112 -5.48 28.42 -12.77
N ALA A 1113 -5.86 27.94 -11.59
CA ALA A 1113 -6.40 26.59 -11.43
C ALA A 1113 -7.71 26.40 -12.23
N GLU A 1114 -8.59 27.40 -12.23
CA GLU A 1114 -9.79 27.46 -13.07
C GLU A 1114 -9.44 27.29 -14.56
N ALA A 1115 -8.47 28.06 -15.06
CA ALA A 1115 -8.05 27.98 -16.45
C ALA A 1115 -7.52 26.57 -16.80
N VAL A 1116 -6.71 25.96 -15.93
CA VAL A 1116 -6.14 24.62 -16.15
C VAL A 1116 -7.24 23.54 -16.15
N VAL A 1117 -8.14 23.50 -15.16
CA VAL A 1117 -9.18 22.46 -15.09
C VAL A 1117 -10.16 22.56 -16.26
N ASN A 1118 -10.55 23.78 -16.65
CA ASN A 1118 -11.45 24.00 -17.78
C ASN A 1118 -10.77 23.66 -19.11
N TRP A 1119 -9.46 23.93 -19.23
CA TRP A 1119 -8.66 23.50 -20.37
C TRP A 1119 -8.56 21.97 -20.45
N LEU A 1120 -8.28 21.26 -19.35
CA LEU A 1120 -8.19 19.80 -19.33
C LEU A 1120 -9.49 19.14 -19.83
N ILE A 1121 -10.64 19.59 -19.33
CA ILE A 1121 -11.97 19.10 -19.77
C ILE A 1121 -12.17 19.37 -21.26
N THR A 1122 -11.82 20.57 -21.72
CA THR A 1122 -11.94 20.95 -23.14
C THR A 1122 -11.00 20.15 -24.04
N ALA A 1123 -9.78 19.87 -23.58
CA ALA A 1123 -8.79 19.07 -24.31
C ALA A 1123 -9.26 17.61 -24.43
N GLN A 1124 -9.83 17.03 -23.37
CA GLN A 1124 -10.41 15.69 -23.44
C GLN A 1124 -11.62 15.64 -24.37
N GLN A 1125 -12.52 16.65 -24.33
CA GLN A 1125 -13.62 16.75 -25.30
C GLN A 1125 -13.09 16.77 -26.74
N LYS A 1126 -12.04 17.56 -27.02
CA LYS A 1126 -11.43 17.63 -28.36
C LYS A 1126 -10.94 16.26 -28.83
N ARG A 1127 -10.23 15.52 -27.97
CA ARG A 1127 -9.81 14.15 -28.26
C ARG A 1127 -11.00 13.25 -28.58
N ILE A 1128 -11.99 13.20 -27.69
CA ILE A 1128 -13.13 12.29 -27.76
C ILE A 1128 -13.96 12.56 -29.02
N VAL A 1129 -14.34 13.82 -29.25
CA VAL A 1129 -15.11 14.23 -30.43
C VAL A 1129 -14.34 13.93 -31.72
N GLY A 1130 -13.06 14.32 -31.78
CA GLY A 1130 -12.24 14.08 -32.96
C GLY A 1130 -12.04 12.59 -33.26
N ARG A 1131 -11.77 11.77 -32.24
CA ARG A 1131 -11.62 10.32 -32.38
C ARG A 1131 -12.90 9.66 -32.85
N ILE A 1132 -14.05 9.97 -32.24
CA ILE A 1132 -15.32 9.28 -32.53
C ILE A 1132 -15.91 9.73 -33.87
N ASN A 1133 -15.92 11.04 -34.14
CA ASN A 1133 -16.59 11.57 -35.34
C ASN A 1133 -15.74 11.47 -36.60
N GLU A 1134 -14.41 11.52 -36.48
CA GLU A 1134 -13.49 11.54 -37.64
C GLU A 1134 -12.45 10.41 -37.62
N GLY A 1135 -12.02 9.99 -36.42
CA GLY A 1135 -10.79 9.26 -36.21
C GLY A 1135 -10.90 7.76 -35.95
N MET A 1136 -12.09 7.16 -35.96
CA MET A 1136 -12.27 5.74 -35.59
C MET A 1136 -11.50 4.78 -36.50
N LEU A 1137 -11.10 5.23 -37.69
CA LEU A 1137 -10.32 4.45 -38.65
C LEU A 1137 -8.80 4.69 -38.58
N VAL A 1138 -8.30 5.53 -37.67
CA VAL A 1138 -6.84 5.70 -37.49
C VAL A 1138 -6.25 4.39 -37.02
N ASN A 1139 -5.29 3.86 -37.76
CA ASN A 1139 -4.61 2.60 -37.44
C ASN A 1139 -3.81 2.69 -36.14
N ALA A 1140 -3.69 1.57 -35.42
CA ALA A 1140 -2.91 1.50 -34.19
C ALA A 1140 -1.40 1.54 -34.46
N LEU A 1141 -0.62 1.99 -33.48
CA LEU A 1141 0.84 2.08 -33.58
C LEU A 1141 1.49 0.74 -33.20
N ASP A 1142 2.43 0.22 -34.00
CA ASP A 1142 3.33 -0.91 -33.63
C ASP A 1142 2.65 -2.15 -33.01
N ASN A 1143 1.47 -2.53 -33.52
CA ASN A 1143 0.65 -3.62 -32.98
C ASN A 1143 0.18 -3.42 -31.52
N LEU A 1144 0.20 -2.18 -31.02
CA LEU A 1144 -0.32 -1.78 -29.71
C LEU A 1144 -1.79 -1.35 -29.87
N ASP A 1145 -2.70 -2.26 -29.58
CA ASP A 1145 -4.15 -2.19 -29.81
C ASP A 1145 -4.91 -1.09 -29.04
N TYR A 1146 -4.22 -0.35 -28.16
CA TYR A 1146 -4.71 0.78 -27.36
C TYR A 1146 -3.91 2.09 -27.56
N THR A 1147 -3.04 2.14 -28.57
CA THR A 1147 -2.19 3.30 -28.88
C THR A 1147 -2.53 3.90 -30.24
N THR A 1148 -2.87 5.19 -30.24
CA THR A 1148 -3.23 5.93 -31.45
C THR A 1148 -2.07 6.85 -31.90
N PRO A 1149 -1.47 6.62 -33.08
CA PRO A 1149 -0.44 7.51 -33.61
C PRO A 1149 -1.04 8.84 -34.06
N ILE A 1150 -0.39 9.94 -33.71
CA ILE A 1150 -0.76 11.29 -34.16
C ILE A 1150 0.23 11.75 -35.25
N TRP A 1151 1.51 11.88 -34.90
CA TRP A 1151 2.58 12.25 -35.81
C TRP A 1151 3.79 11.33 -35.56
N ARG A 1152 4.16 10.52 -36.56
CA ARG A 1152 5.33 9.65 -36.46
C ARG A 1152 6.64 10.44 -36.60
N PRO A 1153 7.77 9.93 -36.09
CA PRO A 1153 9.07 10.60 -36.23
C PRO A 1153 9.40 10.95 -37.69
N GLU A 1154 9.14 10.03 -38.63
CA GLU A 1154 9.43 10.28 -40.05
C GLU A 1154 8.56 11.38 -40.65
N GLN A 1155 7.34 11.57 -40.14
CA GLN A 1155 6.45 12.65 -40.59
C GLN A 1155 6.95 14.00 -40.09
N ILE A 1156 7.39 14.07 -38.83
CA ILE A 1156 7.97 15.28 -38.23
C ILE A 1156 9.26 15.66 -38.97
N GLU A 1157 10.11 14.67 -39.28
CA GLU A 1157 11.34 14.87 -40.05
C GLU A 1157 11.04 15.34 -41.48
N ALA A 1158 10.10 14.69 -42.18
CA ALA A 1158 9.70 15.09 -43.54
C ALA A 1158 9.08 16.50 -43.59
N ALA A 1159 8.40 16.91 -42.52
CA ALA A 1159 7.88 18.27 -42.35
C ALA A 1159 8.96 19.28 -41.93
N GLN A 1160 10.20 18.86 -41.71
CA GLN A 1160 11.30 19.68 -41.18
C GLN A 1160 10.94 20.38 -39.86
N GLY A 1161 10.10 19.73 -39.04
CA GLY A 1161 9.59 20.31 -37.80
C GLY A 1161 8.50 21.37 -37.98
N GLU A 1162 8.00 21.65 -39.19
CA GLU A 1162 6.91 22.61 -39.40
C GLU A 1162 5.55 22.02 -39.04
N ALA A 1163 4.98 22.45 -37.91
CA ALA A 1163 3.74 21.88 -37.36
C ALA A 1163 2.54 22.05 -38.29
N SER A 1164 2.54 23.05 -39.17
CA SER A 1164 1.47 23.30 -40.14
C SER A 1164 1.47 22.32 -41.32
N ALA A 1165 2.60 21.67 -41.61
CA ALA A 1165 2.75 20.70 -42.70
C ALA A 1165 2.37 19.26 -42.29
N LEU A 1166 2.14 19.02 -40.99
CA LEU A 1166 1.68 17.74 -40.45
C LEU A 1166 0.15 17.59 -40.56
N PRO A 1167 -0.43 16.39 -40.41
CA PRO A 1167 -1.88 16.24 -40.29
C PRO A 1167 -2.46 17.09 -39.15
N GLN A 1168 -3.54 17.82 -39.40
CA GLN A 1168 -4.15 18.78 -38.47
C GLN A 1168 -5.45 18.29 -37.82
N SER A 1169 -6.04 17.18 -38.30
CA SER A 1169 -7.22 16.54 -37.70
C SER A 1169 -7.16 15.01 -37.82
N PHE A 1170 -7.97 14.29 -37.05
CA PHE A 1170 -7.98 12.83 -37.11
C PHE A 1170 -8.41 12.33 -38.50
N GLY A 1171 -9.37 12.98 -39.14
CA GLY A 1171 -9.74 12.66 -40.52
C GLY A 1171 -8.58 12.83 -41.52
N GLN A 1172 -7.70 13.82 -41.31
CA GLN A 1172 -6.49 13.98 -42.12
C GLN A 1172 -5.46 12.88 -41.85
N ILE A 1173 -5.35 12.37 -40.62
CA ILE A 1173 -4.51 11.20 -40.31
C ILE A 1173 -5.04 9.96 -41.05
N VAL A 1174 -6.35 9.70 -40.98
CA VAL A 1174 -6.98 8.58 -41.72
C VAL A 1174 -6.72 8.70 -43.23
N THR A 1175 -6.81 9.93 -43.76
CA THR A 1175 -6.54 10.19 -45.18
C THR A 1175 -5.08 9.93 -45.52
N ALA A 1176 -4.15 10.38 -44.68
CA ALA A 1176 -2.71 10.18 -44.86
C ALA A 1176 -2.29 8.70 -44.75
N GLN A 1177 -3.03 7.90 -43.99
CA GLN A 1177 -2.78 6.46 -43.88
C GLN A 1177 -3.27 5.66 -45.11
N GLY A 1178 -4.19 6.20 -45.93
CA GLY A 1178 -4.64 5.56 -47.17
C GLY A 1178 -5.12 4.12 -46.95
N ASP A 1179 -4.50 3.16 -47.66
CA ASP A 1179 -4.80 1.72 -47.54
C ASP A 1179 -4.30 1.10 -46.22
N GLY A 1180 -3.39 1.79 -45.53
CA GLY A 1180 -2.87 1.41 -44.21
C GLY A 1180 -3.78 1.81 -43.04
N LYS A 1181 -4.93 2.44 -43.28
CA LYS A 1181 -5.92 2.76 -42.24
C LYS A 1181 -6.57 1.50 -41.68
N SER A 1182 -7.21 1.63 -40.52
CA SER A 1182 -7.96 0.52 -39.91
C SER A 1182 -9.09 0.04 -40.82
N PRO A 1183 -9.36 -1.28 -40.87
CA PRO A 1183 -10.43 -1.82 -41.72
C PRO A 1183 -11.82 -1.55 -41.15
N SER A 1184 -11.95 -1.44 -39.84
CA SER A 1184 -13.17 -1.05 -39.14
C SER A 1184 -12.83 -0.29 -37.86
N TRP A 1185 -13.86 0.15 -37.14
CA TRP A 1185 -13.70 0.92 -35.91
C TRP A 1185 -13.20 0.08 -34.72
N ASP A 1186 -13.45 -1.24 -34.76
CA ASP A 1186 -13.15 -2.24 -33.72
C ASP A 1186 -11.96 -3.16 -34.06
N SER A 1187 -11.27 -2.91 -35.17
CA SER A 1187 -10.11 -3.66 -35.61
C SER A 1187 -9.02 -2.72 -36.15
N PHE A 1188 -7.79 -3.24 -36.31
CA PHE A 1188 -6.65 -2.50 -36.85
C PHE A 1188 -5.76 -3.43 -37.68
N ARG A 1189 -4.90 -2.86 -38.54
CA ARG A 1189 -3.92 -3.59 -39.35
C ARG A 1189 -2.54 -3.55 -38.69
N SER A 1190 -1.78 -4.62 -38.77
CA SER A 1190 -0.35 -4.57 -38.42
C SER A 1190 0.40 -3.54 -39.27
N MET A 1191 1.53 -3.04 -38.75
CA MET A 1191 2.34 -2.03 -39.45
C MET A 1191 2.85 -2.49 -40.83
N ASP A 1192 3.08 -3.80 -41.01
CA ASP A 1192 3.42 -4.42 -42.31
C ASP A 1192 2.19 -4.67 -43.22
N GLY A 1193 0.99 -4.38 -42.74
CA GLY A 1193 -0.29 -4.58 -43.42
C GLY A 1193 -0.75 -6.04 -43.54
N ALA A 1194 0.03 -7.00 -43.03
CA ALA A 1194 -0.17 -8.43 -43.27
C ALA A 1194 -1.33 -9.04 -42.46
N ASN A 1195 -1.59 -8.51 -41.26
CA ASN A 1195 -2.56 -9.08 -40.32
C ASN A 1195 -3.60 -8.04 -39.89
N VAL A 1196 -4.80 -8.52 -39.55
CA VAL A 1196 -5.87 -7.71 -38.95
C VAL A 1196 -6.14 -8.25 -37.55
N TYR A 1197 -6.08 -7.36 -36.56
CA TYR A 1197 -6.29 -7.67 -35.15
C TYR A 1197 -7.50 -6.88 -34.61
N GLY A 1198 -8.10 -7.36 -33.53
CA GLY A 1198 -9.12 -6.62 -32.79
C GLY A 1198 -8.48 -5.51 -31.95
N ARG A 1199 -9.18 -4.39 -31.75
CA ARG A 1199 -8.78 -3.38 -30.75
C ARG A 1199 -9.01 -3.89 -29.33
N ASP A 1200 -8.31 -3.29 -28.37
CA ASP A 1200 -8.60 -3.51 -26.96
C ASP A 1200 -10.01 -2.96 -26.62
N GLY A 1201 -10.90 -3.85 -26.20
CA GLY A 1201 -12.29 -3.50 -25.94
C GLY A 1201 -12.49 -2.58 -24.73
N GLN A 1202 -11.65 -2.67 -23.70
CA GLN A 1202 -11.75 -1.83 -22.51
C GLN A 1202 -11.30 -0.39 -22.82
N ALA A 1203 -10.18 -0.21 -23.53
CA ALA A 1203 -9.73 1.10 -23.97
C ALA A 1203 -10.77 1.78 -24.87
N MET A 1204 -11.38 1.00 -25.77
CA MET A 1204 -12.45 1.49 -26.64
C MET A 1204 -13.73 1.81 -25.85
N ASP A 1205 -14.16 0.97 -24.91
CA ASP A 1205 -15.32 1.25 -24.06
C ASP A 1205 -15.15 2.54 -23.24
N GLN A 1206 -13.95 2.80 -22.72
CA GLN A 1206 -13.64 4.08 -22.06
C GLN A 1206 -13.76 5.27 -23.01
N LEU A 1207 -13.25 5.16 -24.24
CA LEU A 1207 -13.41 6.19 -25.26
C LEU A 1207 -14.90 6.41 -25.59
N LEU A 1208 -15.67 5.33 -25.75
CA LEU A 1208 -17.09 5.38 -26.08
C LEU A 1208 -17.96 5.90 -24.94
N ALA A 1209 -17.55 5.72 -23.67
CA ALA A 1209 -18.23 6.33 -22.52
C ALA A 1209 -17.92 7.83 -22.37
N GLY A 1210 -16.81 8.30 -22.95
CA GLY A 1210 -16.32 9.67 -22.86
C GLY A 1210 -17.36 10.77 -23.15
N PRO A 1211 -18.14 10.70 -24.26
CA PRO A 1211 -19.16 11.69 -24.54
C PRO A 1211 -20.25 11.73 -23.46
N SER A 1212 -20.70 10.58 -22.95
CA SER A 1212 -21.73 10.50 -21.91
C SER A 1212 -21.26 11.12 -20.60
N LEU A 1213 -19.99 10.90 -20.24
CA LEU A 1213 -19.37 11.52 -19.05
C LEU A 1213 -19.32 13.04 -19.18
N LEU A 1214 -18.92 13.57 -20.34
CA LEU A 1214 -18.88 15.02 -20.60
C LEU A 1214 -20.29 15.65 -20.58
N LEU A 1215 -21.29 14.96 -21.14
CA LEU A 1215 -22.69 15.41 -21.07
C LEU A 1215 -23.22 15.42 -19.63
N ASP A 1216 -22.84 14.43 -18.81
CA ASP A 1216 -23.20 14.39 -17.38
C ASP A 1216 -22.51 15.50 -16.57
N MET A 1217 -21.34 15.97 -17.02
CA MET A 1217 -20.69 17.19 -16.51
C MET A 1217 -21.30 18.50 -17.04
N GLY A 1218 -22.42 18.43 -17.78
CA GLY A 1218 -23.14 19.62 -18.27
C GLY A 1218 -22.61 20.22 -19.57
N ARG A 1219 -21.74 19.53 -20.32
CA ARG A 1219 -21.31 19.96 -21.67
C ARG A 1219 -22.45 19.75 -22.68
N THR A 1220 -22.57 20.64 -23.66
CA THR A 1220 -23.74 20.67 -24.58
C THR A 1220 -23.38 20.93 -26.04
N ALA A 1221 -22.10 20.83 -26.42
CA ALA A 1221 -21.66 21.09 -27.79
C ALA A 1221 -22.31 20.11 -28.79
N SER A 1222 -22.66 20.59 -29.98
CA SER A 1222 -23.40 19.78 -30.97
C SER A 1222 -22.59 18.61 -31.53
N ASP A 1223 -21.29 18.80 -31.70
CA ASP A 1223 -20.32 17.77 -32.10
C ASP A 1223 -20.16 16.67 -31.04
N LEU A 1224 -20.27 17.03 -29.76
CA LEU A 1224 -20.31 16.10 -28.63
C LEU A 1224 -21.58 15.26 -28.62
N VAL A 1225 -22.75 15.86 -28.90
CA VAL A 1225 -24.03 15.12 -29.02
C VAL A 1225 -24.00 14.14 -30.20
N ALA A 1226 -23.37 14.53 -31.31
CA ALA A 1226 -23.14 13.63 -32.44
C ALA A 1226 -22.22 12.45 -32.05
N ALA A 1227 -21.14 12.74 -31.31
CA ALA A 1227 -20.22 11.72 -30.80
C ALA A 1227 -20.91 10.74 -29.84
N GLU A 1228 -21.78 11.23 -28.93
CA GLU A 1228 -22.59 10.39 -28.04
C GLU A 1228 -23.48 9.42 -28.84
N THR A 1229 -24.18 9.93 -29.85
CA THR A 1229 -25.07 9.11 -30.68
C THR A 1229 -24.29 7.99 -31.39
N ALA A 1230 -23.14 8.32 -31.97
CA ALA A 1230 -22.26 7.35 -32.61
C ALA A 1230 -21.70 6.33 -31.60
N ALA A 1231 -21.27 6.79 -30.43
CA ALA A 1231 -20.66 5.96 -29.41
C ALA A 1231 -21.64 4.92 -28.84
N LEU A 1232 -22.88 5.34 -28.53
CA LEU A 1232 -23.94 4.45 -28.07
C LEU A 1232 -24.29 3.41 -29.15
N ALA A 1233 -24.31 3.79 -30.43
CA ALA A 1233 -24.55 2.86 -31.53
C ALA A 1233 -23.43 1.82 -31.68
N TYR A 1234 -22.16 2.22 -31.58
CA TYR A 1234 -21.02 1.30 -31.61
C TYR A 1234 -21.06 0.32 -30.44
N ARG A 1235 -21.32 0.84 -29.24
CA ARG A 1235 -21.42 0.03 -28.02
C ARG A 1235 -22.56 -0.97 -28.11
N GLN A 1236 -23.76 -0.56 -28.52
CA GLN A 1236 -24.90 -1.46 -28.68
C GLN A 1236 -24.62 -2.54 -29.73
N SER A 1237 -24.03 -2.17 -30.87
CA SER A 1237 -23.60 -3.12 -31.91
C SER A 1237 -22.66 -4.19 -31.35
N LYS A 1238 -21.72 -3.81 -30.47
CA LYS A 1238 -20.85 -4.78 -29.79
C LYS A 1238 -21.57 -5.66 -28.79
N ILE A 1239 -22.45 -5.09 -27.98
CA ILE A 1239 -23.29 -5.87 -27.05
C ILE A 1239 -24.08 -6.93 -27.81
N ASP A 1240 -24.72 -6.56 -28.92
CA ASP A 1240 -25.49 -7.48 -29.75
C ASP A 1240 -24.59 -8.57 -30.35
N SER A 1241 -23.42 -8.18 -30.87
CA SER A 1241 -22.45 -9.13 -31.46
C SER A 1241 -21.90 -10.14 -30.46
N GLU A 1242 -21.64 -9.72 -29.22
CA GLU A 1242 -21.11 -10.57 -28.15
C GLU A 1242 -22.21 -11.44 -27.56
N THR A 1243 -23.43 -10.90 -27.39
CA THR A 1243 -24.60 -11.67 -26.95
C THR A 1243 -24.91 -12.81 -27.93
N ALA A 1244 -24.77 -12.56 -29.23
CA ALA A 1244 -24.99 -13.56 -30.27
C ALA A 1244 -24.03 -14.77 -30.20
N LYS A 1245 -22.89 -14.65 -29.51
CA LYS A 1245 -21.97 -15.78 -29.26
C LYS A 1245 -22.51 -16.78 -28.23
N GLY A 1246 -23.54 -16.40 -27.47
CA GLY A 1246 -24.18 -17.25 -26.47
C GLY A 1246 -23.43 -17.32 -25.14
N ALA A 1247 -24.02 -18.02 -24.17
CA ALA A 1247 -23.62 -18.02 -22.76
C ALA A 1247 -22.17 -18.47 -22.49
N GLN A 1248 -21.58 -19.26 -23.39
CA GLN A 1248 -20.24 -19.83 -23.23
C GLN A 1248 -19.12 -18.88 -23.68
N ASP A 1249 -19.40 -18.00 -24.65
CA ASP A 1249 -18.38 -17.19 -25.33
C ASP A 1249 -18.64 -15.67 -25.29
N ALA A 1250 -19.83 -15.24 -24.89
CA ALA A 1250 -20.15 -13.81 -24.76
C ALA A 1250 -19.20 -13.12 -23.77
N GLY A 1251 -18.56 -12.03 -24.20
CA GLY A 1251 -17.63 -11.27 -23.37
C GLY A 1251 -16.22 -11.87 -23.27
N ARG A 1252 -15.93 -12.98 -23.96
CA ARG A 1252 -14.60 -13.60 -23.95
C ARG A 1252 -13.51 -12.74 -24.60
N THR A 1253 -13.88 -11.85 -25.52
CA THR A 1253 -12.94 -10.99 -26.26
C THR A 1253 -13.12 -9.51 -25.91
N TRP A 1254 -14.18 -8.85 -26.38
CA TRP A 1254 -14.28 -7.39 -26.26
C TRP A 1254 -14.52 -6.93 -24.82
N PHE A 1255 -15.49 -7.53 -24.14
CA PHE A 1255 -15.85 -7.17 -22.76
C PHE A 1255 -15.09 -7.98 -21.69
N GLN A 1256 -14.00 -8.64 -22.08
CA GLN A 1256 -13.23 -9.53 -21.21
C GLN A 1256 -12.80 -8.83 -19.93
N TYR A 1257 -12.37 -7.58 -20.04
CA TYR A 1257 -11.90 -6.73 -18.95
C TYR A 1257 -12.82 -5.52 -18.71
N ASN A 1258 -14.03 -5.52 -19.29
CA ASN A 1258 -14.91 -4.36 -19.17
C ASN A 1258 -15.44 -4.19 -17.75
N GLN A 1259 -15.21 -3.01 -17.22
CA GLN A 1259 -15.21 -2.65 -15.82
C GLN A 1259 -16.30 -1.58 -15.63
N THR A 1260 -17.05 -1.61 -14.52
CA THR A 1260 -18.25 -0.77 -14.34
C THR A 1260 -17.96 0.72 -14.53
N THR A 1261 -16.85 1.23 -14.00
CA THR A 1261 -16.47 2.65 -14.13
C THR A 1261 -16.04 3.07 -15.53
N ASN A 1262 -15.91 2.13 -16.47
CA ASN A 1262 -15.58 2.40 -17.87
C ASN A 1262 -16.85 2.45 -18.75
N ASN A 1263 -18.03 2.36 -18.14
CA ASN A 1263 -19.32 2.46 -18.81
C ASN A 1263 -19.88 3.89 -18.74
N PRO A 1264 -20.89 4.22 -19.56
CA PRO A 1264 -21.63 5.47 -19.43
C PRO A 1264 -22.19 5.68 -18.01
N PRO A 1265 -22.37 6.94 -17.57
CA PRO A 1265 -22.96 7.23 -16.27
C PRO A 1265 -24.41 6.73 -16.21
N PHE A 1266 -24.78 6.16 -15.07
CA PHE A 1266 -26.16 5.75 -14.82
C PHE A 1266 -26.98 6.94 -14.35
N LYS A 1267 -28.08 7.22 -15.06
CA LYS A 1267 -29.06 8.23 -14.66
C LYS A 1267 -30.23 7.50 -14.01
N PRO A 1268 -30.40 7.60 -12.68
CA PRO A 1268 -31.53 6.97 -12.02
C PRO A 1268 -32.85 7.57 -12.55
N PRO A 1269 -33.93 6.77 -12.66
CA PRO A 1269 -35.25 7.32 -12.91
C PRO A 1269 -35.61 8.23 -11.72
N LEU A 1270 -35.79 9.52 -12.02
CA LEU A 1270 -36.23 10.53 -11.05
C LEU A 1270 -37.65 10.28 -10.56
#